data_AF-A0A257HVV3-F1
#
_entry.id   AF-A0A257HVV3-F1
#
_cell.length_a   1.000
_cell.length_b   1.000
_cell.length_c   1.000
_cell.angle_alpha   90.00
_cell.angle_beta   90.00
_cell.angle_gamma   90.00
#
_symmetry.space_group_name_H-M   'P 1'
#
loop_
_entity.id
_entity.type
_entity.pdbx_description
1 polymer ?
#
loop_
_entity_poly.entity_id
_entity_poly.type
_entity_poly.pdbx_seq_one_letter_code
_entity_poly.pdbx_strand_id
1 'polypeptide(L)'
;MKHRISWFSLIGICWILFSVNQLQAQTVQVKNLRCESLINPIGIDIAQPRLSWNLGANTRNVLQNDYEILVASSKEKLAQNQGDLWSSGKIAAGNSIQITYQGAALKTNQPYYWKVRSYTNQGMTAWSEPAFWSMGLLNNSDWKAQWIGWDAPFAWDSITQFSRLSARYLRKEFKTSKPIKTATLQISGLGLYDLQINGKKIGDQVLAPAATDYRKTFFYNSYDVSTQLQQGNNAVGVVLGNGRYFTMRQDYKPKKINNFGFPKLLLQLSITYQDGSQETIVSDKTWKLTADGPIRTNNEYDGEEYDANKELKGWSNIGYQDNNWLPVQLVEKPAGQLVAQMQEPIKIMRKVQPIGIQALKGKPGVYILDMGQNMVGWLSLQLRGGIKGKSVKLRFAESLEKDGSLYTTNLRDARATDLYTMKGAAQESWQPLFTFHGFRFVEITGYPGQPTLKDFEGLVIYDNLANTGSFSSSNTVLNQIHQNAWWGISGNYKGMPLDCPQRNERQPWLGDRTMGALGESFLFGNANLYAKWLNDIQDAQTEEGVIPDVAPAFWNYYTDDITWPAAYITVADMLYQQYGDQKSIEKHYASMIKWADHIAEKYLKKGLITKDKYGDWCVPPESPELIHAKDTARITDGGLIATAYYAKLLQFLTKFAGILGKPADAAKMQTLYGTIKTAFNQTYFNKEKKYYGNNTVTANLLPISFGLVSDADEATVFNHIVTKILVENHGHISTGLIGSQWLMRGLTKHDRADIAFQLASTKTYPGWGYMVEQGATTIWELWNGNTANPQMNSQNHVMLLGDLLTWIYEDLGGIKSDEQSVAFKHIIMKPALVDGLDWVKASYQSAYGPIASQWKNNIDKFEWNVKIPANTTATIYLPTTDEATIFEGGKLLKNVAGVELVKIANGFAELKIGSGEYQFLVQKPFKKGLVKNEFIFTEASFPESHASTIAETPKGLVAAWFGGTKEGNKDVCIWVSHLKNGQWTTPMKVADGRLNDSTRYACYNPVLFQVPGGDLLLFYKIGPNVAGWTGWMMRSKDNGQTWSSREALPDGFLGPIKNKPVLINGVLVCPSSTEKTGWKVHFEYTKDWGKTWTKSIDINDGKTITAIQPSILQFKDGRLQVLCRSRNRTINESWSKDGGVTWSEMKASALPNNNSGTDAVTLADGRQLLVYNHVKPAANLANGKGSRTPLNVAISDDGIHWKAVAVLEDSPISQYSYPSVIQTKDGLVHIVYTWRRQTIKHAVIRLDGIETKAIENENWPGIKLDPNAKPSED
;
A
#
# COMPACT_ATOMS: atom_id res chain seq x y z
N MET A 1 91.85 8.97 -5.09
CA MET A 1 91.44 7.54 -5.06
C MET A 1 89.93 7.50 -4.96
N LYS A 2 89.24 7.18 -6.06
CA LYS A 2 88.54 5.89 -6.34
C LYS A 2 87.11 5.92 -5.77
N HIS A 3 86.01 5.68 -6.48
CA HIS A 3 85.71 5.51 -7.90
C HIS A 3 84.17 5.45 -8.03
N ARG A 4 83.64 6.02 -9.12
CA ARG A 4 82.41 5.63 -9.86
C ARG A 4 81.03 5.80 -9.20
N ILE A 5 80.32 6.87 -9.59
CA ILE A 5 78.89 6.79 -9.95
C ILE A 5 78.73 7.52 -11.29
N SER A 6 78.51 6.73 -12.35
CA SER A 6 78.17 7.18 -13.69
C SER A 6 76.69 6.90 -13.97
N TRP A 7 76.00 7.88 -14.53
CA TRP A 7 74.94 7.68 -15.52
C TRP A 7 73.70 6.89 -15.08
N PHE A 8 72.86 7.45 -14.20
CA PHE A 8 71.47 6.96 -14.03
C PHE A 8 70.44 8.06 -13.73
N SER A 9 70.70 9.32 -14.11
CA SER A 9 69.81 10.45 -13.77
C SER A 9 68.99 11.01 -14.94
N LEU A 10 69.06 10.42 -16.14
CA LEU A 10 68.38 10.94 -17.34
C LEU A 10 67.39 9.97 -18.02
N ILE A 11 67.23 8.74 -17.52
CA ILE A 11 66.19 7.79 -17.99
C ILE A 11 65.00 7.71 -17.02
N GLY A 12 65.16 8.16 -15.77
CA GLY A 12 64.07 8.17 -14.77
C GLY A 12 63.04 9.30 -14.93
N ILE A 13 63.35 10.36 -15.68
CA ILE A 13 62.47 11.54 -15.79
C ILE A 13 61.49 11.43 -16.99
N CYS A 14 61.78 10.59 -18.00
CA CYS A 14 60.83 10.30 -19.07
C CYS A 14 59.81 9.20 -18.73
N TRP A 15 60.02 8.41 -17.68
CA TRP A 15 59.08 7.37 -17.23
C TRP A 15 58.07 7.85 -16.17
N ILE A 16 58.34 9.00 -15.52
CA ILE A 16 57.41 9.61 -14.55
C ILE A 16 56.45 10.61 -15.23
N LEU A 17 56.75 11.05 -16.46
CA LEU A 17 55.84 11.87 -17.28
C LEU A 17 54.87 11.06 -18.16
N PHE A 18 54.93 9.73 -18.14
CA PHE A 18 53.96 8.85 -18.84
C PHE A 18 53.05 8.03 -17.91
N SER A 19 53.11 8.26 -16.60
CA SER A 19 52.31 7.52 -15.60
C SER A 19 51.40 8.42 -14.74
N VAL A 20 51.17 9.66 -15.18
CA VAL A 20 50.06 10.51 -14.70
C VAL A 20 49.00 10.64 -15.78
N ASN A 21 48.54 9.51 -16.34
CA ASN A 21 47.14 9.45 -16.73
C ASN A 21 46.37 9.41 -15.43
N GLN A 22 45.83 10.56 -15.03
CA GLN A 22 44.77 10.60 -14.04
C GLN A 22 43.70 9.60 -14.50
N LEU A 23 43.61 8.45 -13.82
CA LEU A 23 42.37 7.70 -13.72
C LEU A 23 41.38 8.63 -12.99
N GLN A 24 40.85 9.62 -13.70
CA GLN A 24 39.54 10.16 -13.37
C GLN A 24 38.62 8.95 -13.49
N ALA A 25 38.25 8.35 -12.35
CA ALA A 25 37.13 7.44 -12.31
C ALA A 25 35.96 8.15 -13.00
N GLN A 26 35.44 7.56 -14.08
CA GLN A 26 34.34 8.18 -14.81
C GLN A 26 33.19 8.43 -13.84
N THR A 27 32.70 9.66 -13.83
CA THR A 27 31.65 10.14 -12.92
C THR A 27 30.30 9.50 -13.17
N VAL A 28 30.09 8.95 -14.39
CA VAL A 28 28.88 8.26 -14.83
C VAL A 28 29.23 6.94 -15.53
N GLN A 29 28.51 5.87 -15.19
CA GLN A 29 28.68 4.53 -15.74
C GLN A 29 27.36 3.92 -16.21
N VAL A 30 27.39 3.12 -17.26
CA VAL A 30 26.25 2.31 -17.70
C VAL A 30 26.28 0.97 -16.97
N LYS A 31 25.16 0.55 -16.40
CA LYS A 31 25.02 -0.71 -15.65
C LYS A 31 23.65 -1.36 -15.87
N ASN A 32 23.47 -2.57 -15.35
CA ASN A 32 22.20 -3.29 -15.32
C ASN A 32 21.57 -3.45 -16.72
N LEU A 33 22.37 -3.89 -17.70
CA LEU A 33 21.88 -4.17 -19.04
C LEU A 33 20.84 -5.29 -19.01
N ARG A 34 19.72 -5.08 -19.71
CA ARG A 34 18.61 -6.04 -19.81
C ARG A 34 18.15 -6.18 -21.25
N CYS A 35 17.73 -7.39 -21.61
CA CYS A 35 17.08 -7.73 -22.86
C CYS A 35 15.70 -8.31 -22.51
N GLU A 36 14.61 -7.72 -23.02
CA GLU A 36 13.23 -8.07 -22.63
C GLU A 36 13.03 -8.05 -21.10
N SER A 37 13.58 -7.03 -20.44
CA SER A 37 13.63 -6.87 -18.97
C SER A 37 14.41 -7.96 -18.20
N LEU A 38 14.91 -9.00 -18.87
CA LEU A 38 15.68 -10.08 -18.29
C LEU A 38 17.19 -9.80 -18.32
N ILE A 39 17.92 -10.41 -17.38
CA ILE A 39 19.39 -10.39 -17.35
C ILE A 39 19.88 -11.58 -18.16
N ASN A 40 20.59 -11.31 -19.24
CA ASN A 40 21.26 -12.32 -20.06
C ASN A 40 20.37 -13.53 -20.45
N PRO A 41 19.17 -13.30 -21.03
CA PRO A 41 18.23 -14.37 -21.26
C PRO A 41 18.70 -15.36 -22.34
N ILE A 42 18.37 -16.64 -22.14
CA ILE A 42 18.74 -17.74 -23.03
C ILE A 42 17.50 -18.25 -23.74
N GLY A 43 17.56 -18.34 -25.06
CA GLY A 43 16.54 -18.99 -25.88
C GLY A 43 15.24 -18.21 -26.03
N ILE A 44 15.32 -16.88 -26.13
CA ILE A 44 14.14 -16.04 -26.41
C ILE A 44 13.68 -16.22 -27.85
N ASP A 45 12.41 -15.93 -28.15
CA ASP A 45 11.84 -16.00 -29.51
C ASP A 45 11.36 -14.65 -30.05
N ILE A 46 11.61 -13.56 -29.32
CA ILE A 46 11.30 -12.20 -29.77
C ILE A 46 12.28 -11.78 -30.86
N ALA A 47 11.80 -11.67 -32.11
CA ALA A 47 12.62 -11.37 -33.28
C ALA A 47 13.27 -9.96 -33.27
N GLN A 48 12.69 -9.02 -32.53
CA GLN A 48 13.21 -7.66 -32.33
C GLN A 48 13.22 -7.34 -30.82
N PRO A 49 14.18 -7.91 -30.06
CA PRO A 49 14.19 -7.76 -28.61
C PRO A 49 14.48 -6.33 -28.19
N ARG A 50 13.98 -5.96 -27.01
CA ARG A 50 14.09 -4.63 -26.40
C ARG A 50 15.23 -4.59 -25.39
N LEU A 51 16.10 -3.61 -25.53
CA LEU A 51 17.29 -3.41 -24.71
C LEU A 51 17.08 -2.25 -23.74
N SER A 52 17.54 -2.42 -22.50
CA SER A 52 17.45 -1.39 -21.45
C SER A 52 18.73 -1.32 -20.62
N TRP A 53 19.04 -0.15 -20.09
CA TRP A 53 20.18 0.08 -19.20
C TRP A 53 19.91 1.20 -18.20
N ASN A 54 20.62 1.13 -17.07
CA ASN A 54 20.60 2.16 -16.03
C ASN A 54 21.90 2.97 -16.09
N LEU A 55 21.81 4.25 -15.68
CA LEU A 55 22.99 5.06 -15.41
C LEU A 55 23.28 5.08 -13.90
N GLY A 56 24.53 4.83 -13.53
CA GLY A 56 25.04 5.07 -12.18
C GLY A 56 25.87 6.33 -12.15
N ALA A 57 25.61 7.24 -11.22
CA ALA A 57 26.37 8.47 -11.05
C ALA A 57 26.49 8.84 -9.57
N ASN A 58 27.59 9.50 -9.21
CA ASN A 58 27.81 10.07 -7.88
C ASN A 58 27.59 11.60 -7.85
N THR A 59 27.20 12.19 -8.98
CA THR A 59 26.91 13.62 -9.14
C THR A 59 25.41 13.84 -9.35
N ARG A 60 24.92 15.04 -9.02
CA ARG A 60 23.53 15.44 -9.27
C ARG A 60 23.28 15.75 -10.75
N ASN A 61 22.00 15.77 -11.13
CA ASN A 61 21.50 16.29 -12.40
C ASN A 61 22.11 15.61 -13.65
N VAL A 62 22.36 14.30 -13.58
CA VAL A 62 22.82 13.52 -14.74
C VAL A 62 21.64 13.13 -15.63
N LEU A 63 21.72 13.52 -16.91
CA LEU A 63 20.76 13.19 -17.96
C LEU A 63 21.48 12.60 -19.17
N GLN A 64 20.88 11.58 -19.79
CA GLN A 64 21.31 11.07 -21.09
C GLN A 64 20.77 11.97 -22.19
N ASN A 65 21.65 12.34 -23.13
CA ASN A 65 21.28 13.06 -24.35
C ASN A 65 21.29 12.11 -25.55
N ASP A 66 22.28 11.22 -25.62
CA ASP A 66 22.45 10.27 -26.72
C ASP A 66 22.91 8.90 -26.21
N TYR A 67 22.81 7.87 -27.05
CA TYR A 67 23.37 6.54 -26.80
C TYR A 67 23.98 5.92 -28.05
N GLU A 68 24.76 4.86 -27.86
CA GLU A 68 25.29 4.02 -28.95
C GLU A 68 25.37 2.56 -28.49
N ILE A 69 24.85 1.66 -29.32
CA ILE A 69 24.76 0.21 -29.06
C ILE A 69 25.56 -0.53 -30.13
N LEU A 70 26.32 -1.53 -29.69
CA LEU A 70 26.94 -2.53 -30.55
C LEU A 70 26.40 -3.92 -30.20
N VAL A 71 26.06 -4.70 -31.23
CA VAL A 71 25.70 -6.12 -31.11
C VAL A 71 26.58 -6.92 -32.07
N ALA A 72 27.19 -7.98 -31.53
CA ALA A 72 28.11 -8.83 -32.27
C ALA A 72 27.76 -10.32 -32.14
N SER A 73 28.18 -11.09 -33.14
CA SER A 73 28.02 -12.55 -33.19
C SER A 73 28.97 -13.31 -32.27
N SER A 74 29.99 -12.66 -31.73
CA SER A 74 30.93 -13.26 -30.78
C SER A 74 31.49 -12.22 -29.78
N LYS A 75 32.00 -12.70 -28.64
CA LYS A 75 32.64 -11.84 -27.63
C LYS A 75 33.88 -11.15 -28.18
N GLU A 76 34.65 -11.84 -29.02
CA GLU A 76 35.90 -11.36 -29.60
C GLU A 76 35.65 -10.17 -30.53
N LYS A 77 34.64 -10.27 -31.41
CA LYS A 77 34.23 -9.15 -32.28
C LYS A 77 33.74 -7.96 -31.46
N LEU A 78 32.92 -8.19 -30.44
CA LEU A 78 32.44 -7.11 -29.57
C LEU A 78 33.58 -6.43 -28.81
N ALA A 79 34.58 -7.19 -28.34
CA ALA A 79 35.77 -6.66 -27.67
C ALA A 79 36.59 -5.74 -28.59
N GLN A 80 36.60 -6.03 -29.90
CA GLN A 80 37.20 -5.18 -30.94
C GLN A 80 36.29 -4.03 -31.40
N ASN A 81 35.17 -3.76 -30.69
CA ASN A 81 34.15 -2.78 -31.06
C ASN A 81 33.50 -3.03 -32.44
N GLN A 82 33.47 -4.28 -32.91
CA GLN A 82 32.83 -4.65 -34.17
C GLN A 82 31.41 -5.15 -33.90
N GLY A 83 30.43 -4.29 -34.11
CA GLY A 83 29.00 -4.64 -34.08
C GLY A 83 28.54 -5.25 -35.41
N ASP A 84 29.03 -6.45 -35.75
CA ASP A 84 28.78 -7.09 -37.06
C ASP A 84 27.32 -7.47 -37.30
N LEU A 85 26.50 -7.50 -36.26
CA LEU A 85 25.05 -7.74 -36.35
C LEU A 85 24.25 -6.45 -36.21
N TRP A 86 24.71 -5.52 -35.38
CA TRP A 86 24.14 -4.18 -35.27
C TRP A 86 25.17 -3.18 -34.74
N SER A 87 25.20 -2.01 -35.35
CA SER A 87 25.77 -0.80 -34.77
C SER A 87 24.73 0.29 -34.94
N SER A 88 24.24 0.84 -33.83
CA SER A 88 23.23 1.92 -33.90
C SER A 88 23.82 3.24 -34.40
N GLY A 89 25.14 3.39 -34.33
CA GLY A 89 25.76 4.71 -34.32
C GLY A 89 25.28 5.55 -33.12
N LYS A 90 25.66 6.82 -33.10
CA LYS A 90 25.21 7.77 -32.07
C LYS A 90 23.76 8.17 -32.36
N ILE A 91 22.83 7.80 -31.47
CA ILE A 91 21.41 8.14 -31.56
C ILE A 91 21.07 9.24 -30.56
N ALA A 92 20.53 10.35 -31.06
CA ALA A 92 20.12 11.51 -30.25
C ALA A 92 18.78 11.25 -29.53
N ALA A 93 18.84 10.50 -28.43
CA ALA A 93 17.67 10.23 -27.59
C ALA A 93 18.04 9.97 -26.11
N GLY A 94 17.24 10.55 -25.21
CA GLY A 94 17.41 10.44 -23.76
C GLY A 94 16.75 9.23 -23.11
N ASN A 95 16.06 8.37 -23.88
CA ASN A 95 15.50 7.12 -23.38
C ASN A 95 16.59 6.04 -23.24
N SER A 96 16.52 5.26 -22.17
CA SER A 96 17.46 4.17 -21.87
C SER A 96 16.74 2.85 -21.53
N ILE A 97 15.45 2.79 -21.83
CA ILE A 97 14.61 1.63 -21.57
C ILE A 97 13.82 1.30 -22.85
N GLN A 98 13.52 0.02 -23.04
CA GLN A 98 12.68 -0.48 -24.13
C GLN A 98 13.19 -0.12 -25.55
N ILE A 99 14.51 -0.08 -25.76
CA ILE A 99 15.12 0.22 -27.05
C ILE A 99 15.08 -1.01 -27.96
N THR A 100 14.21 -1.01 -28.96
CA THR A 100 14.06 -2.12 -29.91
C THR A 100 15.34 -2.33 -30.72
N TYR A 101 15.78 -3.58 -30.82
CA TYR A 101 16.85 -4.01 -31.72
C TYR A 101 16.49 -3.75 -33.20
N GLN A 102 17.39 -3.10 -33.93
CA GLN A 102 17.21 -2.71 -35.35
C GLN A 102 18.32 -3.25 -36.27
N GLY A 103 19.01 -4.31 -35.84
CA GLY A 103 20.10 -4.91 -36.61
C GLY A 103 19.66 -5.97 -37.61
N ALA A 104 20.62 -6.80 -38.01
CA ALA A 104 20.40 -7.94 -38.88
C ALA A 104 19.41 -8.95 -38.28
N ALA A 105 18.66 -9.66 -39.14
CA ALA A 105 17.69 -10.67 -38.72
C ALA A 105 18.33 -11.72 -37.81
N LEU A 106 17.68 -11.98 -36.68
CA LEU A 106 18.15 -12.93 -35.68
C LEU A 106 17.91 -14.37 -36.16
N LYS A 107 18.92 -15.22 -36.01
CA LYS A 107 18.89 -16.64 -36.34
C LYS A 107 18.66 -17.52 -35.11
N THR A 108 17.98 -18.64 -35.37
CA THR A 108 17.72 -19.72 -34.41
C THR A 108 18.99 -20.22 -33.73
N ASN A 109 18.90 -20.44 -32.41
CA ASN A 109 19.95 -21.02 -31.57
C ASN A 109 21.31 -20.31 -31.64
N GLN A 110 21.32 -19.00 -31.92
CA GLN A 110 22.52 -18.17 -31.98
C GLN A 110 22.64 -17.28 -30.73
N PRO A 111 23.84 -17.13 -30.14
CA PRO A 111 24.11 -16.12 -29.11
C PRO A 111 24.44 -14.75 -29.73
N TYR A 112 24.06 -13.69 -29.03
CA TYR A 112 24.27 -12.29 -29.38
C TYR A 112 24.90 -11.58 -28.18
N TYR A 113 26.01 -10.91 -28.41
CA TYR A 113 26.72 -10.16 -27.38
C TYR A 113 26.56 -8.68 -27.66
N TRP A 114 26.26 -7.88 -26.64
CA TRP A 114 26.03 -6.46 -26.82
C TRP A 114 26.60 -5.61 -25.71
N LYS A 115 26.84 -4.35 -26.02
CA LYS A 115 27.24 -3.32 -25.07
C LYS A 115 26.72 -1.97 -25.52
N VAL A 116 26.61 -1.05 -24.58
CA VAL A 116 26.08 0.29 -24.82
C VAL A 116 26.98 1.33 -24.14
N ARG A 117 27.11 2.50 -24.74
CA ARG A 117 27.64 3.70 -24.08
C ARG A 117 26.64 4.84 -24.18
N SER A 118 26.72 5.77 -23.23
CA SER A 118 25.83 6.90 -23.11
C SER A 118 26.60 8.21 -23.25
N TYR A 119 25.98 9.20 -23.89
CA TYR A 119 26.47 10.57 -23.93
C TYR A 119 25.57 11.40 -23.02
N THR A 120 26.13 11.91 -21.93
CA THR A 120 25.39 12.61 -20.90
C THR A 120 25.79 14.09 -20.87
N ASN A 121 25.04 14.89 -20.11
CA ASN A 121 25.46 16.26 -19.80
C ASN A 121 26.72 16.34 -18.91
N GLN A 122 27.24 15.21 -18.40
CA GLN A 122 28.53 15.10 -17.69
C GLN A 122 29.64 14.50 -18.58
N GLY A 123 29.40 14.35 -19.88
CA GLY A 123 30.33 13.75 -20.82
C GLY A 123 29.95 12.34 -21.26
N MET A 124 30.83 11.73 -22.03
CA MET A 124 30.66 10.39 -22.61
C MET A 124 31.10 9.31 -21.61
N THR A 125 30.28 8.27 -21.43
CA THR A 125 30.66 7.10 -20.63
C THR A 125 31.60 6.18 -21.40
N ALA A 126 32.34 5.32 -20.69
CA ALA A 126 32.90 4.12 -21.28
C ALA A 126 31.78 3.22 -21.82
N TRP A 127 32.16 2.25 -22.65
CA TRP A 127 31.29 1.13 -22.96
C TRP A 127 30.94 0.38 -21.67
N SER A 128 29.70 -0.08 -21.59
CA SER A 128 29.29 -1.02 -20.55
C SER A 128 30.09 -2.31 -20.61
N GLU A 129 30.08 -3.06 -19.51
CA GLU A 129 30.40 -4.48 -19.58
C GLU A 129 29.50 -5.18 -20.61
N PRO A 130 30.04 -6.12 -21.42
CA PRO A 130 29.26 -6.90 -22.36
C PRO A 130 28.13 -7.69 -21.67
N ALA A 131 26.91 -7.51 -22.14
CA ALA A 131 25.78 -8.38 -21.86
C ALA A 131 25.52 -9.31 -23.04
N PHE A 132 24.62 -10.28 -22.89
CA PHE A 132 24.27 -11.20 -23.97
C PHE A 132 22.78 -11.54 -23.99
N TRP A 133 22.30 -12.11 -25.08
CA TRP A 133 21.11 -12.96 -25.11
C TRP A 133 21.32 -14.08 -26.13
N SER A 134 20.48 -15.12 -26.13
CA SER A 134 20.45 -16.08 -27.23
C SER A 134 19.04 -16.32 -27.73
N MET A 135 18.91 -16.64 -29.02
CA MET A 135 17.63 -17.02 -29.61
C MET A 135 17.35 -18.49 -29.39
N GLY A 136 16.07 -18.82 -29.20
CA GLY A 136 15.58 -20.19 -29.16
C GLY A 136 15.39 -20.74 -30.58
N LEU A 137 14.41 -21.64 -30.72
CA LEU A 137 13.97 -22.16 -32.01
C LEU A 137 12.82 -21.27 -32.51
N LEU A 138 13.08 -20.48 -33.55
CA LEU A 138 12.19 -19.40 -33.98
C LEU A 138 10.97 -19.90 -34.78
N ASN A 139 11.12 -21.01 -35.49
CA ASN A 139 10.07 -21.58 -36.33
C ASN A 139 9.75 -23.02 -35.92
N ASN A 140 8.51 -23.45 -36.14
CA ASN A 140 8.11 -24.85 -35.95
C ASN A 140 8.99 -25.82 -36.78
N SER A 141 9.46 -25.39 -37.96
CA SER A 141 10.36 -26.18 -38.82
C SER A 141 11.78 -26.36 -38.26
N ASP A 142 12.19 -25.53 -37.28
CA ASP A 142 13.49 -25.63 -36.62
C ASP A 142 13.52 -26.78 -35.59
N TRP A 143 12.34 -27.24 -35.15
CA TRP A 143 12.19 -28.45 -34.36
C TRP A 143 12.31 -29.69 -35.24
N LYS A 144 13.28 -30.55 -34.91
CA LYS A 144 13.44 -31.90 -35.47
C LYS A 144 12.99 -32.98 -34.49
N ALA A 145 12.73 -32.59 -33.24
CA ALA A 145 12.24 -33.46 -32.20
C ALA A 145 10.78 -33.86 -32.39
N GLN A 146 10.45 -35.05 -31.90
CA GLN A 146 9.11 -35.62 -31.92
C GLN A 146 8.54 -35.62 -30.50
N TRP A 147 7.22 -35.41 -30.40
CA TRP A 147 6.52 -35.55 -29.13
C TRP A 147 6.50 -37.01 -28.70
N ILE A 148 6.98 -37.28 -27.50
CA ILE A 148 7.03 -38.62 -26.90
C ILE A 148 6.36 -38.65 -25.54
N GLY A 149 5.74 -39.77 -25.20
CA GLY A 149 5.04 -39.91 -23.92
C GLY A 149 4.36 -41.26 -23.75
N TRP A 150 3.34 -41.27 -22.90
CA TRP A 150 2.44 -42.41 -22.68
C TRP A 150 1.03 -41.87 -22.38
N ASP A 151 0.15 -41.86 -23.38
CA ASP A 151 -1.16 -41.20 -23.33
C ASP A 151 -2.24 -42.12 -22.71
N ALA A 152 -1.94 -42.73 -21.56
CA ALA A 152 -2.85 -43.60 -20.82
C ALA A 152 -2.46 -43.70 -19.32
N PRO A 153 -3.40 -44.10 -18.43
CA PRO A 153 -3.03 -44.51 -17.07
C PRO A 153 -2.34 -45.87 -17.06
N PHE A 154 -1.43 -46.11 -16.11
CA PHE A 154 -0.91 -47.44 -15.80
C PHE A 154 -1.88 -48.22 -14.90
N ALA A 155 -1.69 -49.54 -14.78
CA ALA A 155 -2.62 -50.41 -14.05
C ALA A 155 -2.82 -50.04 -12.55
N TRP A 156 -1.87 -49.34 -11.94
CA TRP A 156 -1.95 -48.85 -10.56
C TRP A 156 -2.41 -47.39 -10.44
N ASP A 157 -2.55 -46.67 -11.56
CA ASP A 157 -3.04 -45.30 -11.56
C ASP A 157 -4.58 -45.29 -11.40
N SER A 158 -5.11 -44.16 -10.94
CA SER A 158 -6.54 -43.91 -10.78
C SER A 158 -6.89 -42.53 -11.31
N ILE A 159 -7.89 -42.46 -12.19
CA ILE A 159 -8.35 -41.20 -12.80
C ILE A 159 -9.69 -40.71 -12.21
N THR A 160 -9.98 -41.07 -10.96
CA THR A 160 -11.19 -40.61 -10.24
C THR A 160 -11.09 -39.13 -9.82
N GLN A 161 -12.08 -38.62 -9.07
CA GLN A 161 -12.04 -37.26 -8.48
C GLN A 161 -10.71 -36.99 -7.74
N PHE A 162 -10.24 -37.99 -6.98
CA PHE A 162 -8.93 -37.96 -6.31
C PHE A 162 -7.94 -38.74 -7.16
N SER A 163 -7.53 -38.14 -8.26
CA SER A 163 -6.66 -38.80 -9.22
C SER A 163 -5.29 -39.11 -8.61
N ARG A 164 -4.82 -40.33 -8.87
CA ARG A 164 -3.51 -40.83 -8.48
C ARG A 164 -2.79 -41.27 -9.74
N LEU A 165 -1.92 -40.41 -10.24
CA LEU A 165 -1.26 -40.60 -11.52
C LEU A 165 0.25 -40.46 -11.32
N SER A 166 0.96 -41.58 -11.53
CA SER A 166 2.41 -41.70 -11.33
C SER A 166 3.22 -40.83 -12.29
N ALA A 167 4.39 -40.38 -11.84
CA ALA A 167 5.30 -39.59 -12.69
C ALA A 167 5.96 -40.49 -13.76
N ARG A 168 6.31 -39.91 -14.91
CA ARG A 168 6.90 -40.65 -16.04
C ARG A 168 8.38 -40.34 -16.09
N TYR A 169 9.21 -41.37 -16.09
CA TYR A 169 10.65 -41.28 -16.21
C TYR A 169 11.02 -41.65 -17.63
N LEU A 170 11.67 -40.73 -18.36
CA LEU A 170 12.09 -40.92 -19.75
C LEU A 170 13.61 -40.77 -19.83
N ARG A 171 14.30 -41.68 -20.52
CA ARG A 171 15.75 -41.60 -20.70
C ARG A 171 16.21 -41.95 -22.11
N LYS A 172 17.38 -41.42 -22.47
CA LYS A 172 18.14 -41.80 -23.67
C LYS A 172 19.64 -41.68 -23.39
N GLU A 173 20.40 -42.67 -23.85
CA GLU A 173 21.85 -42.55 -24.01
C GLU A 173 22.19 -42.16 -25.45
N PHE A 174 23.21 -41.35 -25.60
CA PHE A 174 23.73 -40.93 -26.90
C PHE A 174 25.24 -40.73 -26.82
N LYS A 175 25.90 -40.64 -27.98
CA LYS A 175 27.35 -40.51 -28.05
C LYS A 175 27.73 -39.24 -28.80
N THR A 176 28.59 -38.42 -28.21
CA THR A 176 29.24 -37.29 -28.88
C THR A 176 30.62 -37.72 -29.37
N SER A 177 30.91 -37.51 -30.65
CA SER A 177 32.13 -38.05 -31.28
C SER A 177 33.31 -37.07 -31.27
N LYS A 178 33.05 -35.78 -31.04
CA LYS A 178 34.02 -34.69 -31.16
C LYS A 178 34.03 -33.77 -29.93
N PRO A 179 35.08 -32.97 -29.71
CA PRO A 179 35.11 -31.95 -28.66
C PRO A 179 34.02 -30.88 -28.84
N ILE A 180 33.18 -30.71 -27.82
CA ILE A 180 32.05 -29.77 -27.82
C ILE A 180 32.56 -28.34 -27.66
N LYS A 181 32.02 -27.42 -28.47
CA LYS A 181 32.23 -25.96 -28.33
C LYS A 181 31.08 -25.33 -27.55
N THR A 182 29.85 -25.60 -27.97
CA THR A 182 28.62 -25.13 -27.29
C THR A 182 27.53 -26.18 -27.42
N ALA A 183 26.67 -26.29 -26.43
CA ALA A 183 25.48 -27.13 -26.47
C ALA A 183 24.30 -26.43 -25.79
N THR A 184 23.20 -26.29 -26.52
CA THR A 184 21.95 -25.70 -26.01
C THR A 184 20.84 -26.74 -26.06
N LEU A 185 20.10 -26.88 -24.96
CA LEU A 185 18.96 -27.79 -24.87
C LEU A 185 17.66 -26.99 -24.76
N GLN A 186 16.71 -27.26 -25.66
CA GLN A 186 15.34 -26.79 -25.58
C GLN A 186 14.41 -27.93 -25.14
N ILE A 187 13.54 -27.67 -24.17
CA ILE A 187 12.64 -28.66 -23.59
C ILE A 187 11.25 -28.10 -23.33
N SER A 188 10.23 -28.86 -23.70
CA SER A 188 8.85 -28.68 -23.27
C SER A 188 8.35 -29.99 -22.66
N GLY A 189 8.25 -30.03 -21.33
CA GLY A 189 7.61 -31.13 -20.60
C GLY A 189 6.22 -30.68 -20.16
N LEU A 190 5.18 -31.13 -20.86
CA LEU A 190 3.80 -30.72 -20.56
C LEU A 190 3.31 -31.42 -19.31
N GLY A 191 2.65 -30.64 -18.45
CA GLY A 191 2.53 -30.96 -17.04
C GLY A 191 3.61 -30.18 -16.31
N LEU A 192 4.62 -30.89 -15.80
CA LEU A 192 5.84 -30.31 -15.22
C LEU A 192 7.03 -31.22 -15.55
N TYR A 193 8.28 -30.74 -15.50
CA TYR A 193 9.46 -31.57 -15.66
C TYR A 193 10.59 -31.31 -14.67
N ASP A 194 11.40 -32.36 -14.44
CA ASP A 194 12.75 -32.28 -13.87
C ASP A 194 13.72 -32.89 -14.89
N LEU A 195 14.75 -32.14 -15.29
CA LEU A 195 15.72 -32.52 -16.33
C LEU A 195 17.07 -32.85 -15.70
N GLN A 196 17.66 -33.97 -16.11
CA GLN A 196 18.98 -34.42 -15.68
C GLN A 196 19.86 -34.83 -16.86
N ILE A 197 21.14 -34.48 -16.82
CA ILE A 197 22.16 -34.95 -17.75
C ILE A 197 23.29 -35.54 -16.94
N ASN A 198 23.71 -36.77 -17.27
CA ASN A 198 24.81 -37.48 -16.60
C ASN A 198 24.68 -37.45 -15.06
N GLY A 199 23.47 -37.74 -14.57
CA GLY A 199 23.15 -37.77 -13.13
C GLY A 199 23.01 -36.40 -12.45
N LYS A 200 23.14 -35.28 -13.17
CA LYS A 200 23.07 -33.92 -12.62
C LYS A 200 21.81 -33.19 -13.08
N LYS A 201 21.09 -32.58 -12.14
CA LYS A 201 19.95 -31.70 -12.44
C LYS A 201 20.39 -30.49 -13.28
N ILE A 202 19.59 -30.13 -14.27
CA ILE A 202 19.79 -28.97 -15.14
C ILE A 202 18.87 -27.82 -14.72
N GLY A 203 19.49 -26.67 -14.45
CA GLY A 203 18.81 -25.50 -13.91
C GLY A 203 18.41 -25.66 -12.44
N ASP A 204 17.87 -24.60 -11.87
CA ASP A 204 17.44 -24.48 -10.47
C ASP A 204 15.93 -24.16 -10.33
N GLN A 205 15.23 -24.08 -11.45
CA GLN A 205 13.79 -23.93 -11.51
C GLN A 205 13.06 -25.17 -10.97
N VAL A 206 11.87 -24.92 -10.44
CA VAL A 206 10.91 -25.91 -9.98
C VAL A 206 9.58 -25.64 -10.68
N LEU A 207 8.71 -26.65 -10.76
CA LEU A 207 7.40 -26.52 -11.41
C LEU A 207 7.48 -25.91 -12.83
N ALA A 208 8.48 -26.33 -13.61
CA ALA A 208 8.67 -25.86 -14.99
C ALA A 208 8.00 -26.80 -16.00
N PRO A 209 7.51 -26.30 -17.15
CA PRO A 209 7.35 -24.88 -17.49
C PRO A 209 6.16 -24.25 -16.76
N ALA A 210 6.01 -22.93 -16.84
CA ALA A 210 4.82 -22.26 -16.32
C ALA A 210 3.54 -22.71 -17.05
N ALA A 211 2.42 -22.73 -16.33
CA ALA A 211 1.13 -23.14 -16.89
C ALA A 211 0.50 -22.06 -17.79
N THR A 212 -0.19 -22.51 -18.83
CA THR A 212 -0.94 -21.72 -19.82
C THR A 212 -2.23 -22.45 -20.20
N ASP A 213 -3.07 -21.84 -21.04
CA ASP A 213 -4.09 -22.61 -21.76
C ASP A 213 -3.41 -23.41 -22.88
N TYR A 214 -3.14 -24.68 -22.61
CA TYR A 214 -2.40 -25.57 -23.52
C TYR A 214 -3.10 -25.82 -24.87
N ARG A 215 -4.38 -25.40 -25.03
CA ARG A 215 -5.10 -25.42 -26.32
C ARG A 215 -4.64 -24.30 -27.24
N LYS A 216 -4.03 -23.25 -26.70
CA LYS A 216 -3.65 -22.02 -27.40
C LYS A 216 -2.15 -21.80 -27.41
N THR A 217 -1.51 -21.97 -26.25
CA THR A 217 -0.08 -21.70 -26.07
C THR A 217 0.52 -22.69 -25.07
N PHE A 218 1.75 -23.13 -25.30
CA PHE A 218 2.55 -23.85 -24.31
C PHE A 218 4.03 -23.49 -24.46
N PHE A 219 4.79 -23.57 -23.37
CA PHE A 219 6.16 -23.09 -23.33
C PHE A 219 7.21 -24.18 -23.59
N TYR A 220 8.34 -23.77 -24.15
CA TYR A 220 9.63 -24.43 -23.92
C TYR A 220 10.57 -23.54 -23.10
N ASN A 221 11.51 -24.19 -22.40
CA ASN A 221 12.64 -23.53 -21.75
C ASN A 221 13.94 -23.91 -22.46
N SER A 222 14.96 -23.06 -22.33
CA SER A 222 16.27 -23.26 -22.95
C SER A 222 17.38 -23.25 -21.90
N TYR A 223 18.35 -24.15 -22.04
CA TYR A 223 19.49 -24.28 -21.14
C TYR A 223 20.80 -24.35 -21.92
N ASP A 224 21.83 -23.66 -21.45
CA ASP A 224 23.21 -23.97 -21.82
C ASP A 224 23.65 -25.20 -21.04
N VAL A 225 23.97 -26.27 -21.76
CA VAL A 225 24.41 -27.56 -21.20
C VAL A 225 25.82 -27.93 -21.65
N SER A 226 26.58 -26.96 -22.19
CA SER A 226 27.91 -27.17 -22.76
C SER A 226 28.87 -27.86 -21.79
N THR A 227 28.78 -27.54 -20.49
CA THR A 227 29.67 -28.06 -19.43
C THR A 227 29.16 -29.35 -18.77
N GLN A 228 27.92 -29.75 -19.06
CA GLN A 228 27.26 -30.92 -18.47
C GLN A 228 27.39 -32.16 -19.35
N LEU A 229 27.73 -31.95 -20.62
CA LEU A 229 28.07 -32.99 -21.57
C LEU A 229 29.57 -33.35 -21.48
N GLN A 230 29.86 -34.60 -21.79
CA GLN A 230 31.22 -35.12 -21.93
C GLN A 230 31.47 -35.64 -23.34
N GLN A 231 32.73 -35.82 -23.73
CA GLN A 231 33.06 -36.53 -24.96
C GLN A 231 32.73 -38.02 -24.81
N GLY A 232 32.13 -38.64 -25.83
CA GLY A 232 31.72 -40.03 -25.79
C GLY A 232 30.29 -40.18 -25.27
N ASN A 233 30.05 -41.20 -24.43
CA ASN A 233 28.70 -41.54 -24.00
C ASN A 233 28.15 -40.50 -23.01
N ASN A 234 26.90 -40.13 -23.21
CA ASN A 234 26.12 -39.25 -22.35
C ASN A 234 24.74 -39.86 -22.12
N ALA A 235 24.12 -39.52 -21.01
CA ALA A 235 22.74 -39.87 -20.70
C ALA A 235 21.93 -38.62 -20.39
N VAL A 236 20.72 -38.55 -20.94
CA VAL A 236 19.70 -37.55 -20.59
C VAL A 236 18.50 -38.25 -19.98
N GLY A 237 18.00 -37.71 -18.88
CA GLY A 237 16.82 -38.19 -18.17
C GLY A 237 15.85 -37.05 -17.91
N VAL A 238 14.56 -37.29 -18.10
CA VAL A 238 13.48 -36.36 -17.77
C VAL A 238 12.43 -37.07 -16.91
N VAL A 239 12.02 -36.45 -15.81
CA VAL A 239 10.83 -36.85 -15.04
C VAL A 239 9.70 -35.91 -15.40
N LEU A 240 8.53 -36.44 -15.77
CA LEU A 240 7.32 -35.66 -16.04
C LEU A 240 6.31 -35.79 -14.90
N GLY A 241 5.93 -34.65 -14.33
CA GLY A 241 4.82 -34.49 -13.39
C GLY A 241 3.51 -34.10 -14.10
N ASN A 242 2.40 -34.20 -13.39
CA ASN A 242 1.06 -33.98 -13.93
C ASN A 242 0.76 -32.50 -14.21
N GLY A 243 1.15 -31.60 -13.30
CA GLY A 243 0.86 -30.17 -13.37
C GLY A 243 -0.63 -29.88 -13.62
N ARG A 244 -0.90 -28.80 -14.35
CA ARG A 244 -2.25 -28.49 -14.86
C ARG A 244 -2.58 -29.13 -16.19
N TYR A 245 -1.65 -29.87 -16.79
CA TYR A 245 -1.90 -30.51 -18.08
C TYR A 245 -2.84 -31.71 -17.91
N PHE A 246 -2.53 -32.57 -16.92
CA PHE A 246 -3.47 -33.57 -16.44
C PHE A 246 -4.34 -32.96 -15.34
N THR A 247 -5.57 -32.58 -15.66
CA THR A 247 -6.35 -31.75 -14.74
C THR A 247 -6.99 -32.52 -13.60
N MET A 248 -6.94 -31.90 -12.42
CA MET A 248 -7.51 -32.46 -11.20
C MET A 248 -9.04 -32.36 -11.24
N ARG A 249 -9.72 -33.39 -10.73
CA ARG A 249 -11.19 -33.42 -10.61
C ARG A 249 -11.93 -33.26 -11.96
N GLN A 250 -11.28 -33.56 -13.08
CA GLN A 250 -11.84 -33.44 -14.44
C GLN A 250 -13.19 -34.14 -14.61
N ASP A 251 -13.35 -35.36 -14.08
CA ASP A 251 -14.59 -36.15 -14.21
C ASP A 251 -15.69 -35.73 -13.22
N TYR A 252 -15.32 -34.97 -12.19
CA TYR A 252 -16.27 -34.48 -11.19
C TYR A 252 -17.10 -33.30 -11.72
N LYS A 253 -16.50 -32.42 -12.53
CA LYS A 253 -17.17 -31.27 -13.17
C LYS A 253 -16.70 -31.05 -14.62
N PRO A 254 -16.98 -31.99 -15.55
CA PRO A 254 -16.38 -32.01 -16.89
C PRO A 254 -16.78 -30.81 -17.77
N LYS A 255 -17.91 -30.16 -17.50
CA LYS A 255 -18.30 -28.91 -18.19
C LYS A 255 -17.55 -27.68 -17.67
N LYS A 256 -17.13 -27.70 -16.40
CA LYS A 256 -16.44 -26.60 -15.74
C LYS A 256 -14.93 -26.66 -15.95
N ILE A 257 -14.33 -27.85 -15.86
CA ILE A 257 -12.88 -28.03 -15.82
C ILE A 257 -12.41 -28.56 -17.17
N ASN A 258 -11.51 -27.84 -17.83
CA ASN A 258 -10.88 -28.32 -19.06
C ASN A 258 -9.85 -29.42 -18.75
N ASN A 259 -9.71 -30.41 -19.62
CA ASN A 259 -8.63 -31.41 -19.56
C ASN A 259 -7.80 -31.34 -20.83
N PHE A 260 -6.47 -31.46 -20.70
CA PHE A 260 -5.53 -31.30 -21.81
C PHE A 260 -4.82 -32.60 -22.19
N GLY A 261 -4.70 -33.57 -21.27
CA GLY A 261 -4.16 -34.90 -21.56
C GLY A 261 -3.13 -35.40 -20.54
N PHE A 262 -2.32 -36.38 -20.97
CA PHE A 262 -1.27 -36.98 -20.15
C PHE A 262 0.09 -36.31 -20.40
N PRO A 263 0.98 -36.23 -19.39
CA PRO A 263 2.30 -35.60 -19.55
C PRO A 263 3.11 -36.16 -20.72
N LYS A 264 3.70 -35.26 -21.51
CA LYS A 264 4.47 -35.57 -22.71
C LYS A 264 5.66 -34.64 -22.88
N LEU A 265 6.68 -35.11 -23.61
CA LEU A 265 7.98 -34.47 -23.76
C LEU A 265 8.27 -34.12 -25.21
N LEU A 266 8.77 -32.91 -25.42
CA LEU A 266 9.52 -32.49 -26.59
C LEU A 266 10.90 -31.99 -26.13
N LEU A 267 11.98 -32.56 -26.67
CA LEU A 267 13.35 -32.18 -26.30
C LEU A 267 14.26 -32.17 -27.52
N GLN A 268 14.99 -31.08 -27.69
CA GLN A 268 16.03 -30.94 -28.70
C GLN A 268 17.31 -30.41 -28.06
N LEU A 269 18.41 -31.11 -28.27
CA LEU A 269 19.76 -30.70 -27.88
C LEU A 269 20.57 -30.41 -29.13
N SER A 270 20.98 -29.16 -29.30
CA SER A 270 21.81 -28.71 -30.42
C SER A 270 23.25 -28.50 -29.97
N ILE A 271 24.17 -29.27 -30.57
CA ILE A 271 25.60 -29.28 -30.27
C ILE A 271 26.35 -28.66 -31.44
N THR A 272 27.25 -27.72 -31.15
CA THR A 272 28.27 -27.26 -32.08
C THR A 272 29.63 -27.71 -31.56
N TYR A 273 30.42 -28.34 -32.43
CA TYR A 273 31.74 -28.85 -32.13
C TYR A 273 32.84 -27.80 -32.37
N GLN A 274 34.04 -28.03 -31.86
CA GLN A 274 35.17 -27.11 -32.05
C GLN A 274 35.58 -26.93 -33.52
N ASP A 275 35.35 -27.93 -34.37
CA ASP A 275 35.58 -27.87 -35.82
C ASP A 275 34.46 -27.15 -36.60
N GLY A 276 33.43 -26.65 -35.91
CA GLY A 276 32.29 -25.96 -36.49
C GLY A 276 31.16 -26.87 -36.99
N SER A 277 31.34 -28.20 -36.99
CA SER A 277 30.25 -29.13 -37.32
C SER A 277 29.18 -29.16 -36.23
N GLN A 278 27.95 -29.52 -36.60
CA GLN A 278 26.79 -29.52 -35.72
C GLN A 278 26.16 -30.92 -35.62
N GLU A 279 25.59 -31.22 -34.46
CA GLU A 279 24.81 -32.42 -34.20
C GLU A 279 23.57 -32.08 -33.39
N THR A 280 22.47 -32.78 -33.65
CA THR A 280 21.21 -32.59 -32.92
C THR A 280 20.75 -33.91 -32.33
N ILE A 281 20.53 -33.94 -31.02
CA ILE A 281 19.95 -35.07 -30.30
C ILE A 281 18.50 -34.73 -29.96
N VAL A 282 17.57 -35.61 -30.30
CA VAL A 282 16.13 -35.33 -30.22
C VAL A 282 15.36 -36.34 -29.37
N SER A 283 14.19 -35.92 -28.87
CA SER A 283 13.10 -36.80 -28.45
C SER A 283 12.51 -37.54 -29.66
N ASP A 284 12.54 -38.87 -29.62
CA ASP A 284 12.15 -39.78 -30.70
C ASP A 284 11.87 -41.18 -30.13
N LYS A 285 11.58 -42.17 -31.01
CA LYS A 285 11.30 -43.56 -30.62
C LYS A 285 12.46 -44.31 -29.94
N THR A 286 13.68 -43.75 -29.92
CA THR A 286 14.85 -44.40 -29.28
C THR A 286 14.90 -44.17 -27.78
N TRP A 287 14.05 -43.27 -27.25
CA TRP A 287 13.87 -43.09 -25.82
C TRP A 287 13.15 -44.28 -25.18
N LYS A 288 13.41 -44.50 -23.91
CA LYS A 288 12.67 -45.44 -23.07
C LYS A 288 11.92 -44.72 -21.96
N LEU A 289 10.84 -45.33 -21.49
CA LEU A 289 9.95 -44.79 -20.47
C LEU A 289 9.59 -45.83 -19.40
N THR A 290 9.46 -45.38 -18.16
CA THR A 290 8.77 -46.13 -17.11
C THR A 290 7.92 -45.19 -16.24
N ALA A 291 6.79 -45.66 -15.74
CA ALA A 291 6.06 -45.01 -14.66
C ALA A 291 6.20 -45.77 -13.32
N ASP A 292 6.99 -46.86 -13.29
CA ASP A 292 7.27 -47.58 -12.06
C ASP A 292 8.45 -46.98 -11.27
N GLY A 293 8.40 -45.65 -11.08
CA GLY A 293 9.38 -44.90 -10.29
C GLY A 293 8.89 -44.56 -8.88
N PRO A 294 9.66 -43.77 -8.11
CA PRO A 294 9.33 -43.47 -6.73
C PRO A 294 8.15 -42.48 -6.56
N ILE A 295 7.94 -41.55 -7.49
CA ILE A 295 6.79 -40.62 -7.41
C ILE A 295 5.52 -41.33 -7.90
N ARG A 296 4.69 -41.75 -6.96
CA ARG A 296 3.50 -42.58 -7.20
C ARG A 296 2.26 -41.78 -7.54
N THR A 297 2.17 -40.55 -7.03
CA THR A 297 1.18 -39.56 -7.44
C THR A 297 1.73 -38.17 -7.13
N ASN A 298 1.30 -37.19 -7.91
CA ASN A 298 1.62 -35.79 -7.71
C ASN A 298 0.50 -34.93 -8.31
N ASN A 299 -0.07 -34.02 -7.54
CA ASN A 299 -0.89 -32.94 -8.10
C ASN A 299 -0.96 -31.77 -7.13
N GLU A 300 -1.36 -30.60 -7.64
CA GLU A 300 -1.35 -29.36 -6.86
C GLU A 300 -2.27 -29.43 -5.63
N TYR A 301 -3.46 -30.04 -5.72
CA TYR A 301 -4.44 -30.01 -4.62
C TYR A 301 -4.20 -31.06 -3.54
N ASP A 302 -3.79 -32.27 -3.92
CA ASP A 302 -3.77 -33.41 -3.02
C ASP A 302 -2.38 -33.70 -2.42
N GLY A 303 -1.31 -33.29 -3.11
CA GLY A 303 0.08 -33.48 -2.68
C GLY A 303 0.85 -34.52 -3.49
N GLU A 304 2.00 -34.93 -2.95
CA GLU A 304 2.89 -35.93 -3.57
C GLU A 304 3.03 -37.17 -2.67
N GLU A 305 2.90 -38.35 -3.29
CA GLU A 305 3.24 -39.61 -2.63
C GLU A 305 4.51 -40.18 -3.27
N TYR A 306 5.52 -40.41 -2.44
CA TYR A 306 6.84 -40.90 -2.82
C TYR A 306 7.15 -42.23 -2.14
N ASP A 307 7.49 -43.25 -2.90
CA ASP A 307 7.97 -44.53 -2.39
C ASP A 307 9.47 -44.71 -2.67
N ALA A 308 10.28 -44.53 -1.63
CA ALA A 308 11.74 -44.62 -1.74
C ALA A 308 12.22 -46.04 -2.05
N ASN A 309 11.39 -47.07 -1.88
CA ASN A 309 11.71 -48.44 -2.29
C ASN A 309 11.72 -48.61 -3.82
N LYS A 310 11.16 -47.63 -4.55
CA LYS A 310 11.11 -47.59 -6.02
C LYS A 310 12.09 -46.61 -6.64
N GLU A 311 13.05 -46.09 -5.86
CA GLU A 311 14.11 -45.22 -6.37
C GLU A 311 14.92 -45.90 -7.50
N LEU A 312 14.99 -45.23 -8.65
CA LEU A 312 15.72 -45.69 -9.83
C LEU A 312 17.18 -45.24 -9.74
N LYS A 313 17.99 -45.83 -8.85
CA LYS A 313 19.36 -45.34 -8.57
C LYS A 313 20.21 -45.25 -9.83
N GLY A 314 20.68 -44.04 -10.16
CA GLY A 314 21.58 -43.78 -11.29
C GLY A 314 20.90 -43.86 -12.67
N TRP A 315 19.57 -43.82 -12.76
CA TRP A 315 18.82 -43.97 -14.01
C TRP A 315 19.17 -42.94 -15.10
N SER A 316 19.60 -41.75 -14.71
CA SER A 316 20.03 -40.66 -15.60
C SER A 316 21.55 -40.65 -15.86
N ASN A 317 22.28 -41.70 -15.46
CA ASN A 317 23.69 -41.91 -15.82
C ASN A 317 23.82 -42.82 -17.05
N ILE A 318 25.02 -42.81 -17.64
CA ILE A 318 25.43 -43.76 -18.68
C ILE A 318 25.51 -45.20 -18.12
N GLY A 319 25.26 -46.20 -18.97
CA GLY A 319 25.37 -47.62 -18.62
C GLY A 319 24.25 -48.15 -17.70
N TYR A 320 23.19 -47.37 -17.47
CA TYR A 320 22.06 -47.81 -16.65
C TYR A 320 21.29 -48.93 -17.36
N GLN A 321 20.93 -49.98 -16.63
CA GLN A 321 20.25 -51.16 -17.16
C GLN A 321 18.74 -50.91 -17.26
N ASP A 322 18.29 -50.37 -18.38
CA ASP A 322 16.88 -50.03 -18.67
C ASP A 322 16.15 -51.10 -19.50
N ASN A 323 16.54 -52.37 -19.38
CA ASN A 323 15.95 -53.49 -20.12
C ASN A 323 14.46 -53.70 -19.82
N ASN A 324 14.02 -53.30 -18.62
CA ASN A 324 12.62 -53.40 -18.18
C ASN A 324 11.80 -52.12 -18.45
N TRP A 325 12.40 -51.11 -19.10
CA TRP A 325 11.67 -49.90 -19.48
C TRP A 325 10.96 -50.12 -20.81
N LEU A 326 9.79 -49.51 -20.93
CA LEU A 326 8.97 -49.58 -22.13
C LEU A 326 9.56 -48.68 -23.22
N PRO A 327 9.36 -49.02 -24.52
CA PRO A 327 9.55 -48.02 -25.57
C PRO A 327 8.56 -46.86 -25.37
N VAL A 328 8.99 -45.64 -25.68
CA VAL A 328 8.07 -44.49 -25.69
C VAL A 328 7.03 -44.59 -26.80
N GLN A 329 5.87 -43.95 -26.61
CA GLN A 329 4.91 -43.72 -27.69
C GLN A 329 5.24 -42.40 -28.38
N LEU A 330 5.10 -42.34 -29.71
CA LEU A 330 4.92 -41.05 -30.38
C LEU A 330 3.51 -40.58 -30.09
N VAL A 331 3.38 -39.39 -29.52
CA VAL A 331 2.10 -38.82 -29.11
C VAL A 331 1.79 -37.57 -29.92
N GLU A 332 0.51 -37.20 -29.97
CA GLU A 332 0.09 -36.01 -30.71
C GLU A 332 0.65 -34.74 -30.06
N LYS A 333 1.09 -33.81 -30.92
CA LYS A 333 1.43 -32.44 -30.52
C LYS A 333 0.17 -31.78 -29.92
N PRO A 334 0.27 -30.99 -28.85
CA PRO A 334 -0.88 -30.23 -28.35
C PRO A 334 -1.38 -29.20 -29.37
N ALA A 335 -2.65 -28.83 -29.28
CA ALA A 335 -3.28 -27.89 -30.21
C ALA A 335 -2.63 -26.49 -30.22
N GLY A 336 -2.06 -26.05 -29.09
CA GLY A 336 -1.46 -24.73 -28.95
C GLY A 336 -0.18 -24.49 -29.79
N GLN A 337 0.27 -23.25 -29.75
CA GLN A 337 1.57 -22.84 -30.29
C GLN A 337 2.67 -23.03 -29.25
N LEU A 338 3.82 -23.51 -29.72
CA LEU A 338 5.01 -23.66 -28.90
C LEU A 338 5.79 -22.35 -28.92
N VAL A 339 5.98 -21.71 -27.76
CA VAL A 339 6.67 -20.42 -27.64
C VAL A 339 7.72 -20.46 -26.51
N ALA A 340 8.70 -19.57 -26.55
CA ALA A 340 9.69 -19.46 -25.48
C ALA A 340 9.06 -18.91 -24.20
N GLN A 341 9.47 -19.42 -23.04
CA GLN A 341 9.07 -18.83 -21.77
C GLN A 341 9.84 -17.52 -21.51
N MET A 342 9.13 -16.39 -21.49
CA MET A 342 9.73 -15.06 -21.33
C MET A 342 9.63 -14.50 -19.90
N GLN A 343 8.76 -15.04 -19.06
CA GLN A 343 8.67 -14.70 -17.65
C GLN A 343 9.65 -15.53 -16.82
N GLU A 344 10.05 -14.97 -15.68
CA GLU A 344 10.96 -15.57 -14.73
C GLU A 344 10.48 -16.97 -14.28
N PRO A 345 11.36 -17.97 -14.20
CA PRO A 345 10.96 -19.30 -13.75
C PRO A 345 10.64 -19.31 -12.26
N ILE A 346 9.78 -20.24 -11.83
CA ILE A 346 9.52 -20.50 -10.41
C ILE A 346 10.75 -21.16 -9.79
N LYS A 347 11.18 -20.67 -8.63
CA LYS A 347 12.34 -21.20 -7.87
C LYS A 347 12.01 -21.36 -6.40
N ILE A 348 12.89 -22.05 -5.68
CA ILE A 348 12.94 -21.95 -4.22
C ILE A 348 13.56 -20.60 -3.88
N MET A 349 12.73 -19.67 -3.44
CA MET A 349 13.11 -18.27 -3.22
C MET A 349 13.57 -18.02 -1.78
N ARG A 350 13.01 -18.76 -0.82
CA ARG A 350 13.36 -18.65 0.61
C ARG A 350 13.30 -19.99 1.32
N LYS A 351 14.10 -20.10 2.37
CA LYS A 351 14.06 -21.19 3.35
C LYS A 351 13.51 -20.64 4.67
N VAL A 352 12.51 -21.29 5.24
CA VAL A 352 11.86 -20.92 6.50
C VAL A 352 12.09 -22.05 7.50
N GLN A 353 12.65 -21.71 8.64
CA GLN A 353 12.85 -22.66 9.74
C GLN A 353 11.61 -22.67 10.63
N PRO A 354 11.09 -23.84 11.03
CA PRO A 354 9.97 -23.91 11.94
C PRO A 354 10.33 -23.34 13.33
N ILE A 355 9.36 -22.68 13.96
CA ILE A 355 9.55 -22.02 15.27
C ILE A 355 9.09 -22.87 16.46
N GLY A 356 8.28 -23.91 16.21
CA GLY A 356 7.74 -24.77 17.26
C GLY A 356 7.29 -26.13 16.74
N ILE A 357 7.42 -27.15 17.58
CA ILE A 357 6.88 -28.49 17.34
C ILE A 357 6.32 -29.04 18.65
N GLN A 358 5.10 -29.55 18.63
CA GLN A 358 4.43 -30.09 19.81
C GLN A 358 3.71 -31.40 19.51
N ALA A 359 3.72 -32.34 20.45
CA ALA A 359 2.89 -33.53 20.37
C ALA A 359 1.41 -33.14 20.55
N LEU A 360 0.53 -33.68 19.70
CA LEU A 360 -0.89 -33.40 19.79
C LEU A 360 -1.51 -34.15 20.98
N LYS A 361 -2.16 -33.40 21.88
CA LYS A 361 -2.71 -33.95 23.13
C LYS A 361 -3.69 -35.08 22.83
N GLY A 362 -3.51 -36.21 23.50
CA GLY A 362 -4.37 -37.39 23.35
C GLY A 362 -4.16 -38.20 22.05
N LYS A 363 -3.21 -37.83 21.18
CA LYS A 363 -2.87 -38.58 19.96
C LYS A 363 -1.37 -38.93 19.93
N PRO A 364 -0.94 -40.02 20.60
CA PRO A 364 0.46 -40.45 20.61
C PRO A 364 1.02 -40.62 19.19
N GLY A 365 2.23 -40.09 18.96
CA GLY A 365 2.91 -40.18 17.66
C GLY A 365 2.41 -39.19 16.59
N VAL A 366 1.53 -38.25 16.95
CA VAL A 366 1.09 -37.14 16.10
C VAL A 366 1.71 -35.85 16.61
N TYR A 367 2.33 -35.08 15.72
CA TYR A 367 3.00 -33.82 16.05
C TYR A 367 2.47 -32.69 15.17
N ILE A 368 2.42 -31.47 15.71
CA ILE A 368 2.08 -30.24 14.99
C ILE A 368 3.32 -29.35 14.96
N LEU A 369 3.76 -29.01 13.75
CA LEU A 369 4.84 -28.08 13.46
C LEU A 369 4.26 -26.70 13.15
N ASP A 370 4.77 -25.63 13.76
CA ASP A 370 4.46 -24.24 13.43
C ASP A 370 5.64 -23.61 12.67
N MET A 371 5.40 -23.18 11.43
CA MET A 371 6.38 -22.47 10.61
C MET A 371 6.56 -21.00 11.03
N GLY A 372 5.66 -20.46 11.86
CA GLY A 372 5.63 -19.06 12.30
C GLY A 372 5.09 -18.09 11.24
N GLN A 373 4.90 -18.57 10.01
CA GLN A 373 4.47 -17.80 8.84
C GLN A 373 3.56 -18.68 7.97
N ASN A 374 2.43 -18.14 7.51
CA ASN A 374 1.65 -18.76 6.44
C ASN A 374 2.42 -18.59 5.12
N MET A 375 3.09 -19.64 4.68
CA MET A 375 3.98 -19.67 3.53
C MET A 375 3.42 -20.56 2.41
N VAL A 376 3.99 -20.43 1.20
CA VAL A 376 3.59 -21.26 0.05
C VAL A 376 4.79 -21.99 -0.54
N GLY A 377 4.65 -23.30 -0.65
CA GLY A 377 5.70 -24.20 -1.14
C GLY A 377 5.54 -25.57 -0.51
N TRP A 378 6.61 -26.13 0.04
CA TRP A 378 6.56 -27.45 0.68
C TRP A 378 7.58 -27.59 1.80
N LEU A 379 7.56 -28.72 2.49
CA LEU A 379 8.52 -29.08 3.53
C LEU A 379 9.60 -30.00 2.95
N SER A 380 10.87 -29.68 3.19
CA SER A 380 11.97 -30.63 3.09
C SER A 380 12.04 -31.43 4.38
N LEU A 381 12.23 -32.74 4.26
CA LEU A 381 12.22 -33.71 5.34
C LEU A 381 13.59 -34.39 5.47
N GLN A 382 14.10 -34.48 6.70
CA GLN A 382 15.25 -35.29 7.09
C GLN A 382 14.81 -36.34 8.10
N LEU A 383 15.08 -37.61 7.81
CA LEU A 383 14.71 -38.75 8.63
C LEU A 383 15.94 -39.46 9.18
N ARG A 384 15.83 -39.91 10.42
CA ARG A 384 16.85 -40.72 11.10
C ARG A 384 16.23 -42.03 11.54
N GLY A 385 16.89 -43.15 11.23
CA GLY A 385 16.39 -44.48 11.58
C GLY A 385 15.15 -44.88 10.78
N GLY A 386 15.20 -44.75 9.46
CA GLY A 386 14.08 -45.11 8.59
C GLY A 386 13.63 -46.57 8.77
N ILE A 387 12.33 -46.80 8.74
CA ILE A 387 11.75 -48.16 8.82
C ILE A 387 11.21 -48.53 7.44
N LYS A 388 11.87 -49.47 6.77
CA LYS A 388 11.55 -49.86 5.39
C LYS A 388 10.05 -50.16 5.21
N GLY A 389 9.44 -49.52 4.22
CA GLY A 389 8.02 -49.70 3.86
C GLY A 389 7.02 -48.99 4.77
N LYS A 390 7.46 -48.35 5.87
CA LYS A 390 6.61 -47.44 6.66
C LYS A 390 6.64 -46.04 6.05
N SER A 391 5.57 -45.27 6.25
CA SER A 391 5.45 -43.95 5.67
C SER A 391 5.34 -42.86 6.71
N VAL A 392 6.00 -41.73 6.44
CA VAL A 392 5.77 -40.45 7.13
C VAL A 392 4.76 -39.66 6.33
N LYS A 393 3.71 -39.18 6.98
CA LYS A 393 2.64 -38.38 6.37
C LYS A 393 2.69 -36.96 6.93
N LEU A 394 2.65 -36.00 6.01
CA LEU A 394 2.63 -34.56 6.30
C LEU A 394 1.31 -33.99 5.79
N ARG A 395 0.48 -33.41 6.66
CA ARG A 395 -0.74 -32.70 6.28
C ARG A 395 -0.58 -31.22 6.56
N PHE A 396 -1.08 -30.37 5.67
CA PHE A 396 -0.80 -28.94 5.69
C PHE A 396 -2.08 -28.13 5.98
N ALA A 397 -1.98 -27.06 6.78
CA ALA A 397 -3.08 -26.12 7.03
C ALA A 397 -2.60 -24.70 7.34
N GLU A 398 -3.49 -23.73 7.15
CA GLU A 398 -3.22 -22.31 7.44
C GLU A 398 -3.37 -21.99 8.94
N SER A 399 -4.27 -22.69 9.63
CA SER A 399 -4.63 -22.45 11.03
C SER A 399 -4.91 -23.75 11.80
N LEU A 400 -5.12 -23.61 13.11
CA LEU A 400 -5.39 -24.69 14.04
C LEU A 400 -6.82 -24.58 14.60
N GLU A 401 -7.39 -25.73 14.95
CA GLU A 401 -8.56 -25.86 15.79
C GLU A 401 -8.24 -25.48 17.25
N LYS A 402 -9.27 -25.26 18.07
CA LYS A 402 -9.10 -24.93 19.50
C LYS A 402 -8.36 -26.02 20.30
N ASP A 403 -8.42 -27.28 19.85
CA ASP A 403 -7.72 -28.40 20.49
C ASP A 403 -6.25 -28.54 20.04
N GLY A 404 -5.80 -27.68 19.12
CA GLY A 404 -4.46 -27.66 18.56
C GLY A 404 -4.26 -28.55 17.34
N SER A 405 -5.29 -29.29 16.88
CA SER A 405 -5.23 -30.03 15.62
C SER A 405 -5.38 -29.10 14.39
N LEU A 406 -5.09 -29.59 13.19
CA LEU A 406 -5.18 -28.75 11.98
C LEU A 406 -6.64 -28.38 11.65
N TYR A 407 -6.88 -27.11 11.35
CA TYR A 407 -8.12 -26.66 10.72
C TYR A 407 -8.01 -26.84 9.20
N THR A 408 -8.61 -27.90 8.66
CA THR A 408 -8.55 -28.21 7.21
C THR A 408 -9.87 -28.00 6.47
N THR A 409 -10.93 -27.55 7.17
CA THR A 409 -12.27 -27.43 6.58
C THR A 409 -12.30 -26.40 5.44
N ASN A 410 -11.52 -25.32 5.53
CA ASN A 410 -11.42 -24.30 4.49
C ASN A 410 -10.61 -24.74 3.25
N LEU A 411 -9.90 -25.86 3.31
CA LEU A 411 -9.24 -26.47 2.15
C LEU A 411 -10.25 -27.14 1.20
N ARG A 412 -11.50 -27.31 1.66
CA ARG A 412 -12.61 -27.99 0.98
C ARG A 412 -12.22 -29.44 0.68
N ASP A 413 -12.16 -29.86 -0.59
CA ASP A 413 -11.76 -31.22 -0.96
C ASP A 413 -10.28 -31.36 -1.35
N ALA A 414 -9.45 -30.31 -1.22
CA ALA A 414 -8.01 -30.44 -1.38
C ALA A 414 -7.42 -31.21 -0.20
N ARG A 415 -6.70 -32.30 -0.46
CA ARG A 415 -6.11 -33.09 0.62
C ARG A 415 -4.90 -32.43 1.25
N ALA A 416 -4.12 -31.66 0.48
CA ALA A 416 -2.88 -31.02 0.91
C ALA A 416 -2.05 -31.95 1.82
N THR A 417 -1.68 -33.12 1.29
CA THR A 417 -1.04 -34.19 2.05
C THR A 417 0.11 -34.81 1.26
N ASP A 418 1.28 -34.81 1.86
CA ASP A 418 2.44 -35.49 1.32
C ASP A 418 2.71 -36.80 2.08
N LEU A 419 3.16 -37.82 1.35
CA LEU A 419 3.46 -39.14 1.90
C LEU A 419 4.83 -39.63 1.44
N TYR A 420 5.73 -39.90 2.38
CA TYR A 420 7.04 -40.47 2.08
C TYR A 420 7.17 -41.87 2.67
N THR A 421 7.26 -42.90 1.82
CA THR A 421 7.52 -44.28 2.24
C THR A 421 9.03 -44.55 2.27
N MET A 422 9.53 -44.89 3.45
CA MET A 422 10.95 -45.03 3.74
C MET A 422 11.56 -46.29 3.10
N LYS A 423 12.83 -46.20 2.73
CA LYS A 423 13.62 -47.33 2.18
C LYS A 423 14.42 -48.09 3.24
N GLY A 424 14.46 -47.59 4.48
CA GLY A 424 15.13 -48.22 5.61
C GLY A 424 16.61 -47.87 5.76
N ALA A 425 17.03 -46.70 5.25
CA ALA A 425 18.39 -46.22 5.43
C ALA A 425 18.56 -45.50 6.79
N ALA A 426 19.79 -45.45 7.28
CA ALA A 426 20.11 -44.78 8.54
C ALA A 426 19.74 -43.28 8.51
N GLN A 427 19.93 -42.66 7.35
CA GLN A 427 19.51 -41.29 7.05
C GLN A 427 18.81 -41.26 5.70
N GLU A 428 17.65 -40.62 5.65
CA GLU A 428 16.87 -40.41 4.43
C GLU A 428 16.50 -38.93 4.32
N SER A 429 16.49 -38.39 3.11
CA SER A 429 16.10 -37.00 2.85
C SER A 429 15.13 -36.95 1.69
N TRP A 430 14.08 -36.14 1.82
CA TRP A 430 13.06 -36.03 0.78
C TRP A 430 12.43 -34.65 0.74
N GLN A 431 12.00 -34.25 -0.45
CA GLN A 431 11.10 -33.13 -0.69
C GLN A 431 10.30 -33.44 -1.97
N PRO A 432 9.06 -32.95 -2.10
CA PRO A 432 8.30 -33.15 -3.32
C PRO A 432 8.90 -32.38 -4.51
N LEU A 433 8.52 -32.78 -5.73
CA LEU A 433 8.94 -32.11 -6.97
C LEU A 433 7.79 -31.42 -7.71
N PHE A 434 6.58 -31.95 -7.63
CA PHE A 434 5.47 -31.57 -8.53
C PHE A 434 4.17 -31.17 -7.80
N THR A 435 4.29 -30.62 -6.59
CA THR A 435 3.17 -30.05 -5.82
C THR A 435 3.59 -28.80 -5.05
N PHE A 436 2.62 -28.12 -4.45
CA PHE A 436 2.83 -27.06 -3.47
C PHE A 436 1.60 -26.92 -2.58
N HIS A 437 1.78 -26.35 -1.39
CA HIS A 437 0.76 -26.12 -0.38
C HIS A 437 0.85 -24.68 0.13
N GLY A 438 -0.28 -24.08 0.53
CA GLY A 438 -0.31 -22.87 1.35
C GLY A 438 -0.57 -23.24 2.82
N PHE A 439 0.37 -22.94 3.71
CA PHE A 439 0.32 -23.42 5.08
C PHE A 439 1.18 -22.61 6.05
N ARG A 440 0.76 -22.61 7.32
CA ARG A 440 1.62 -22.28 8.48
C ARG A 440 1.90 -23.50 9.33
N PHE A 441 0.95 -24.43 9.41
CA PHE A 441 1.01 -25.57 10.30
C PHE A 441 1.11 -26.88 9.51
N VAL A 442 1.87 -27.84 10.05
CA VAL A 442 2.03 -29.18 9.48
C VAL A 442 1.76 -30.23 10.55
N GLU A 443 0.85 -31.16 10.28
CA GLU A 443 0.67 -32.38 11.08
C GLU A 443 1.60 -33.46 10.55
N ILE A 444 2.43 -34.01 11.44
CA ILE A 444 3.39 -35.07 11.15
C ILE A 444 2.92 -36.34 11.84
N THR A 445 2.75 -37.42 11.07
CA THR A 445 2.41 -38.75 11.58
C THR A 445 3.28 -39.83 10.95
N GLY A 446 3.56 -40.89 11.72
CA GLY A 446 4.40 -42.00 11.25
C GLY A 446 5.91 -41.72 11.24
N TYR A 447 6.36 -40.59 11.81
CA TYR A 447 7.78 -40.29 11.96
C TYR A 447 8.47 -41.34 12.86
N PRO A 448 9.66 -41.86 12.48
CA PRO A 448 10.39 -42.81 13.32
C PRO A 448 10.94 -42.12 14.57
N GLY A 449 10.29 -42.36 15.72
CA GLY A 449 10.65 -41.74 16.99
C GLY A 449 10.03 -40.35 17.17
N GLN A 450 10.79 -39.43 17.76
CA GLN A 450 10.33 -38.06 18.01
C GLN A 450 10.99 -37.09 17.01
N PRO A 451 10.20 -36.39 16.18
CA PRO A 451 10.72 -35.36 15.29
C PRO A 451 11.22 -34.13 16.06
N THR A 452 12.20 -33.44 15.50
CA THR A 452 12.74 -32.17 15.99
C THR A 452 12.63 -31.08 14.91
N LEU A 453 12.77 -29.82 15.29
CA LEU A 453 12.74 -28.69 14.33
C LEU A 453 13.78 -28.84 13.20
N LYS A 454 14.95 -29.43 13.51
CA LYS A 454 16.05 -29.62 12.54
C LYS A 454 15.75 -30.65 11.46
N ASP A 455 14.69 -31.43 11.64
CA ASP A 455 14.30 -32.46 10.70
C ASP A 455 13.45 -31.89 9.54
N PHE A 456 13.12 -30.59 9.59
CA PHE A 456 12.28 -29.93 8.60
C PHE A 456 12.80 -28.56 8.19
N GLU A 457 12.61 -28.21 6.91
CA GLU A 457 12.85 -26.88 6.38
C GLU A 457 11.72 -26.51 5.41
N GLY A 458 11.05 -25.39 5.62
CA GLY A 458 10.05 -24.88 4.69
C GLY A 458 10.73 -24.26 3.47
N LEU A 459 10.36 -24.69 2.27
CA LEU A 459 10.89 -24.18 1.01
C LEU A 459 9.82 -23.33 0.33
N VAL A 460 9.98 -22.01 0.40
CA VAL A 460 9.05 -21.03 -0.18
C VAL A 460 9.33 -20.89 -1.67
N ILE A 461 8.29 -21.05 -2.48
CA ILE A 461 8.42 -21.00 -3.95
C ILE A 461 7.52 -19.94 -4.56
N TYR A 462 8.06 -19.23 -5.53
CA TYR A 462 7.35 -18.36 -6.45
C TYR A 462 8.26 -18.02 -7.64
N ASP A 463 7.74 -17.33 -8.64
CA ASP A 463 8.49 -16.78 -9.75
C ASP A 463 9.74 -16.02 -9.26
N ASN A 464 10.87 -16.12 -9.96
CA ASN A 464 12.15 -15.50 -9.56
C ASN A 464 12.15 -13.96 -9.76
N LEU A 465 11.18 -13.29 -9.16
CA LEU A 465 10.95 -11.86 -9.23
C LEU A 465 11.85 -11.14 -8.23
N ALA A 466 12.44 -10.02 -8.67
CA ALA A 466 13.18 -9.14 -7.77
C ALA A 466 12.23 -8.43 -6.81
N ASN A 467 12.63 -8.26 -5.55
CA ASN A 467 11.97 -7.33 -4.64
C ASN A 467 12.32 -5.90 -5.07
N THR A 468 11.32 -5.12 -5.50
CA THR A 468 11.51 -3.77 -6.03
C THR A 468 11.18 -2.68 -5.01
N GLY A 469 10.40 -2.97 -3.98
CA GLY A 469 9.98 -1.98 -2.98
C GLY A 469 10.34 -2.33 -1.54
N SER A 470 10.52 -1.30 -0.72
CA SER A 470 10.58 -1.44 0.73
C SER A 470 9.77 -0.34 1.40
N PHE A 471 9.18 -0.65 2.56
CA PHE A 471 8.42 0.28 3.38
C PHE A 471 8.65 0.00 4.86
N SER A 472 8.73 1.06 5.65
CA SER A 472 8.69 1.03 7.11
C SER A 472 8.24 2.39 7.63
N SER A 473 7.60 2.41 8.80
CA SER A 473 7.08 3.62 9.41
C SER A 473 7.08 3.54 10.94
N SER A 474 6.78 4.68 11.58
CA SER A 474 6.52 4.74 13.02
C SER A 474 5.31 3.91 13.49
N ASN A 475 4.39 3.54 12.59
CA ASN A 475 3.24 2.71 12.92
C ASN A 475 3.56 1.23 12.68
N THR A 476 3.66 0.45 13.76
CA THR A 476 4.04 -0.97 13.71
C THR A 476 2.95 -1.86 13.09
N VAL A 477 1.67 -1.51 13.22
CA VAL A 477 0.56 -2.23 12.58
C VAL A 477 0.67 -2.13 11.07
N LEU A 478 0.90 -0.93 10.54
CA LEU A 478 1.06 -0.71 9.11
C LEU A 478 2.28 -1.45 8.55
N ASN A 479 3.37 -1.50 9.31
CA ASN A 479 4.56 -2.29 8.94
C ASN A 479 4.22 -3.79 8.85
N GLN A 480 3.44 -4.32 9.79
CA GLN A 480 3.02 -5.72 9.76
C GLN A 480 2.05 -6.01 8.61
N ILE A 481 1.12 -5.10 8.30
CA ILE A 481 0.21 -5.23 7.15
C ILE A 481 1.00 -5.30 5.85
N HIS A 482 2.00 -4.44 5.67
CA HIS A 482 2.89 -4.47 4.50
C HIS A 482 3.63 -5.81 4.36
N GLN A 483 4.14 -6.35 5.47
CA GLN A 483 4.78 -7.68 5.49
C GLN A 483 3.79 -8.80 5.14
N ASN A 484 2.57 -8.76 5.70
CA ASN A 484 1.51 -9.71 5.40
C ASN A 484 1.12 -9.68 3.92
N ALA A 485 1.05 -8.48 3.32
CA ALA A 485 0.83 -8.30 1.89
C ALA A 485 1.95 -8.92 1.06
N TRP A 486 3.22 -8.67 1.43
CA TRP A 486 4.38 -9.26 0.74
C TRP A 486 4.34 -10.80 0.73
N TRP A 487 4.04 -11.43 1.87
CA TRP A 487 3.90 -12.88 1.97
C TRP A 487 2.70 -13.42 1.20
N GLY A 488 1.56 -12.72 1.26
CA GLY A 488 0.36 -13.12 0.53
C GLY A 488 0.54 -13.06 -0.98
N ILE A 489 1.13 -11.98 -1.49
CA ILE A 489 1.37 -11.77 -2.93
C ILE A 489 2.38 -12.78 -3.46
N SER A 490 3.55 -12.91 -2.82
CA SER A 490 4.57 -13.89 -3.25
C SER A 490 4.01 -15.31 -3.25
N GLY A 491 3.22 -15.67 -2.23
CA GLY A 491 2.60 -16.98 -2.14
C GLY A 491 1.68 -17.32 -3.33
N ASN A 492 1.03 -16.30 -3.89
CA ASN A 492 0.04 -16.42 -4.94
C ASN A 492 0.60 -16.27 -6.38
N TYR A 493 1.91 -16.15 -6.57
CA TYR A 493 2.53 -16.22 -7.89
C TYR A 493 3.02 -17.64 -8.23
N LYS A 494 2.53 -18.20 -9.34
CA LYS A 494 2.93 -19.51 -9.91
C LYS A 494 2.94 -19.47 -11.44
N GLY A 495 3.70 -18.53 -12.03
CA GLY A 495 3.67 -18.25 -13.48
C GLY A 495 2.40 -17.52 -13.95
N MET A 496 1.52 -17.20 -13.00
CA MET A 496 0.30 -16.41 -13.11
C MET A 496 -0.13 -16.03 -11.67
N PRO A 497 -0.94 -14.97 -11.49
CA PRO A 497 -1.43 -14.58 -10.17
C PRO A 497 -2.68 -15.39 -9.78
N LEU A 498 -2.64 -16.16 -8.68
CA LEU A 498 -3.71 -17.04 -8.18
C LEU A 498 -4.53 -16.40 -7.07
N ASP A 499 -5.84 -16.61 -6.95
CA ASP A 499 -6.66 -16.14 -5.82
C ASP A 499 -6.09 -16.52 -4.45
N CYS A 500 -5.85 -17.82 -4.27
CA CYS A 500 -5.34 -18.41 -3.05
C CYS A 500 -4.46 -19.64 -3.35
N PRO A 501 -3.53 -20.02 -2.45
CA PRO A 501 -2.54 -21.07 -2.74
C PRO A 501 -2.83 -22.44 -2.12
N GLN A 502 -3.86 -22.60 -1.30
CA GLN A 502 -4.07 -23.75 -0.40
C GLN A 502 -5.22 -24.68 -0.83
N ARG A 503 -6.41 -24.14 -1.11
CA ARG A 503 -7.63 -24.95 -1.36
C ARG A 503 -7.68 -25.50 -2.79
N ASN A 504 -8.72 -26.25 -3.11
CA ASN A 504 -9.02 -26.78 -4.46
C ASN A 504 -9.51 -25.68 -5.44
N GLU A 505 -8.83 -24.55 -5.49
CA GLU A 505 -9.14 -23.40 -6.36
C GLU A 505 -7.91 -22.95 -7.14
N ARG A 506 -7.05 -22.13 -6.53
CA ARG A 506 -5.76 -21.72 -7.11
C ARG A 506 -5.96 -21.24 -8.54
N GLN A 507 -6.99 -20.43 -8.76
CA GLN A 507 -7.38 -19.96 -10.07
C GLN A 507 -6.93 -18.52 -10.26
N PRO A 508 -6.49 -18.16 -11.48
CA PRO A 508 -6.12 -16.80 -11.80
C PRO A 508 -7.36 -15.93 -12.06
N TRP A 509 -8.12 -15.70 -10.99
CA TRP A 509 -9.29 -14.83 -10.99
C TRP A 509 -8.89 -13.40 -11.36
N LEU A 510 -9.54 -12.86 -12.38
CA LEU A 510 -9.15 -11.57 -12.96
C LEU A 510 -9.45 -10.40 -12.00
N GLY A 511 -10.63 -10.39 -11.38
CA GLY A 511 -11.11 -9.28 -10.53
C GLY A 511 -10.21 -8.99 -9.32
N ASP A 512 -9.53 -10.01 -8.81
CA ASP A 512 -8.57 -9.89 -7.71
C ASP A 512 -7.40 -8.95 -8.00
N ARG A 513 -7.02 -8.75 -9.28
CA ARG A 513 -5.79 -8.04 -9.69
C ARG A 513 -6.03 -6.74 -10.44
N THR A 514 -7.28 -6.31 -10.65
CA THR A 514 -7.60 -5.11 -11.46
C THR A 514 -6.75 -3.90 -11.08
N MET A 515 -6.88 -3.38 -9.85
CA MET A 515 -5.94 -2.36 -9.33
C MET A 515 -4.85 -2.95 -8.43
N GLY A 516 -5.03 -4.18 -7.93
CA GLY A 516 -4.04 -4.88 -7.12
C GLY A 516 -2.69 -5.02 -7.83
N ALA A 517 -2.69 -5.27 -9.15
CA ALA A 517 -1.46 -5.39 -9.94
C ALA A 517 -0.56 -4.14 -9.88
N LEU A 518 -1.15 -2.94 -9.77
CA LEU A 518 -0.38 -1.71 -9.57
C LEU A 518 0.30 -1.70 -8.20
N GLY A 519 -0.42 -2.06 -7.14
CA GLY A 519 0.15 -2.17 -5.79
C GLY A 519 1.25 -3.24 -5.71
N GLU A 520 1.03 -4.38 -6.35
CA GLU A 520 2.00 -5.48 -6.45
C GLU A 520 3.28 -5.07 -7.20
N SER A 521 3.17 -4.20 -8.22
CA SER A 521 4.31 -3.70 -9.01
C SER A 521 5.31 -2.85 -8.20
N PHE A 522 4.87 -2.29 -7.07
CA PHE A 522 5.79 -1.65 -6.13
C PHE A 522 6.58 -2.66 -5.30
N LEU A 523 6.07 -3.87 -5.06
CA LEU A 523 6.75 -4.89 -4.26
C LEU A 523 7.67 -5.79 -5.09
N PHE A 524 7.24 -6.17 -6.29
CA PHE A 524 7.92 -7.14 -7.14
C PHE A 524 8.16 -6.60 -8.55
N GLY A 525 9.31 -6.97 -9.13
CA GLY A 525 9.61 -6.74 -10.55
C GLY A 525 8.81 -7.70 -11.43
N ASN A 526 7.52 -7.45 -11.57
CA ASN A 526 6.52 -8.36 -12.15
C ASN A 526 6.13 -8.04 -13.61
N ALA A 527 6.89 -7.20 -14.30
CA ALA A 527 6.58 -6.76 -15.66
C ALA A 527 6.37 -7.93 -16.64
N ASN A 528 7.31 -8.89 -16.67
CA ASN A 528 7.23 -10.03 -17.59
C ASN A 528 6.15 -11.03 -17.20
N LEU A 529 5.90 -11.23 -15.90
CA LEU A 529 4.80 -12.06 -15.40
C LEU A 529 3.45 -11.52 -15.87
N TYR A 530 3.21 -10.22 -15.71
CA TYR A 530 1.95 -9.60 -16.13
C TYR A 530 1.84 -9.45 -17.64
N ALA A 531 2.92 -9.19 -18.36
CA ALA A 531 2.93 -9.22 -19.82
C ALA A 531 2.58 -10.62 -20.36
N LYS A 532 3.05 -11.69 -19.70
CA LYS A 532 2.63 -13.06 -19.98
C LYS A 532 1.16 -13.27 -19.65
N TRP A 533 0.66 -12.75 -18.53
CA TRP A 533 -0.73 -12.92 -18.14
C TRP A 533 -1.72 -12.22 -19.09
N LEU A 534 -1.34 -11.09 -19.70
CA LEU A 534 -2.13 -10.49 -20.79
C LEU A 534 -2.25 -11.42 -22.00
N ASN A 535 -1.21 -12.21 -22.31
CA ASN A 535 -1.32 -13.26 -23.34
C ASN A 535 -2.31 -14.35 -22.92
N ASP A 536 -2.27 -14.78 -21.66
CA ASP A 536 -3.22 -15.78 -21.15
C ASP A 536 -4.67 -15.30 -21.25
N ILE A 537 -4.92 -14.02 -20.96
CA ILE A 537 -6.25 -13.40 -21.08
C ILE A 537 -6.69 -13.34 -22.55
N GLN A 538 -5.80 -12.93 -23.46
CA GLN A 538 -6.09 -12.93 -24.89
C GLN A 538 -6.37 -14.34 -25.42
N ASP A 539 -5.57 -15.33 -25.04
CA ASP A 539 -5.71 -16.72 -25.46
C ASP A 539 -7.06 -17.31 -25.00
N ALA A 540 -7.53 -16.86 -23.84
CA ALA A 540 -8.82 -17.26 -23.28
C ALA A 540 -10.03 -16.54 -23.90
N GLN A 541 -9.83 -15.48 -24.69
CA GLN A 541 -10.91 -14.74 -25.34
C GLN A 541 -11.59 -15.59 -26.42
N THR A 542 -12.92 -15.59 -26.46
CA THR A 542 -13.69 -16.33 -27.48
C THR A 542 -13.68 -15.62 -28.84
N GLU A 543 -14.18 -16.31 -29.87
CA GLU A 543 -14.32 -15.73 -31.21
C GLU A 543 -15.33 -14.57 -31.25
N GLU A 544 -16.29 -14.51 -30.33
CA GLU A 544 -17.24 -13.42 -30.19
C GLU A 544 -16.66 -12.22 -29.42
N GLY A 545 -15.54 -12.40 -28.71
CA GLY A 545 -14.89 -11.35 -27.92
C GLY A 545 -15.12 -11.46 -26.41
N VAL A 546 -15.78 -12.52 -25.92
CA VAL A 546 -16.01 -12.75 -24.49
C VAL A 546 -14.70 -13.09 -23.80
N ILE A 547 -14.43 -12.45 -22.66
CA ILE A 547 -13.31 -12.77 -21.77
C ILE A 547 -13.86 -13.49 -20.53
N PRO A 548 -13.24 -14.60 -20.07
CA PRO A 548 -13.70 -15.30 -18.88
C PRO A 548 -13.28 -14.60 -17.59
N ASP A 549 -13.89 -14.98 -16.48
CA ASP A 549 -13.56 -14.44 -15.14
C ASP A 549 -12.22 -15.00 -14.58
N VAL A 550 -11.69 -16.07 -15.20
CA VAL A 550 -10.45 -16.74 -14.85
C VAL A 550 -9.62 -16.96 -16.11
N ALA A 551 -8.37 -16.46 -16.16
CA ALA A 551 -7.47 -16.66 -17.30
C ALA A 551 -6.03 -17.01 -16.85
N PRO A 552 -5.39 -18.08 -17.35
CA PRO A 552 -5.90 -19.08 -18.30
C PRO A 552 -7.20 -19.74 -17.88
N ALA A 553 -8.06 -20.05 -18.85
CA ALA A 553 -9.40 -20.60 -18.63
C ALA A 553 -9.35 -22.09 -18.25
N PHE A 554 -8.69 -22.45 -17.15
CA PHE A 554 -8.78 -23.80 -16.58
C PHE A 554 -10.21 -24.12 -16.12
N TRP A 555 -10.91 -23.08 -15.65
CA TRP A 555 -12.34 -23.10 -15.37
C TRP A 555 -13.10 -22.31 -16.43
N ASN A 556 -14.12 -22.94 -17.02
CA ASN A 556 -14.98 -22.34 -18.05
C ASN A 556 -16.01 -21.39 -17.42
N TYR A 557 -15.57 -20.22 -16.94
CA TYR A 557 -16.42 -19.15 -16.42
C TYR A 557 -16.48 -17.95 -17.37
N TYR A 558 -17.35 -18.06 -18.38
CA TYR A 558 -17.65 -16.98 -19.32
C TYR A 558 -18.98 -16.37 -18.93
N THR A 559 -18.95 -15.30 -18.14
CA THR A 559 -20.16 -14.70 -17.57
C THR A 559 -20.54 -13.37 -18.22
N ASP A 560 -19.69 -12.83 -19.10
CA ASP A 560 -19.76 -11.46 -19.65
C ASP A 560 -19.69 -10.36 -18.57
N ASP A 561 -19.05 -10.63 -17.43
CA ASP A 561 -18.83 -9.64 -16.38
C ASP A 561 -17.97 -8.46 -16.89
N ILE A 562 -18.11 -7.29 -16.24
CA ILE A 562 -17.31 -6.12 -16.55
C ILE A 562 -16.10 -5.99 -15.63
N THR A 563 -16.28 -6.26 -14.34
CA THR A 563 -15.30 -5.95 -13.30
C THR A 563 -14.15 -6.95 -13.19
N TRP A 564 -14.37 -8.21 -13.55
CA TRP A 564 -13.31 -9.21 -13.63
C TRP A 564 -12.44 -9.00 -14.88
N PRO A 565 -12.98 -9.02 -16.11
CA PRO A 565 -12.20 -8.72 -17.33
C PRO A 565 -11.53 -7.34 -17.37
N ALA A 566 -11.96 -6.39 -16.51
CA ALA A 566 -11.29 -5.10 -16.32
C ALA A 566 -9.77 -5.23 -16.06
N ALA A 567 -9.33 -6.34 -15.47
CA ALA A 567 -7.90 -6.64 -15.27
C ALA A 567 -7.10 -6.59 -16.57
N TYR A 568 -7.67 -6.98 -17.70
CA TYR A 568 -6.97 -7.00 -18.99
C TYR A 568 -6.46 -5.60 -19.38
N ILE A 569 -7.35 -4.61 -19.28
CA ILE A 569 -7.08 -3.22 -19.67
C ILE A 569 -6.26 -2.50 -18.60
N THR A 570 -6.58 -2.71 -17.32
CA THR A 570 -5.89 -2.05 -16.19
C THR A 570 -4.46 -2.54 -16.00
N VAL A 571 -4.18 -3.83 -16.19
CA VAL A 571 -2.81 -4.36 -16.16
C VAL A 571 -1.98 -3.83 -17.34
N ALA A 572 -2.58 -3.68 -18.52
CA ALA A 572 -1.89 -3.06 -19.65
C ALA A 572 -1.51 -1.59 -19.37
N ASP A 573 -2.39 -0.84 -18.70
CA ASP A 573 -2.08 0.53 -18.27
C ASP A 573 -0.97 0.54 -17.21
N MET A 574 -1.03 -0.36 -16.23
CA MET A 574 0.03 -0.53 -15.22
C MET A 574 1.38 -0.82 -15.87
N LEU A 575 1.46 -1.75 -16.81
CA LEU A 575 2.71 -2.10 -17.51
C LEU A 575 3.30 -0.89 -18.25
N TYR A 576 2.44 -0.09 -18.88
CA TYR A 576 2.83 1.14 -19.55
C TYR A 576 3.29 2.22 -18.56
N GLN A 577 2.52 2.51 -17.52
CA GLN A 577 2.81 3.56 -16.55
C GLN A 577 4.04 3.24 -15.69
N GLN A 578 4.15 2.00 -15.20
CA GLN A 578 5.19 1.59 -14.26
C GLN A 578 6.51 1.24 -14.95
N TYR A 579 6.45 0.63 -16.15
CA TYR A 579 7.62 0.05 -16.82
C TYR A 579 7.88 0.62 -18.23
N GLY A 580 6.99 1.45 -18.77
CA GLY A 580 7.10 1.98 -20.13
C GLY A 580 6.79 0.94 -21.21
N ASP A 581 6.10 -0.16 -20.87
CA ASP A 581 5.79 -1.23 -21.83
C ASP A 581 4.61 -0.86 -22.73
N GLN A 582 4.89 -0.08 -23.78
CA GLN A 582 3.93 0.20 -24.84
C GLN A 582 3.60 -1.03 -25.69
N LYS A 583 4.49 -2.03 -25.78
CA LYS A 583 4.29 -3.20 -26.65
C LYS A 583 3.15 -4.08 -26.17
N SER A 584 2.93 -4.18 -24.86
CA SER A 584 1.74 -4.85 -24.33
C SER A 584 0.44 -4.20 -24.82
N ILE A 585 0.35 -2.87 -24.84
CA ILE A 585 -0.81 -2.18 -25.40
C ILE A 585 -0.93 -2.47 -26.90
N GLU A 586 0.15 -2.29 -27.67
CA GLU A 586 0.16 -2.54 -29.12
C GLU A 586 -0.33 -3.95 -29.48
N LYS A 587 0.16 -4.97 -28.77
CA LYS A 587 -0.17 -6.38 -29.03
C LYS A 587 -1.64 -6.70 -28.74
N HIS A 588 -2.16 -6.17 -27.64
CA HIS A 588 -3.45 -6.59 -27.09
C HIS A 588 -4.61 -5.67 -27.47
N TYR A 589 -4.35 -4.47 -27.99
CA TYR A 589 -5.37 -3.44 -28.23
C TYR A 589 -6.54 -3.93 -29.09
N ALA A 590 -6.29 -4.66 -30.18
CA ALA A 590 -7.36 -5.18 -31.04
C ALA A 590 -8.29 -6.15 -30.29
N SER A 591 -7.74 -7.01 -29.42
CA SER A 591 -8.49 -7.94 -28.58
C SER A 591 -9.29 -7.20 -27.50
N MET A 592 -8.73 -6.14 -26.91
CA MET A 592 -9.43 -5.29 -25.93
C MET A 592 -10.61 -4.53 -26.56
N ILE A 593 -10.42 -3.98 -27.77
CA ILE A 593 -11.51 -3.30 -28.51
C ILE A 593 -12.60 -4.32 -28.86
N LYS A 594 -12.25 -5.52 -29.30
CA LYS A 594 -13.21 -6.58 -29.58
C LYS A 594 -14.08 -6.92 -28.37
N TRP A 595 -13.49 -7.01 -27.18
CA TRP A 595 -14.25 -7.20 -25.94
C TRP A 595 -15.16 -6.00 -25.64
N ALA A 596 -14.64 -4.78 -25.74
CA ALA A 596 -15.41 -3.56 -25.46
C ALA A 596 -16.60 -3.41 -26.42
N ASP A 597 -16.40 -3.72 -27.70
CA ASP A 597 -17.44 -3.71 -28.73
C ASP A 597 -18.48 -4.81 -28.49
N HIS A 598 -18.07 -6.04 -28.17
CA HIS A 598 -19.00 -7.11 -27.79
C HIS A 598 -19.88 -6.71 -26.60
N ILE A 599 -19.28 -6.13 -25.55
CA ILE A 599 -20.03 -5.65 -24.38
C ILE A 599 -21.04 -4.56 -24.78
N ALA A 600 -20.61 -3.58 -25.58
CA ALA A 600 -21.50 -2.52 -26.04
C ALA A 600 -22.67 -3.09 -26.88
N GLU A 601 -22.38 -3.94 -27.86
CA GLU A 601 -23.37 -4.51 -28.77
C GLU A 601 -24.41 -5.38 -28.04
N LYS A 602 -23.99 -6.16 -27.03
CA LYS A 602 -24.87 -7.09 -26.32
C LYS A 602 -25.62 -6.46 -25.15
N TYR A 603 -24.97 -5.55 -24.43
CA TYR A 603 -25.44 -5.13 -23.10
C TYR A 603 -25.73 -3.64 -22.96
N LEU A 604 -25.32 -2.77 -23.91
CA LEU A 604 -25.65 -1.35 -23.85
C LEU A 604 -27.15 -1.14 -24.13
N LYS A 605 -27.92 -0.84 -23.08
CA LYS A 605 -29.36 -0.55 -23.17
C LYS A 605 -29.64 0.79 -22.53
N LYS A 606 -30.25 1.71 -23.29
CA LYS A 606 -30.56 3.08 -22.83
C LYS A 606 -29.34 3.80 -22.22
N GLY A 607 -28.14 3.55 -22.77
CA GLY A 607 -26.90 4.14 -22.28
C GLY A 607 -26.30 3.51 -21.02
N LEU A 608 -26.78 2.35 -20.56
CA LEU A 608 -26.25 1.64 -19.38
C LEU A 608 -25.78 0.24 -19.74
N ILE A 609 -24.80 -0.28 -18.98
CA ILE A 609 -24.33 -1.67 -19.04
C ILE A 609 -24.45 -2.25 -17.64
N THR A 610 -25.50 -3.04 -17.40
CA THR A 610 -25.85 -3.51 -16.06
C THR A 610 -25.37 -4.93 -15.77
N LYS A 611 -24.33 -5.38 -16.50
CA LYS A 611 -23.88 -6.77 -16.47
C LYS A 611 -22.80 -6.94 -15.39
N ASP A 612 -23.23 -7.40 -14.23
CA ASP A 612 -22.37 -7.70 -13.09
C ASP A 612 -22.75 -9.07 -12.52
N LYS A 613 -21.75 -9.87 -12.18
CA LYS A 613 -21.93 -11.22 -11.64
C LYS A 613 -21.66 -11.31 -10.14
N TYR A 614 -20.77 -10.48 -9.61
CA TYR A 614 -20.20 -10.66 -8.27
C TYR A 614 -20.43 -9.45 -7.35
N GLY A 615 -20.60 -8.25 -7.91
CA GLY A 615 -20.75 -7.02 -7.15
C GLY A 615 -19.49 -6.61 -6.39
N ASP A 616 -19.66 -5.79 -5.35
CA ASP A 616 -18.57 -5.42 -4.44
C ASP A 616 -18.22 -6.60 -3.51
N TRP A 617 -17.51 -7.59 -4.07
CA TRP A 617 -17.30 -8.89 -3.45
C TRP A 617 -16.66 -8.79 -2.06
N CYS A 618 -17.15 -9.57 -1.10
CA CYS A 618 -16.64 -9.60 0.28
C CYS A 618 -16.70 -8.25 1.03
N VAL A 619 -17.74 -7.44 0.79
CA VAL A 619 -18.13 -6.38 1.74
C VAL A 619 -18.23 -6.94 3.16
N PRO A 620 -17.74 -6.23 4.20
CA PRO A 620 -17.78 -6.74 5.56
C PRO A 620 -19.24 -6.95 6.01
N PRO A 621 -19.63 -8.20 6.33
CA PRO A 621 -20.99 -8.52 6.72
C PRO A 621 -21.37 -7.91 8.07
N GLU A 622 -22.68 -7.84 8.32
CA GLU A 622 -23.24 -7.40 9.61
C GLU A 622 -22.95 -8.37 10.78
N SER A 623 -22.56 -9.62 10.49
CA SER A 623 -22.18 -10.63 11.47
C SER A 623 -20.89 -11.35 11.06
N PRO A 624 -19.97 -11.61 12.02
CA PRO A 624 -18.66 -12.17 11.74
C PRO A 624 -18.67 -13.67 11.36
N GLU A 625 -19.81 -14.34 11.41
CA GLU A 625 -19.98 -15.74 10.97
C GLU A 625 -20.37 -15.85 9.48
N LEU A 626 -20.81 -14.75 8.88
CA LEU A 626 -21.27 -14.71 7.48
C LEU A 626 -20.10 -14.61 6.50
N ILE A 627 -20.30 -15.17 5.30
CA ILE A 627 -19.41 -14.96 4.14
C ILE A 627 -19.78 -13.68 3.41
N HIS A 628 -21.08 -13.47 3.19
CA HIS A 628 -21.63 -12.34 2.45
C HIS A 628 -22.62 -11.57 3.33
N ALA A 629 -22.56 -10.25 3.24
CA ALA A 629 -23.57 -9.38 3.85
C ALA A 629 -24.97 -9.75 3.32
N LYS A 630 -25.96 -9.77 4.20
CA LYS A 630 -27.38 -9.92 3.80
C LYS A 630 -28.14 -8.62 3.87
N ASP A 631 -27.60 -7.64 4.60
CA ASP A 631 -28.14 -6.29 4.66
C ASP A 631 -27.99 -5.57 3.31
N THR A 632 -29.11 -5.30 2.65
CA THR A 632 -29.16 -4.63 1.35
C THR A 632 -28.67 -3.18 1.41
N ALA A 633 -28.59 -2.56 2.59
CA ALA A 633 -27.99 -1.23 2.76
C ALA A 633 -26.45 -1.26 2.60
N ARG A 634 -25.82 -2.44 2.68
CA ARG A 634 -24.37 -2.66 2.48
C ARG A 634 -24.02 -3.07 1.06
N ILE A 635 -24.98 -3.63 0.32
CA ILE A 635 -24.75 -4.22 -1.01
C ILE A 635 -24.96 -3.13 -2.07
N THR A 636 -23.88 -2.73 -2.75
CA THR A 636 -23.97 -1.80 -3.88
C THR A 636 -24.63 -2.46 -5.09
N ASP A 637 -25.46 -1.70 -5.83
CA ASP A 637 -26.12 -2.17 -7.05
C ASP A 637 -25.09 -2.61 -8.12
N GLY A 638 -25.20 -3.84 -8.61
CA GLY A 638 -24.30 -4.38 -9.62
C GLY A 638 -24.38 -3.65 -10.96
N GLY A 639 -25.57 -3.13 -11.32
CA GLY A 639 -25.74 -2.35 -12.54
C GLY A 639 -24.98 -1.01 -12.51
N LEU A 640 -24.99 -0.36 -11.35
CA LEU A 640 -24.19 0.82 -11.05
C LEU A 640 -22.69 0.50 -11.19
N ILE A 641 -22.23 -0.58 -10.54
CA ILE A 641 -20.82 -1.00 -10.59
C ILE A 641 -20.37 -1.25 -12.04
N ALA A 642 -21.08 -2.10 -12.77
CA ALA A 642 -20.74 -2.46 -14.15
C ALA A 642 -20.73 -1.24 -15.08
N THR A 643 -21.73 -0.37 -14.98
CA THR A 643 -21.81 0.83 -15.84
C THR A 643 -20.67 1.79 -15.52
N ALA A 644 -20.36 2.02 -14.24
CA ALA A 644 -19.27 2.89 -13.82
C ALA A 644 -17.91 2.34 -14.27
N TYR A 645 -17.65 1.05 -14.08
CA TYR A 645 -16.41 0.42 -14.52
C TYR A 645 -16.26 0.45 -16.04
N TYR A 646 -17.30 0.17 -16.81
CA TYR A 646 -17.21 0.24 -18.26
C TYR A 646 -16.86 1.67 -18.72
N ALA A 647 -17.44 2.70 -18.08
CA ALA A 647 -17.05 4.09 -18.34
C ALA A 647 -15.55 4.35 -18.06
N LYS A 648 -15.01 3.80 -16.96
CA LYS A 648 -13.57 3.89 -16.65
C LYS A 648 -12.71 3.16 -17.68
N LEU A 649 -13.12 1.97 -18.12
CA LEU A 649 -12.40 1.19 -19.11
C LEU A 649 -12.36 1.89 -20.47
N LEU A 650 -13.42 2.59 -20.87
CA LEU A 650 -13.40 3.45 -22.06
C LEU A 650 -12.37 4.58 -21.96
N GLN A 651 -12.13 5.14 -20.77
CA GLN A 651 -11.08 6.16 -20.60
C GLN A 651 -9.67 5.57 -20.83
N PHE A 652 -9.41 4.36 -20.31
CA PHE A 652 -8.14 3.67 -20.57
C PHE A 652 -7.98 3.33 -22.05
N LEU A 653 -9.02 2.83 -22.70
CA LEU A 653 -8.96 2.51 -24.13
C LEU A 653 -8.80 3.77 -24.99
N THR A 654 -9.41 4.90 -24.62
CA THR A 654 -9.15 6.21 -25.25
C THR A 654 -7.69 6.62 -25.09
N LYS A 655 -7.10 6.42 -23.90
CA LYS A 655 -5.66 6.65 -23.68
C LYS A 655 -4.81 5.76 -24.58
N PHE A 656 -5.12 4.47 -24.67
CA PHE A 656 -4.40 3.52 -25.52
C PHE A 656 -4.51 3.88 -27.00
N ALA A 657 -5.70 4.27 -27.46
CA ALA A 657 -5.91 4.78 -28.81
C ALA A 657 -5.02 6.00 -29.09
N GLY A 658 -4.89 6.91 -28.12
CA GLY A 658 -3.96 8.05 -28.19
C GLY A 658 -2.50 7.62 -28.34
N ILE A 659 -2.04 6.67 -27.51
CA ILE A 659 -0.67 6.11 -27.57
C ILE A 659 -0.39 5.47 -28.95
N LEU A 660 -1.38 4.80 -29.53
CA LEU A 660 -1.27 4.09 -30.81
C LEU A 660 -1.57 4.96 -32.03
N GLY A 661 -1.89 6.25 -31.86
CA GLY A 661 -2.24 7.14 -32.98
C GLY A 661 -3.56 6.77 -33.69
N LYS A 662 -4.58 6.33 -32.93
CA LYS A 662 -5.91 5.91 -33.43
C LYS A 662 -7.02 6.90 -33.02
N PRO A 663 -7.06 8.12 -33.58
CA PRO A 663 -7.99 9.16 -33.14
C PRO A 663 -9.47 8.83 -33.36
N ALA A 664 -9.81 8.02 -34.37
CA ALA A 664 -11.19 7.59 -34.63
C ALA A 664 -11.74 6.72 -33.49
N ASP A 665 -10.94 5.75 -33.02
CA ASP A 665 -11.29 4.91 -31.88
C ASP A 665 -11.44 5.77 -30.62
N ALA A 666 -10.47 6.66 -30.37
CA ALA A 666 -10.52 7.60 -29.24
C ALA A 666 -11.83 8.42 -29.22
N ALA A 667 -12.23 8.98 -30.36
CA ALA A 667 -13.47 9.74 -30.50
C ALA A 667 -14.72 8.88 -30.29
N LYS A 668 -14.75 7.64 -30.82
CA LYS A 668 -15.85 6.67 -30.60
C LYS A 668 -16.03 6.39 -29.10
N MET A 669 -14.94 6.09 -28.40
CA MET A 669 -14.98 5.73 -26.99
C MET A 669 -15.32 6.92 -26.09
N GLN A 670 -14.81 8.12 -26.40
CA GLN A 670 -15.16 9.35 -25.69
C GLN A 670 -16.65 9.71 -25.87
N THR A 671 -17.21 9.51 -27.06
CA THR A 671 -18.65 9.71 -27.33
C THR A 671 -19.50 8.72 -26.54
N LEU A 672 -19.09 7.45 -26.49
CA LEU A 672 -19.78 6.42 -25.71
C LEU A 672 -19.69 6.72 -24.20
N TYR A 673 -18.53 7.15 -23.71
CA TYR A 673 -18.37 7.61 -22.32
C TYR A 673 -19.35 8.74 -21.97
N GLY A 674 -19.50 9.75 -22.84
CA GLY A 674 -20.45 10.85 -22.63
C GLY A 674 -21.91 10.39 -22.57
N THR A 675 -22.27 9.45 -23.44
CA THR A 675 -23.60 8.80 -23.43
C THR A 675 -23.85 8.08 -22.11
N ILE A 676 -22.88 7.29 -21.66
CA ILE A 676 -22.95 6.53 -20.40
C ILE A 676 -23.01 7.47 -19.20
N LYS A 677 -22.15 8.49 -19.12
CA LYS A 677 -22.15 9.47 -18.03
C LYS A 677 -23.54 10.13 -17.88
N THR A 678 -24.17 10.47 -19.00
CA THR A 678 -25.51 11.07 -19.00
C THR A 678 -26.55 10.10 -18.46
N ALA A 679 -26.61 8.88 -19.00
CA ALA A 679 -27.58 7.86 -18.57
C ALA A 679 -27.36 7.41 -17.12
N PHE A 680 -26.10 7.27 -16.71
CA PHE A 680 -25.69 6.92 -15.35
C PHE A 680 -26.22 7.94 -14.33
N ASN A 681 -25.99 9.24 -14.57
CA ASN A 681 -26.48 10.29 -13.69
C ASN A 681 -28.01 10.41 -13.71
N GLN A 682 -28.67 10.14 -14.83
CA GLN A 682 -30.14 10.11 -14.87
C GLN A 682 -30.73 8.96 -14.04
N THR A 683 -30.02 7.83 -13.94
CA THR A 683 -30.52 6.60 -13.33
C THR A 683 -30.14 6.48 -11.85
N TYR A 684 -28.89 6.77 -11.52
CA TYR A 684 -28.33 6.44 -10.21
C TYR A 684 -28.14 7.65 -9.29
N PHE A 685 -28.08 8.88 -9.81
CA PHE A 685 -27.89 10.07 -8.98
C PHE A 685 -29.20 10.56 -8.38
N ASN A 686 -29.27 10.64 -7.05
CA ASN A 686 -30.40 11.25 -6.36
C ASN A 686 -30.23 12.79 -6.32
N LYS A 687 -31.03 13.52 -7.10
CA LYS A 687 -30.93 14.98 -7.21
C LYS A 687 -31.24 15.74 -5.92
N GLU A 688 -32.12 15.20 -5.07
CA GLU A 688 -32.53 15.85 -3.82
C GLU A 688 -31.51 15.62 -2.70
N LYS A 689 -31.05 14.37 -2.56
CA LYS A 689 -30.16 13.96 -1.46
C LYS A 689 -28.68 13.98 -1.82
N LYS A 690 -28.34 14.15 -3.11
CA LYS A 690 -26.98 14.33 -3.63
C LYS A 690 -26.05 13.15 -3.33
N TYR A 691 -26.53 11.93 -3.53
CA TYR A 691 -25.74 10.68 -3.49
C TYR A 691 -26.17 9.73 -4.60
N TYR A 692 -25.40 8.67 -4.81
CA TYR A 692 -25.71 7.62 -5.80
C TYR A 692 -26.29 6.35 -5.17
N GLY A 693 -27.20 5.70 -5.89
CA GLY A 693 -27.74 4.39 -5.53
C GLY A 693 -28.30 4.34 -4.10
N ASN A 694 -27.86 3.35 -3.31
CA ASN A 694 -28.21 3.18 -1.90
C ASN A 694 -27.25 3.91 -0.93
N ASN A 695 -26.50 4.89 -1.42
CA ASN A 695 -25.54 5.68 -0.64
C ASN A 695 -24.39 4.86 -0.01
N THR A 696 -24.11 3.64 -0.45
CA THR A 696 -22.89 2.91 0.00
C THR A 696 -21.62 3.69 -0.34
N VAL A 697 -20.52 3.42 0.38
CA VAL A 697 -19.22 4.04 0.09
C VAL A 697 -18.84 3.79 -1.38
N THR A 698 -18.93 2.54 -1.84
CA THR A 698 -18.64 2.14 -3.22
C THR A 698 -19.56 2.84 -4.24
N ALA A 699 -20.87 2.96 -3.98
CA ALA A 699 -21.81 3.62 -4.89
C ALA A 699 -21.44 5.09 -5.18
N ASN A 700 -20.87 5.79 -4.20
CA ASN A 700 -20.45 7.20 -4.34
C ASN A 700 -19.00 7.33 -4.79
N LEU A 701 -18.12 6.42 -4.35
CA LEU A 701 -16.69 6.47 -4.64
C LEU A 701 -16.37 6.23 -6.11
N LEU A 702 -17.02 5.27 -6.76
CA LEU A 702 -16.78 4.95 -8.16
C LEU A 702 -17.07 6.14 -9.09
N PRO A 703 -18.26 6.78 -9.06
CA PRO A 703 -18.52 7.91 -9.95
C PRO A 703 -17.61 9.11 -9.70
N ILE A 704 -17.17 9.36 -8.44
CA ILE A 704 -16.15 10.38 -8.16
C ILE A 704 -14.83 10.01 -8.84
N SER A 705 -14.34 8.78 -8.59
CA SER A 705 -13.05 8.32 -9.08
C SER A 705 -12.97 8.24 -10.60
N PHE A 706 -14.11 8.06 -11.28
CA PHE A 706 -14.20 7.89 -12.72
C PHE A 706 -14.64 9.17 -13.45
N GLY A 707 -14.90 10.27 -12.74
CA GLY A 707 -15.28 11.56 -13.34
C GLY A 707 -16.73 11.59 -13.87
N LEU A 708 -17.62 10.81 -13.26
CA LEU A 708 -19.06 10.77 -13.59
C LEU A 708 -19.86 11.82 -12.83
N VAL A 709 -19.40 12.26 -11.66
CA VAL A 709 -20.06 13.33 -10.87
C VAL A 709 -19.91 14.70 -11.57
N SER A 710 -20.81 15.63 -11.25
CA SER A 710 -20.69 17.03 -11.65
C SER A 710 -19.79 17.77 -10.66
N ASP A 711 -19.00 18.74 -11.13
CA ASP A 711 -18.13 19.54 -10.26
C ASP A 711 -18.90 20.25 -9.12
N ALA A 712 -20.17 20.60 -9.36
CA ALA A 712 -21.03 21.26 -8.38
C ALA A 712 -21.49 20.32 -7.25
N ASP A 713 -21.58 19.02 -7.51
CA ASP A 713 -22.09 18.03 -6.55
C ASP A 713 -20.97 17.20 -5.89
N GLU A 714 -19.76 17.17 -6.47
CA GLU A 714 -18.64 16.30 -6.06
C GLU A 714 -18.32 16.40 -4.57
N ALA A 715 -18.17 17.62 -4.03
CA ALA A 715 -17.88 17.82 -2.60
C ALA A 715 -19.00 17.28 -1.69
N THR A 716 -20.27 17.41 -2.09
CA THR A 716 -21.41 16.90 -1.30
C THR A 716 -21.47 15.38 -1.36
N VAL A 717 -21.25 14.78 -2.53
CA VAL A 717 -21.19 13.33 -2.70
C VAL A 717 -20.01 12.74 -1.90
N PHE A 718 -18.86 13.41 -1.89
CA PHE A 718 -17.71 13.01 -1.09
C PHE A 718 -17.99 13.10 0.42
N ASN A 719 -18.71 14.13 0.87
CA ASN A 719 -19.13 14.24 2.28
C ASN A 719 -20.05 13.09 2.72
N HIS A 720 -20.85 12.50 1.83
CA HIS A 720 -21.58 11.26 2.15
C HIS A 720 -20.62 10.10 2.42
N ILE A 721 -19.53 9.95 1.66
CA ILE A 721 -18.50 8.93 1.91
C ILE A 721 -17.87 9.13 3.29
N VAL A 722 -17.46 10.36 3.60
CA VAL A 722 -16.87 10.73 4.89
C VAL A 722 -17.83 10.41 6.03
N THR A 723 -19.10 10.82 5.91
CA THR A 723 -20.14 10.59 6.92
C THR A 723 -20.38 9.10 7.13
N LYS A 724 -20.50 8.32 6.05
CA LYS A 724 -20.64 6.88 6.10
C LYS A 724 -19.49 6.23 6.86
N ILE A 725 -18.25 6.59 6.54
CA ILE A 725 -17.07 5.99 7.18
C ILE A 725 -17.00 6.40 8.65
N LEU A 726 -16.99 7.69 8.96
CA LEU A 726 -16.70 8.18 10.31
C LEU A 726 -17.88 8.08 11.26
N VAL A 727 -19.11 8.28 10.78
CA VAL A 727 -20.31 8.35 11.62
C VAL A 727 -21.07 7.03 11.62
N GLU A 728 -21.46 6.53 10.44
CA GLU A 728 -22.30 5.32 10.35
C GLU A 728 -21.50 4.03 10.59
N ASN A 729 -20.27 3.96 10.09
CA ASN A 729 -19.39 2.80 10.23
C ASN A 729 -18.30 2.99 11.30
N HIS A 730 -18.40 4.06 12.10
CA HIS A 730 -17.53 4.31 13.25
C HIS A 730 -16.02 4.24 12.94
N GLY A 731 -15.59 4.76 11.80
CA GLY A 731 -14.18 4.77 11.37
C GLY A 731 -13.66 3.45 10.80
N HIS A 732 -14.54 2.56 10.35
CA HIS A 732 -14.17 1.25 9.79
C HIS A 732 -14.42 1.16 8.28
N ILE A 733 -13.69 0.23 7.65
CA ILE A 733 -13.86 -0.06 6.23
C ILE A 733 -15.22 -0.72 5.99
N SER A 734 -15.89 -0.34 4.90
CA SER A 734 -17.21 -0.87 4.56
C SER A 734 -17.33 -1.25 3.09
N THR A 735 -16.20 -1.46 2.44
CA THR A 735 -16.08 -1.80 1.01
C THR A 735 -15.61 -3.24 0.85
N GLY A 736 -16.02 -3.86 -0.24
CA GLY A 736 -15.49 -5.14 -0.70
C GLY A 736 -14.29 -4.93 -1.63
N LEU A 737 -14.09 -5.88 -2.53
CA LEU A 737 -13.05 -5.89 -3.56
C LEU A 737 -13.10 -4.63 -4.45
N ILE A 738 -14.28 -4.26 -4.94
CA ILE A 738 -14.46 -3.21 -5.94
C ILE A 738 -14.23 -1.83 -5.33
N GLY A 739 -14.85 -1.55 -4.19
CA GLY A 739 -14.67 -0.26 -3.52
C GLY A 739 -13.23 -0.05 -3.07
N SER A 740 -12.58 -1.09 -2.55
CA SER A 740 -11.21 -1.01 -2.03
C SER A 740 -10.16 -0.73 -3.11
N GLN A 741 -10.46 -0.96 -4.41
CA GLN A 741 -9.56 -0.63 -5.52
C GLN A 741 -9.35 0.89 -5.73
N TRP A 742 -10.16 1.73 -5.10
CA TRP A 742 -10.15 3.19 -5.32
C TRP A 742 -10.23 4.01 -4.02
N LEU A 743 -10.36 3.36 -2.86
CA LEU A 743 -10.74 4.02 -1.62
C LEU A 743 -9.60 4.87 -1.05
N MET A 744 -8.39 4.31 -0.95
CA MET A 744 -7.31 4.93 -0.17
C MET A 744 -6.78 6.19 -0.87
N ARG A 745 -6.51 6.07 -2.18
CA ARG A 745 -6.11 7.23 -3.00
C ARG A 745 -7.29 8.16 -3.26
N GLY A 746 -8.51 7.63 -3.35
CA GLY A 746 -9.74 8.43 -3.47
C GLY A 746 -9.90 9.39 -2.28
N LEU A 747 -9.74 8.88 -1.05
CA LEU A 747 -9.75 9.70 0.17
C LEU A 747 -8.62 10.73 0.18
N THR A 748 -7.40 10.31 -0.16
CA THR A 748 -6.22 11.19 -0.12
C THR A 748 -6.28 12.31 -1.17
N LYS A 749 -6.80 12.03 -2.37
CA LYS A 749 -7.02 13.03 -3.42
C LYS A 749 -8.00 14.13 -2.99
N HIS A 750 -8.88 13.85 -2.03
CA HIS A 750 -9.83 14.79 -1.45
C HIS A 750 -9.40 15.26 -0.05
N ASP A 751 -8.08 15.33 0.18
CA ASP A 751 -7.45 15.81 1.42
C ASP A 751 -7.85 15.05 2.69
N ARG A 752 -8.31 13.79 2.57
CA ARG A 752 -8.68 12.90 3.69
C ARG A 752 -7.73 11.72 3.88
N ALA A 753 -6.43 11.97 3.76
CA ALA A 753 -5.39 10.98 4.10
C ALA A 753 -5.46 10.53 5.56
N ASP A 754 -6.02 11.37 6.46
CA ASP A 754 -6.31 11.02 7.85
C ASP A 754 -7.29 9.83 7.96
N ILE A 755 -8.37 9.83 7.17
CA ILE A 755 -9.31 8.70 7.11
C ILE A 755 -8.63 7.48 6.51
N ALA A 756 -7.87 7.65 5.42
CA ALA A 756 -7.15 6.53 4.80
C ALA A 756 -6.20 5.86 5.81
N PHE A 757 -5.43 6.65 6.57
CA PHE A 757 -4.55 6.14 7.61
C PHE A 757 -5.32 5.46 8.76
N GLN A 758 -6.45 6.02 9.19
CA GLN A 758 -7.33 5.39 10.17
C GLN A 758 -7.78 4.01 9.68
N LEU A 759 -8.37 3.91 8.48
CA LEU A 759 -8.81 2.64 7.90
C LEU A 759 -7.68 1.61 7.77
N ALA A 760 -6.48 2.06 7.39
CA ALA A 760 -5.30 1.21 7.27
C ALA A 760 -4.81 0.66 8.62
N SER A 761 -5.04 1.37 9.72
CA SER A 761 -4.43 1.06 11.03
C SER A 761 -5.43 0.63 12.12
N THR A 762 -6.74 0.69 11.86
CA THR A 762 -7.79 0.27 12.79
C THR A 762 -7.63 -1.21 13.16
N LYS A 763 -7.59 -1.45 14.48
CA LYS A 763 -7.36 -2.75 15.14
C LYS A 763 -8.64 -3.55 15.41
N THR A 764 -9.80 -2.91 15.32
CA THR A 764 -11.12 -3.51 15.53
C THR A 764 -11.76 -3.91 14.20
N TYR A 765 -12.69 -4.87 14.27
CA TYR A 765 -13.37 -5.36 13.07
C TYR A 765 -14.33 -4.32 12.49
N PRO A 766 -14.39 -4.16 11.15
CA PRO A 766 -13.51 -4.73 10.12
C PRO A 766 -12.27 -3.86 9.82
N GLY A 767 -11.14 -4.48 9.47
CA GLY A 767 -9.95 -3.76 8.99
C GLY A 767 -8.71 -4.66 8.83
N TRP A 768 -7.66 -4.15 8.18
CA TRP A 768 -6.38 -4.87 8.07
C TRP A 768 -5.64 -4.95 9.41
N GLY A 769 -5.72 -3.90 10.23
CA GLY A 769 -5.15 -3.92 11.58
C GLY A 769 -5.82 -4.98 12.45
N TYR A 770 -7.13 -5.20 12.30
CA TYR A 770 -7.82 -6.32 12.94
C TYR A 770 -7.22 -7.68 12.53
N MET A 771 -6.93 -7.92 11.25
CA MET A 771 -6.26 -9.17 10.83
C MET A 771 -4.93 -9.36 11.57
N VAL A 772 -4.13 -8.29 11.72
CA VAL A 772 -2.87 -8.32 12.47
C VAL A 772 -3.10 -8.66 13.94
N GLU A 773 -4.07 -8.04 14.60
CA GLU A 773 -4.41 -8.31 16.01
C GLU A 773 -4.90 -9.76 16.23
N GLN A 774 -5.47 -10.38 15.19
CA GLN A 774 -5.85 -11.80 15.20
C GLN A 774 -4.71 -12.76 14.81
N GLY A 775 -3.48 -12.26 14.63
CA GLY A 775 -2.29 -13.08 14.36
C GLY A 775 -2.10 -13.48 12.89
N ALA A 776 -2.76 -12.77 11.95
CA ALA A 776 -2.54 -12.99 10.52
C ALA A 776 -1.09 -12.69 10.13
N THR A 777 -0.52 -13.55 9.28
CA THR A 777 0.82 -13.37 8.67
C THR A 777 0.75 -13.20 7.15
N THR A 778 -0.46 -13.15 6.63
CA THR A 778 -0.88 -12.96 5.23
C THR A 778 -2.19 -12.17 5.24
N ILE A 779 -2.64 -11.68 4.09
CA ILE A 779 -3.95 -11.04 3.97
C ILE A 779 -5.02 -12.13 3.77
N TRP A 780 -6.20 -11.94 4.36
CA TRP A 780 -7.31 -12.90 4.29
C TRP A 780 -8.26 -12.58 3.13
N GLU A 781 -9.04 -13.59 2.72
CA GLU A 781 -10.13 -13.43 1.75
C GLU A 781 -11.29 -12.60 2.32
N LEU A 782 -11.56 -12.75 3.61
CA LEU A 782 -12.65 -12.10 4.32
C LEU A 782 -12.11 -11.22 5.45
N TRP A 783 -12.74 -10.07 5.67
CA TRP A 783 -12.44 -9.18 6.81
C TRP A 783 -12.58 -9.91 8.17
N ASN A 784 -13.42 -10.93 8.23
CA ASN A 784 -13.72 -11.81 9.36
C ASN A 784 -13.13 -13.23 9.19
N GLY A 785 -12.00 -13.39 8.50
CA GLY A 785 -11.43 -14.70 8.15
C GLY A 785 -11.10 -15.64 9.33
N ASN A 786 -11.03 -15.14 10.56
CA ASN A 786 -10.89 -15.95 11.77
C ASN A 786 -12.19 -16.62 12.25
N THR A 787 -13.36 -16.11 11.85
CA THR A 787 -14.68 -16.57 12.34
C THR A 787 -15.65 -16.95 11.23
N ALA A 788 -15.39 -16.52 10.00
CA ALA A 788 -16.27 -16.76 8.86
C ALA A 788 -16.44 -18.25 8.55
N ASN A 789 -17.57 -18.59 7.93
CA ASN A 789 -17.88 -19.94 7.50
C ASN A 789 -16.79 -20.51 6.54
N PRO A 790 -16.31 -21.75 6.77
CA PRO A 790 -15.22 -22.37 6.00
C PRO A 790 -15.47 -22.57 4.51
N GLN A 791 -16.72 -22.49 4.03
CA GLN A 791 -17.03 -22.80 2.62
C GLN A 791 -16.28 -21.90 1.63
N MET A 792 -15.93 -20.67 2.05
CA MET A 792 -15.09 -19.73 1.31
C MET A 792 -14.35 -18.83 2.30
N ASN A 793 -13.26 -19.33 2.87
CA ASN A 793 -12.50 -18.61 3.89
C ASN A 793 -11.00 -18.92 3.81
N SER A 794 -10.35 -18.40 2.77
CA SER A 794 -8.89 -18.43 2.64
C SER A 794 -8.22 -17.46 3.60
N GLN A 795 -7.17 -17.91 4.28
CA GLN A 795 -6.33 -17.03 5.10
C GLN A 795 -5.08 -16.56 4.35
N ASN A 796 -5.02 -16.77 3.03
CA ASN A 796 -3.97 -16.26 2.14
C ASN A 796 -4.59 -15.87 0.79
N HIS A 797 -5.03 -14.62 0.72
CA HIS A 797 -5.64 -13.99 -0.45
C HIS A 797 -5.10 -12.56 -0.59
N VAL A 798 -5.21 -11.95 -1.76
CA VAL A 798 -4.68 -10.58 -1.99
C VAL A 798 -5.74 -9.53 -2.31
N MET A 799 -6.96 -9.95 -2.61
CA MET A 799 -7.96 -9.12 -3.29
C MET A 799 -8.41 -7.91 -2.45
N LEU A 800 -8.46 -8.06 -1.12
CA LEU A 800 -8.81 -6.97 -0.18
C LEU A 800 -7.67 -5.97 0.03
N LEU A 801 -6.51 -6.12 -0.63
CA LEU A 801 -5.49 -5.08 -0.63
C LEU A 801 -5.91 -3.86 -1.45
N GLY A 802 -6.75 -4.03 -2.49
CA GLY A 802 -7.24 -2.92 -3.29
C GLY A 802 -6.11 -1.99 -3.75
N ASP A 803 -6.21 -0.69 -3.42
CA ASP A 803 -5.15 0.31 -3.66
C ASP A 803 -4.32 0.69 -2.41
N LEU A 804 -4.38 -0.10 -1.33
CA LEU A 804 -3.62 0.13 -0.10
C LEU A 804 -2.11 0.23 -0.34
N LEU A 805 -1.54 -0.72 -1.09
CA LEU A 805 -0.10 -0.72 -1.36
C LEU A 805 0.31 0.47 -2.22
N THR A 806 -0.50 0.79 -3.24
CA THR A 806 -0.27 1.99 -4.07
C THR A 806 -0.26 3.24 -3.20
N TRP A 807 -1.24 3.40 -2.30
CA TRP A 807 -1.32 4.51 -1.36
C TRP A 807 -0.11 4.58 -0.40
N ILE A 808 0.36 3.43 0.10
CA ILE A 808 1.57 3.37 0.93
C ILE A 808 2.80 3.95 0.20
N TYR A 809 2.98 3.65 -1.09
CA TYR A 809 4.14 4.15 -1.83
C TYR A 809 3.93 5.56 -2.39
N GLU A 810 2.79 5.83 -3.04
CA GLU A 810 2.49 7.10 -3.70
C GLU A 810 2.22 8.22 -2.69
N ASP A 811 1.46 7.95 -1.64
CA ASP A 811 0.98 8.99 -0.72
C ASP A 811 1.77 9.02 0.59
N LEU A 812 1.99 7.89 1.28
CA LEU A 812 2.82 7.93 2.50
C LEU A 812 4.31 8.04 2.20
N GLY A 813 4.78 7.23 1.25
CA GLY A 813 6.14 7.31 0.73
C GLY A 813 6.36 8.58 -0.09
N GLY A 814 5.32 9.13 -0.72
CA GLY A 814 5.47 10.24 -1.64
C GLY A 814 6.28 9.86 -2.86
N ILE A 815 6.09 8.67 -3.45
CA ILE A 815 6.81 8.21 -4.65
C ILE A 815 5.77 7.87 -5.73
N LYS A 816 5.49 8.82 -6.63
CA LYS A 816 4.52 8.65 -7.71
C LYS A 816 5.15 8.98 -9.07
N SER A 817 4.77 8.26 -10.13
CA SER A 817 5.14 8.66 -11.50
C SER A 817 4.26 9.82 -11.94
N ASP A 818 4.83 10.79 -12.66
CA ASP A 818 4.03 11.84 -13.29
C ASP A 818 3.07 11.25 -14.33
N GLU A 819 1.84 11.73 -14.39
CA GLU A 819 0.79 11.26 -15.29
C GLU A 819 1.07 11.61 -16.77
N GLN A 820 1.90 12.61 -17.03
CA GLN A 820 2.39 13.01 -18.36
C GLN A 820 3.70 12.31 -18.73
N SER A 821 4.24 11.48 -17.82
CA SER A 821 5.45 10.71 -18.03
C SER A 821 5.18 9.22 -17.82
N VAL A 822 6.17 8.39 -18.11
CA VAL A 822 6.07 6.94 -17.89
C VAL A 822 7.33 6.41 -17.23
N ALA A 823 7.19 5.27 -16.57
CA ALA A 823 8.28 4.54 -15.93
C ALA A 823 9.11 5.37 -14.96
N PHE A 824 8.51 6.39 -14.32
CA PHE A 824 9.19 7.31 -13.41
C PHE A 824 10.30 8.14 -14.10
N LYS A 825 10.16 8.45 -15.39
CA LYS A 825 11.07 9.37 -16.09
C LYS A 825 10.97 10.79 -15.50
N HIS A 826 9.77 11.22 -15.11
CA HIS A 826 9.53 12.30 -14.16
C HIS A 826 8.79 11.76 -12.92
N ILE A 827 9.23 12.17 -11.74
CA ILE A 827 8.76 11.65 -10.45
C ILE A 827 8.07 12.78 -9.67
N ILE A 828 6.89 12.50 -9.14
CA ILE A 828 6.20 13.37 -8.18
C ILE A 828 6.51 12.86 -6.77
N MET A 829 7.11 13.72 -5.97
CA MET A 829 7.44 13.44 -4.58
C MET A 829 6.61 14.32 -3.63
N LYS A 830 5.50 13.77 -3.10
CA LYS A 830 4.56 14.50 -2.23
C LYS A 830 4.01 13.59 -1.11
N PRO A 831 4.71 13.47 0.02
CA PRO A 831 4.21 12.66 1.14
C PRO A 831 3.01 13.33 1.83
N ALA A 832 1.97 12.54 2.13
CA ALA A 832 0.86 12.92 2.98
C ALA A 832 1.28 12.84 4.46
N LEU A 833 1.28 13.99 5.14
CA LEU A 833 1.61 14.07 6.56
C LEU A 833 0.35 13.89 7.39
N VAL A 834 0.21 12.73 8.03
CA VAL A 834 -0.95 12.36 8.84
C VAL A 834 -0.57 12.32 10.32
N ASP A 835 -1.49 12.79 11.19
CA ASP A 835 -1.32 12.67 12.65
C ASP A 835 -1.27 11.17 13.04
N GLY A 836 -0.35 10.82 13.94
CA GLY A 836 -0.08 9.42 14.32
C GLY A 836 1.00 8.71 13.48
N LEU A 837 1.65 9.43 12.55
CA LEU A 837 2.76 8.93 11.75
C LEU A 837 3.95 9.93 11.77
N ASP A 838 4.94 9.67 12.60
CA ASP A 838 6.08 10.57 12.83
C ASP A 838 7.16 10.46 11.75
N TRP A 839 7.30 9.28 11.14
CA TRP A 839 8.27 9.03 10.08
C TRP A 839 7.84 7.90 9.16
N VAL A 840 8.29 7.97 7.91
CA VAL A 840 8.18 6.92 6.88
C VAL A 840 9.51 6.79 6.13
N LYS A 841 9.88 5.55 5.84
CA LYS A 841 10.97 5.19 4.93
C LYS A 841 10.43 4.25 3.87
N ALA A 842 10.42 4.72 2.62
CA ALA A 842 10.01 3.97 1.45
C ALA A 842 11.09 4.02 0.36
N SER A 843 11.20 2.95 -0.43
CA SER A 843 12.01 2.94 -1.65
C SER A 843 11.36 2.12 -2.74
N TYR A 844 11.58 2.50 -4.00
CA TYR A 844 11.13 1.76 -5.17
C TYR A 844 12.22 1.69 -6.24
N GLN A 845 12.47 0.51 -6.78
CA GLN A 845 13.41 0.25 -7.87
C GLN A 845 12.67 0.39 -9.21
N SER A 846 12.70 1.58 -9.79
CA SER A 846 12.11 1.84 -11.11
C SER A 846 12.98 1.29 -12.25
N ALA A 847 12.47 1.39 -13.48
CA ALA A 847 13.22 1.06 -14.69
C ALA A 847 14.52 1.88 -14.84
N TYR A 848 14.59 3.08 -14.25
CA TYR A 848 15.77 3.96 -14.29
C TYR A 848 16.69 3.81 -13.08
N GLY A 849 16.21 3.31 -11.95
CA GLY A 849 17.04 3.09 -10.76
C GLY A 849 16.25 3.21 -9.45
N PRO A 850 16.94 3.15 -8.30
CA PRO A 850 16.30 3.29 -7.01
C PRO A 850 15.83 4.73 -6.76
N ILE A 851 14.56 4.87 -6.39
CA ILE A 851 13.93 6.07 -5.84
C ILE A 851 13.78 5.83 -4.34
N ALA A 852 14.14 6.79 -3.49
CA ALA A 852 13.98 6.66 -2.05
C ALA A 852 13.41 7.94 -1.42
N SER A 853 12.57 7.73 -0.40
CA SER A 853 11.92 8.77 0.39
C SER A 853 11.99 8.39 1.87
N GLN A 854 12.67 9.21 2.66
CA GLN A 854 12.80 8.99 4.11
C GLN A 854 12.52 10.29 4.84
N TRP A 855 11.29 10.47 5.30
CA TRP A 855 10.89 11.68 5.99
C TRP A 855 10.64 11.44 7.47
N LYS A 856 10.88 12.48 8.26
CA LYS A 856 10.54 12.58 9.67
C LYS A 856 9.86 13.91 9.92
N ASN A 857 8.68 13.88 10.51
CA ASN A 857 7.86 15.03 10.80
C ASN A 857 7.80 15.25 12.32
N ASN A 858 8.61 16.18 12.82
CA ASN A 858 8.58 16.57 14.23
C ASN A 858 7.70 17.83 14.41
N ILE A 859 7.51 18.22 15.67
CA ILE A 859 6.76 19.41 16.04
C ILE A 859 7.32 20.68 15.38
N ASP A 860 8.63 20.88 15.46
CA ASP A 860 9.32 22.13 15.06
C ASP A 860 10.05 22.04 13.72
N LYS A 861 10.09 20.87 13.09
CA LYS A 861 10.76 20.66 11.80
C LYS A 861 10.23 19.46 11.02
N PHE A 862 10.42 19.50 9.71
CA PHE A 862 10.27 18.36 8.80
C PHE A 862 11.62 18.07 8.13
N GLU A 863 12.07 16.83 8.21
CA GLU A 863 13.35 16.35 7.66
C GLU A 863 13.07 15.32 6.57
N TRP A 864 13.74 15.41 5.43
CA TRP A 864 13.49 14.49 4.31
C TRP A 864 14.74 14.18 3.48
N ASN A 865 15.13 12.91 3.46
CA ASN A 865 16.16 12.40 2.56
C ASN A 865 15.51 11.82 1.30
N VAL A 866 15.94 12.31 0.14
CA VAL A 866 15.41 11.92 -1.18
C VAL A 866 16.53 11.40 -2.07
N LYS A 867 16.27 10.32 -2.80
CA LYS A 867 17.15 9.79 -3.85
C LYS A 867 16.40 9.68 -5.17
N ILE A 868 16.94 10.30 -6.22
CA ILE A 868 16.40 10.30 -7.58
C ILE A 868 17.41 9.64 -8.54
N PRO A 869 17.04 8.62 -9.32
CA PRO A 869 17.98 7.91 -10.19
C PRO A 869 18.45 8.76 -11.37
N ALA A 870 19.67 8.50 -11.85
CA ALA A 870 20.21 9.18 -13.04
C ALA A 870 19.31 8.98 -14.26
N ASN A 871 19.34 9.96 -15.16
CA ASN A 871 18.45 10.06 -16.31
C ASN A 871 16.97 10.33 -15.98
N THR A 872 16.65 10.76 -14.75
CA THR A 872 15.29 11.16 -14.35
C THR A 872 15.30 12.53 -13.65
N THR A 873 14.10 13.07 -13.44
CA THR A 873 13.86 14.34 -12.74
C THR A 873 12.72 14.16 -11.75
N ALA A 874 12.59 15.08 -10.78
CA ALA A 874 11.48 15.05 -9.84
C ALA A 874 10.92 16.44 -9.51
N THR A 875 9.63 16.48 -9.21
CA THR A 875 8.95 17.60 -8.55
C THR A 875 8.72 17.23 -7.09
N ILE A 876 9.23 18.05 -6.17
CA ILE A 876 9.17 17.86 -4.72
C ILE A 876 8.19 18.86 -4.09
N TYR A 877 7.40 18.40 -3.13
CA TYR A 877 6.49 19.23 -2.33
C TYR A 877 6.92 19.25 -0.87
N LEU A 878 7.47 20.38 -0.41
CA LEU A 878 7.87 20.60 0.98
C LEU A 878 6.77 21.31 1.77
N PRO A 879 6.42 20.86 3.00
CA PRO A 879 5.30 21.39 3.78
C PRO A 879 5.63 22.75 4.43
N THR A 880 5.59 23.83 3.65
CA THR A 880 5.82 25.20 4.14
C THR A 880 5.17 26.24 3.24
N THR A 881 4.87 27.40 3.82
CA THR A 881 4.43 28.62 3.12
C THR A 881 5.53 29.69 3.03
N ASP A 882 6.73 29.42 3.55
CA ASP A 882 7.82 30.39 3.65
C ASP A 882 9.15 29.77 3.18
N GLU A 883 9.69 30.27 2.06
CA GLU A 883 10.97 29.84 1.50
C GLU A 883 12.13 29.97 2.50
N ALA A 884 12.09 30.98 3.38
CA ALA A 884 13.16 31.24 4.34
C ALA A 884 13.33 30.12 5.39
N THR A 885 12.38 29.18 5.46
CA THR A 885 12.42 28.02 6.35
C THR A 885 13.05 26.78 5.73
N ILE A 886 13.37 26.82 4.43
CA ILE A 886 13.83 25.66 3.66
C ILE A 886 15.36 25.63 3.60
N PHE A 887 15.93 24.49 3.99
CA PHE A 887 17.34 24.17 3.87
C PHE A 887 17.53 22.90 3.05
N GLU A 888 18.59 22.87 2.25
CA GLU A 888 19.08 21.67 1.57
C GLU A 888 20.57 21.50 1.88
N GLY A 889 20.99 20.32 2.36
CA GLY A 889 22.38 20.06 2.72
C GLY A 889 22.95 21.07 3.74
N GLY A 890 22.10 21.61 4.63
CA GLY A 890 22.45 22.61 5.63
C GLY A 890 22.53 24.07 5.13
N LYS A 891 22.24 24.34 3.85
CA LYS A 891 22.24 25.69 3.27
C LYS A 891 20.80 26.15 3.00
N LEU A 892 20.53 27.45 3.18
CA LEU A 892 19.25 28.05 2.76
C LEU A 892 19.00 27.80 1.27
N LEU A 893 17.77 27.47 0.90
CA LEU A 893 17.38 27.06 -0.46
C LEU A 893 17.88 28.03 -1.55
N LYS A 894 17.72 29.35 -1.34
CA LYS A 894 18.19 30.41 -2.26
C LYS A 894 19.69 30.35 -2.61
N ASN A 895 20.49 29.65 -1.81
CA ASN A 895 21.94 29.49 -1.99
C ASN A 895 22.33 28.09 -2.53
N VAL A 896 21.36 27.28 -2.93
CA VAL A 896 21.57 25.90 -3.40
C VAL A 896 21.40 25.84 -4.92
N ALA A 897 22.48 25.48 -5.63
CA ALA A 897 22.43 25.32 -7.08
C ALA A 897 21.74 24.01 -7.48
N GLY A 898 21.00 24.03 -8.59
CA GLY A 898 20.36 22.84 -9.16
C GLY A 898 19.06 22.40 -8.48
N VAL A 899 18.51 23.24 -7.59
CA VAL A 899 17.18 23.10 -6.99
C VAL A 899 16.40 24.37 -7.32
N GLU A 900 15.30 24.25 -8.05
CA GLU A 900 14.49 25.38 -8.50
C GLU A 900 13.19 25.45 -7.68
N LEU A 901 12.95 26.56 -6.97
CA LEU A 901 11.64 26.85 -6.38
C LEU A 901 10.69 27.34 -7.48
N VAL A 902 9.66 26.55 -7.78
CA VAL A 902 8.66 26.87 -8.81
C VAL A 902 7.61 27.82 -8.25
N LYS A 903 7.01 27.46 -7.11
CA LYS A 903 5.96 28.25 -6.44
C LYS A 903 5.76 27.79 -4.99
N ILE A 904 5.10 28.64 -4.20
CA ILE A 904 4.55 28.28 -2.90
C ILE A 904 3.03 28.43 -2.98
N ALA A 905 2.30 27.32 -2.82
CA ALA A 905 0.84 27.30 -2.90
C ALA A 905 0.28 26.13 -2.08
N ASN A 906 -0.96 26.27 -1.58
CA ASN A 906 -1.69 25.21 -0.88
C ASN A 906 -0.92 24.58 0.30
N GLY A 907 -0.10 25.37 1.01
CA GLY A 907 0.71 24.89 2.14
C GLY A 907 2.02 24.18 1.76
N PHE A 908 2.40 24.18 0.48
CA PHE A 908 3.63 23.55 0.02
C PHE A 908 4.51 24.50 -0.80
N ALA A 909 5.83 24.33 -0.67
CA ALA A 909 6.82 24.79 -1.64
C ALA A 909 7.07 23.69 -2.68
N GLU A 910 6.79 23.98 -3.94
CA GLU A 910 7.01 23.10 -5.08
C GLU A 910 8.39 23.34 -5.67
N LEU A 911 9.25 22.32 -5.67
CA LEU A 911 10.62 22.39 -6.17
C LEU A 911 10.82 21.46 -7.37
N LYS A 912 11.62 21.87 -8.35
CA LYS A 912 12.15 20.98 -9.39
C LYS A 912 13.60 20.61 -9.10
N ILE A 913 13.91 19.32 -9.22
CA ILE A 913 15.25 18.76 -9.05
C ILE A 913 15.55 17.74 -10.14
N GLY A 914 16.83 17.54 -10.46
CA GLY A 914 17.29 16.40 -11.25
C GLY A 914 17.72 15.23 -10.38
N SER A 915 18.40 14.27 -10.99
CA SER A 915 18.92 13.08 -10.30
C SER A 915 19.92 13.39 -9.18
N GLY A 916 20.09 12.45 -8.24
CA GLY A 916 21.03 12.55 -7.13
C GLY A 916 20.38 12.36 -5.76
N GLU A 917 21.15 12.64 -4.71
CA GLU A 917 20.72 12.55 -3.32
C GLU A 917 20.58 13.96 -2.71
N TYR A 918 19.48 14.18 -1.99
CA TYR A 918 19.09 15.46 -1.42
C TYR A 918 18.67 15.30 0.04
N GLN A 919 18.97 16.31 0.86
CA GLN A 919 18.58 16.34 2.27
C GLN A 919 17.86 17.65 2.57
N PHE A 920 16.54 17.61 2.62
CA PHE A 920 15.71 18.76 2.93
C PHE A 920 15.42 18.86 4.42
N LEU A 921 15.47 20.08 4.94
CA LEU A 921 15.01 20.45 6.27
C LEU A 921 14.09 21.66 6.13
N VAL A 922 12.88 21.55 6.64
CA VAL A 922 11.92 22.65 6.74
C VAL A 922 11.73 22.96 8.21
N GLN A 923 12.07 24.18 8.62
CA GLN A 923 11.83 24.66 9.98
C GLN A 923 10.38 25.13 10.16
N LYS A 924 9.77 24.87 11.32
CA LYS A 924 8.43 25.34 11.69
C LYS A 924 8.55 26.34 12.84
N PRO A 925 8.92 27.61 12.56
CA PRO A 925 9.32 28.57 13.59
C PRO A 925 8.24 28.78 14.67
N PHE A 926 6.96 28.81 14.30
CA PHE A 926 5.83 28.98 15.25
C PHE A 926 5.47 27.72 16.05
N LYS A 927 6.29 26.67 15.97
CA LYS A 927 6.19 25.45 16.78
C LYS A 927 7.40 25.24 17.71
N LYS A 928 8.45 26.08 17.62
CA LYS A 928 9.73 25.93 18.35
C LYS A 928 9.57 25.87 19.88
N GLY A 929 8.58 26.59 20.44
CA GLY A 929 8.29 26.59 21.89
C GLY A 929 7.29 25.52 22.35
N LEU A 930 6.74 24.72 21.43
CA LEU A 930 5.76 23.70 21.72
C LEU A 930 6.47 22.43 22.18
N VAL A 931 6.37 22.11 23.48
CA VAL A 931 7.08 20.97 24.09
C VAL A 931 6.27 19.68 24.06
N LYS A 932 4.94 19.78 23.96
CA LYS A 932 4.03 18.65 23.78
C LYS A 932 2.84 19.04 22.92
N ASN A 933 2.34 18.09 22.14
CA ASN A 933 1.11 18.22 21.35
C ASN A 933 0.49 16.81 21.20
N GLU A 934 -0.45 16.46 22.08
CA GLU A 934 -0.97 15.09 22.21
C GLU A 934 -2.50 15.07 22.33
N PHE A 935 -3.15 14.00 21.88
CA PHE A 935 -4.58 13.81 22.17
C PHE A 935 -4.78 13.40 23.63
N ILE A 936 -5.80 13.94 24.29
CA ILE A 936 -6.20 13.49 25.64
C ILE A 936 -6.74 12.05 25.58
N PHE A 937 -7.40 11.69 24.48
CA PHE A 937 -7.89 10.35 24.21
C PHE A 937 -7.98 10.10 22.70
N THR A 938 -7.75 8.85 22.28
CA THR A 938 -7.93 8.39 20.89
C THR A 938 -9.17 7.50 20.73
N GLU A 939 -9.74 7.04 21.84
CA GLU A 939 -10.96 6.23 21.89
C GLU A 939 -11.96 6.84 22.88
N ALA A 940 -13.24 6.85 22.52
CA ALA A 940 -14.33 7.34 23.36
C ALA A 940 -15.64 6.60 23.05
N SER A 941 -16.54 6.56 24.03
CA SER A 941 -17.89 5.99 23.85
C SER A 941 -18.87 6.96 23.18
N PHE A 942 -18.37 8.04 22.59
CA PHE A 942 -19.16 9.09 21.95
C PHE A 942 -18.44 9.59 20.70
N PRO A 943 -19.17 9.93 19.62
CA PRO A 943 -18.57 10.38 18.37
C PRO A 943 -18.17 11.86 18.36
N GLU A 944 -18.80 12.71 19.17
CA GLU A 944 -18.48 14.14 19.25
C GLU A 944 -18.05 14.58 20.67
N SER A 945 -17.06 15.47 20.73
CA SER A 945 -16.60 16.18 21.93
C SER A 945 -16.34 17.65 21.66
N HIS A 946 -16.67 18.52 22.62
CA HIS A 946 -16.53 19.96 22.44
C HIS A 946 -16.42 20.76 23.75
N ALA A 947 -15.98 22.02 23.62
CA ALA A 947 -15.82 23.01 24.70
C ALA A 947 -15.04 22.49 25.92
N SER A 948 -13.73 22.31 25.73
CA SER A 948 -12.83 21.85 26.78
C SER A 948 -12.46 22.94 27.80
N THR A 949 -12.16 22.53 29.02
CA THR A 949 -11.60 23.33 30.11
C THR A 949 -10.47 22.56 30.81
N ILE A 950 -9.49 23.26 31.39
CA ILE A 950 -8.39 22.67 32.14
C ILE A 950 -8.13 23.43 33.45
N ALA A 951 -7.78 22.70 34.50
CA ALA A 951 -7.34 23.27 35.78
C ALA A 951 -6.13 22.50 36.35
N GLU A 952 -5.26 23.23 37.05
CA GLU A 952 -4.21 22.65 37.89
C GLU A 952 -4.74 22.39 39.29
N THR A 953 -4.62 21.15 39.74
CA THR A 953 -4.96 20.72 41.10
C THR A 953 -3.69 20.38 41.87
N PRO A 954 -3.74 20.29 43.21
CA PRO A 954 -2.63 19.77 44.02
C PRO A 954 -2.05 18.40 43.57
N LYS A 955 -2.81 17.58 42.81
CA LYS A 955 -2.37 16.25 42.34
C LYS A 955 -2.03 16.18 40.85
N GLY A 956 -2.10 17.30 40.12
CA GLY A 956 -1.86 17.34 38.67
C GLY A 956 -2.99 18.01 37.90
N LEU A 957 -3.00 17.83 36.58
CA LEU A 957 -3.95 18.48 35.68
C LEU A 957 -5.24 17.68 35.53
N VAL A 958 -6.35 18.41 35.44
CA VAL A 958 -7.67 17.87 35.15
C VAL A 958 -8.25 18.64 33.98
N ALA A 959 -8.73 17.92 32.97
CA ALA A 959 -9.44 18.48 31.83
C ALA A 959 -10.88 17.96 31.79
N ALA A 960 -11.82 18.82 31.38
CA ALA A 960 -13.22 18.45 31.19
C ALA A 960 -13.77 18.99 29.87
N TRP A 961 -14.77 18.33 29.30
CA TRP A 961 -15.48 18.73 28.08
C TRP A 961 -16.89 18.12 28.07
N PHE A 962 -17.74 18.53 27.14
CA PHE A 962 -19.00 17.81 26.90
C PHE A 962 -18.87 16.89 25.68
N GLY A 963 -19.52 15.73 25.73
CA GLY A 963 -19.46 14.74 24.66
C GLY A 963 -20.70 13.85 24.61
N GLY A 964 -21.09 13.45 23.40
CA GLY A 964 -22.29 12.67 23.09
C GLY A 964 -22.46 12.48 21.59
N THR A 965 -23.66 12.10 21.15
CA THR A 965 -23.96 11.85 19.73
C THR A 965 -23.74 13.11 18.86
N LYS A 966 -24.22 14.26 19.32
CA LYS A 966 -24.05 15.56 18.68
C LYS A 966 -24.35 16.67 19.67
N GLU A 967 -23.69 17.82 19.55
CA GLU A 967 -23.99 19.01 20.36
C GLU A 967 -25.52 19.26 20.46
N GLY A 968 -26.03 19.26 21.70
CA GLY A 968 -27.44 19.50 22.01
C GLY A 968 -28.35 18.27 22.07
N ASN A 969 -27.87 17.08 21.72
CA ASN A 969 -28.63 15.86 21.97
C ASN A 969 -28.71 15.52 23.46
N LYS A 970 -29.82 14.89 23.88
CA LYS A 970 -30.09 14.57 25.29
C LYS A 970 -29.04 13.68 25.95
N ASP A 971 -28.30 12.90 25.16
CA ASP A 971 -27.24 12.02 25.63
C ASP A 971 -25.91 12.75 25.92
N VAL A 972 -25.76 14.01 25.52
CA VAL A 972 -24.57 14.81 25.79
C VAL A 972 -24.38 15.00 27.30
N CYS A 973 -23.22 14.55 27.78
CA CYS A 973 -22.81 14.55 29.18
C CYS A 973 -21.49 15.32 29.36
N ILE A 974 -21.10 15.58 30.61
CA ILE A 974 -19.77 16.12 30.93
C ILE A 974 -18.80 14.97 31.23
N TRP A 975 -17.63 15.03 30.62
CA TRP A 975 -16.56 14.05 30.72
C TRP A 975 -15.29 14.71 31.29
N VAL A 976 -14.52 13.94 32.06
CA VAL A 976 -13.28 14.38 32.72
C VAL A 976 -12.16 13.37 32.47
N SER A 977 -10.94 13.87 32.26
CA SER A 977 -9.70 13.09 32.29
C SER A 977 -8.66 13.76 33.18
N HIS A 978 -7.77 12.95 33.74
CA HIS A 978 -6.68 13.39 34.60
C HIS A 978 -5.35 13.12 33.92
N LEU A 979 -4.38 14.03 34.04
CA LEU A 979 -3.01 13.76 33.66
C LEU A 979 -2.28 13.12 34.85
N LYS A 980 -2.02 11.81 34.78
CA LYS A 980 -1.32 11.03 35.81
C LYS A 980 -0.04 10.44 35.22
N ASN A 981 1.11 10.65 35.88
CA ASN A 981 2.41 10.16 35.43
C ASN A 981 2.73 10.52 33.95
N GLY A 982 2.29 11.70 33.52
CA GLY A 982 2.51 12.18 32.14
C GLY A 982 1.57 11.58 31.08
N GLN A 983 0.57 10.78 31.45
CA GLN A 983 -0.44 10.21 30.55
C GLN A 983 -1.86 10.61 30.98
N TRP A 984 -2.72 10.87 30.00
CA TRP A 984 -4.13 11.15 30.24
C TRP A 984 -4.91 9.87 30.53
N THR A 985 -5.79 9.89 31.52
CA THR A 985 -6.72 8.78 31.78
C THR A 985 -7.81 8.72 30.71
N THR A 986 -8.45 7.55 30.56
CA THR A 986 -9.66 7.42 29.73
C THR A 986 -10.76 8.38 30.21
N PRO A 987 -11.61 8.90 29.30
CA PRO A 987 -12.70 9.81 29.66
C PRO A 987 -13.68 9.20 30.66
N MET A 988 -13.94 9.89 31.76
CA MET A 988 -14.93 9.49 32.77
C MET A 988 -16.13 10.43 32.76
N LYS A 989 -17.35 9.88 32.64
CA LYS A 989 -18.58 10.68 32.73
C LYS A 989 -18.79 11.13 34.18
N VAL A 990 -18.92 12.44 34.39
CA VAL A 990 -19.09 13.03 35.73
C VAL A 990 -20.43 13.74 35.93
N ALA A 991 -21.08 14.21 34.86
CA ALA A 991 -22.41 14.83 34.95
C ALA A 991 -23.28 14.48 33.74
N ASP A 992 -24.60 14.38 33.96
CA ASP A 992 -25.61 14.24 32.91
C ASP A 992 -26.76 15.26 33.09
N GLY A 993 -27.60 15.38 32.06
CA GLY A 993 -28.70 16.33 32.05
C GLY A 993 -30.06 15.75 32.46
N ARG A 994 -30.11 14.62 33.19
CA ARG A 994 -31.38 14.06 33.70
C ARG A 994 -31.89 14.90 34.87
N LEU A 995 -32.89 15.74 34.66
CA LEU A 995 -33.46 16.58 35.73
C LEU A 995 -34.36 15.78 36.68
N ASN A 996 -35.11 14.83 36.13
CA ASN A 996 -35.96 13.86 36.83
C ASN A 996 -36.19 12.64 35.91
N ASP A 997 -37.05 11.70 36.32
CA ASP A 997 -37.28 10.43 35.59
C ASP A 997 -37.82 10.61 34.17
N SER A 998 -38.52 11.71 33.87
CA SER A 998 -39.14 11.97 32.56
C SER A 998 -38.43 13.05 31.72
N THR A 999 -37.62 13.91 32.35
CA THR A 999 -36.98 15.05 31.70
C THR A 999 -35.46 14.90 31.67
N ARG A 1000 -34.91 14.82 30.46
CA ARG A 1000 -33.47 14.88 30.20
C ARG A 1000 -33.15 15.90 29.11
N TYR A 1001 -32.16 16.74 29.39
CA TYR A 1001 -31.59 17.70 28.47
C TYR A 1001 -30.10 17.44 28.25
N ALA A 1002 -29.49 18.17 27.31
CA ALA A 1002 -28.06 18.11 27.05
C ALA A 1002 -27.28 18.88 28.13
N CYS A 1003 -26.05 18.43 28.43
CA CYS A 1003 -25.07 19.20 29.18
C CYS A 1003 -24.23 20.09 28.24
N TYR A 1004 -23.82 21.27 28.72
CA TYR A 1004 -22.99 22.19 27.94
C TYR A 1004 -21.92 22.89 28.77
N ASN A 1005 -20.87 23.32 28.08
CA ASN A 1005 -19.79 24.21 28.50
C ASN A 1005 -19.34 24.02 29.96
N PRO A 1006 -18.63 22.91 30.25
CA PRO A 1006 -18.00 22.73 31.54
C PRO A 1006 -16.90 23.78 31.76
N VAL A 1007 -16.76 24.28 32.98
CA VAL A 1007 -15.70 25.18 33.39
C VAL A 1007 -15.16 24.70 34.74
N LEU A 1008 -13.88 24.37 34.77
CA LEU A 1008 -13.18 23.98 35.99
C LEU A 1008 -12.61 25.22 36.70
N PHE A 1009 -12.67 25.21 38.03
CA PHE A 1009 -11.95 26.19 38.85
C PHE A 1009 -11.46 25.53 40.14
N GLN A 1010 -10.15 25.60 40.37
CA GLN A 1010 -9.55 25.11 41.61
C GLN A 1010 -9.60 26.23 42.67
N VAL A 1011 -10.41 26.05 43.72
CA VAL A 1011 -10.41 26.99 44.85
C VAL A 1011 -9.04 26.92 45.55
N PRO A 1012 -8.39 28.05 45.85
CA PRO A 1012 -7.14 28.06 46.60
C PRO A 1012 -7.28 27.31 47.93
N GLY A 1013 -6.53 26.21 48.10
CA GLY A 1013 -6.57 25.38 49.30
C GLY A 1013 -7.89 24.62 49.55
N GLY A 1014 -8.80 24.57 48.57
CA GLY A 1014 -10.14 23.99 48.74
C GLY A 1014 -10.57 23.06 47.62
N ASP A 1015 -11.89 22.95 47.42
CA ASP A 1015 -12.51 22.04 46.46
C ASP A 1015 -12.21 22.45 45.00
N LEU A 1016 -12.16 21.45 44.11
CA LEU A 1016 -12.26 21.67 42.67
C LEU A 1016 -13.74 21.85 42.31
N LEU A 1017 -14.08 22.97 41.66
CA LEU A 1017 -15.43 23.26 41.19
C LEU A 1017 -15.56 22.92 39.71
N LEU A 1018 -16.71 22.36 39.34
CA LEU A 1018 -17.13 22.15 37.95
C LEU A 1018 -18.46 22.86 37.73
N PHE A 1019 -18.43 23.95 36.98
CA PHE A 1019 -19.63 24.65 36.50
C PHE A 1019 -20.03 24.08 35.15
N TYR A 1020 -21.32 23.87 34.91
CA TYR A 1020 -21.84 23.38 33.62
C TYR A 1020 -23.31 23.76 33.47
N LYS A 1021 -23.87 23.60 32.27
CA LYS A 1021 -25.24 24.04 31.96
C LYS A 1021 -26.08 22.85 31.53
N ILE A 1022 -27.36 22.87 31.87
CA ILE A 1022 -28.34 21.87 31.42
C ILE A 1022 -29.49 22.62 30.76
N GLY A 1023 -29.90 22.23 29.54
CA GLY A 1023 -31.05 22.85 28.89
C GLY A 1023 -31.39 22.32 27.50
N PRO A 1024 -32.54 22.72 26.94
CA PRO A 1024 -32.96 22.32 25.60
C PRO A 1024 -32.13 22.96 24.48
N ASN A 1025 -31.52 24.12 24.73
CA ASN A 1025 -30.60 24.83 23.84
C ASN A 1025 -29.86 25.91 24.64
N VAL A 1026 -28.88 26.56 24.00
CA VAL A 1026 -28.04 27.61 24.60
C VAL A 1026 -28.85 28.80 25.14
N ALA A 1027 -29.97 29.15 24.51
CA ALA A 1027 -30.81 30.27 24.95
C ALA A 1027 -31.71 29.93 26.16
N GLY A 1028 -31.94 28.63 26.43
CA GLY A 1028 -32.87 28.14 27.45
C GLY A 1028 -32.22 27.30 28.55
N TRP A 1029 -30.89 27.29 28.66
CA TRP A 1029 -30.19 26.52 29.70
C TRP A 1029 -30.22 27.17 31.09
N THR A 1030 -29.95 26.38 32.12
CA THR A 1030 -29.74 26.85 33.50
C THR A 1030 -28.34 26.45 33.99
N GLY A 1031 -27.81 27.20 34.95
CA GLY A 1031 -26.47 26.98 35.51
C GLY A 1031 -26.47 25.94 36.63
N TRP A 1032 -25.46 25.08 36.62
CA TRP A 1032 -25.25 24.02 37.60
C TRP A 1032 -23.79 23.96 38.04
N MET A 1033 -23.54 23.45 39.24
CA MET A 1033 -22.21 23.26 39.78
C MET A 1033 -22.08 21.92 40.51
N MET A 1034 -20.88 21.35 40.49
CA MET A 1034 -20.47 20.20 41.30
C MET A 1034 -19.13 20.49 41.96
N ARG A 1035 -18.83 19.77 43.05
CA ARG A 1035 -17.59 19.94 43.83
C ARG A 1035 -16.85 18.63 43.94
N SER A 1036 -15.52 18.71 43.99
CA SER A 1036 -14.67 17.58 44.27
C SER A 1036 -13.64 17.93 45.35
N LYS A 1037 -13.63 17.14 46.42
CA LYS A 1037 -12.69 17.26 47.54
C LYS A 1037 -11.38 16.50 47.33
N ASP A 1038 -11.34 15.64 46.31
CA ASP A 1038 -10.22 14.72 46.05
C ASP A 1038 -9.55 14.97 44.69
N ASN A 1039 -9.66 16.20 44.18
CA ASN A 1039 -9.04 16.70 42.96
C ASN A 1039 -9.64 16.10 41.67
N GLY A 1040 -10.96 15.93 41.67
CA GLY A 1040 -11.76 15.48 40.53
C GLY A 1040 -11.95 13.97 40.41
N GLN A 1041 -11.48 13.18 41.39
CA GLN A 1041 -11.64 11.72 41.35
C GLN A 1041 -13.09 11.31 41.67
N THR A 1042 -13.71 11.99 42.62
CA THR A 1042 -15.13 11.87 42.94
C THR A 1042 -15.80 13.24 42.97
N TRP A 1043 -17.10 13.28 42.69
CA TRP A 1043 -17.89 14.51 42.57
C TRP A 1043 -19.12 14.46 43.46
N SER A 1044 -19.49 15.60 44.06
CA SER A 1044 -20.72 15.78 44.82
C SER A 1044 -21.97 15.62 43.94
N SER A 1045 -23.15 15.51 44.54
CA SER A 1045 -24.39 15.78 43.81
C SER A 1045 -24.37 17.19 43.20
N ARG A 1046 -25.06 17.38 42.07
CA ARG A 1046 -25.17 18.68 41.41
C ARG A 1046 -25.97 19.68 42.25
N GLU A 1047 -25.52 20.92 42.24
CA GLU A 1047 -26.12 22.10 42.86
C GLU A 1047 -26.68 23.00 41.74
N ALA A 1048 -27.97 23.37 41.79
CA ALA A 1048 -28.52 24.36 40.89
C ALA A 1048 -28.04 25.76 41.30
N LEU A 1049 -27.63 26.60 40.34
CA LEU A 1049 -27.39 28.01 40.63
C LEU A 1049 -28.73 28.75 40.80
N PRO A 1050 -28.78 29.86 41.56
CA PRO A 1050 -30.02 30.62 41.73
C PRO A 1050 -30.60 31.10 40.38
N ASP A 1051 -31.93 31.24 40.30
CA ASP A 1051 -32.60 31.69 39.09
C ASP A 1051 -32.01 33.02 38.58
N GLY A 1052 -31.70 33.07 37.29
CA GLY A 1052 -31.07 34.23 36.64
C GLY A 1052 -29.54 34.21 36.64
N PHE A 1053 -28.90 33.25 37.30
CA PHE A 1053 -27.44 33.05 37.32
C PHE A 1053 -27.03 31.81 36.52
N LEU A 1054 -25.92 31.92 35.78
CA LEU A 1054 -25.40 30.86 34.91
C LEU A 1054 -23.98 30.44 35.28
N GLY A 1055 -23.31 31.19 36.15
CA GLY A 1055 -21.90 31.05 36.45
C GLY A 1055 -21.03 31.40 35.24
N PRO A 1056 -19.75 30.95 35.22
CA PRO A 1056 -18.88 31.19 34.08
C PRO A 1056 -19.41 30.43 32.86
N ILE A 1057 -19.61 31.11 31.72
CA ILE A 1057 -20.24 30.47 30.56
C ILE A 1057 -19.31 29.49 29.84
N LYS A 1058 -18.03 29.84 29.70
CA LYS A 1058 -17.05 29.03 28.98
C LYS A 1058 -15.62 29.23 29.49
N ASN A 1059 -15.23 30.47 29.75
CA ASN A 1059 -13.87 30.76 30.25
C ASN A 1059 -13.83 30.71 31.77
N LYS A 1060 -12.65 30.39 32.30
CA LYS A 1060 -12.41 30.25 33.74
C LYS A 1060 -12.69 31.55 34.50
N PRO A 1061 -13.27 31.48 35.71
CA PRO A 1061 -13.39 32.64 36.58
C PRO A 1061 -12.02 33.06 37.14
N VAL A 1062 -11.94 34.30 37.62
CA VAL A 1062 -10.74 34.82 38.30
C VAL A 1062 -11.09 35.25 39.72
N LEU A 1063 -10.16 35.07 40.64
CA LEU A 1063 -10.32 35.49 42.04
C LEU A 1063 -9.75 36.90 42.20
N ILE A 1064 -10.61 37.86 42.58
CA ILE A 1064 -10.25 39.27 42.76
C ILE A 1064 -10.69 39.69 44.16
N ASN A 1065 -9.72 40.06 45.02
CA ASN A 1065 -9.98 40.48 46.40
C ASN A 1065 -10.91 39.53 47.19
N GLY A 1066 -10.74 38.22 47.01
CA GLY A 1066 -11.55 37.19 47.68
C GLY A 1066 -12.94 36.95 47.07
N VAL A 1067 -13.29 37.65 45.99
CA VAL A 1067 -14.54 37.44 45.23
C VAL A 1067 -14.22 36.70 43.94
N LEU A 1068 -14.92 35.60 43.69
CA LEU A 1068 -14.83 34.87 42.44
C LEU A 1068 -15.66 35.60 41.38
N VAL A 1069 -14.98 36.16 40.37
CA VAL A 1069 -15.60 36.87 39.25
C VAL A 1069 -15.78 35.90 38.09
N CYS A 1070 -17.04 35.57 37.81
CA CYS A 1070 -17.43 34.63 36.78
C CYS A 1070 -17.71 35.37 35.46
N PRO A 1071 -16.93 35.11 34.39
CA PRO A 1071 -17.18 35.65 33.07
C PRO A 1071 -18.46 35.04 32.47
N SER A 1072 -19.55 35.83 32.46
CA SER A 1072 -20.86 35.37 32.02
C SER A 1072 -21.35 36.09 30.76
N SER A 1073 -22.39 35.54 30.14
CA SER A 1073 -23.02 36.09 28.95
C SER A 1073 -24.37 35.44 28.66
N THR A 1074 -25.25 36.15 27.96
CA THR A 1074 -26.54 35.61 27.49
C THR A 1074 -26.71 35.75 25.97
N GLU A 1075 -27.59 34.93 25.40
CA GLU A 1075 -27.88 34.95 23.96
C GLU A 1075 -29.34 35.27 23.61
N LYS A 1076 -30.25 35.35 24.60
CA LYS A 1076 -31.71 35.39 24.38
C LYS A 1076 -32.20 36.63 23.63
N THR A 1077 -31.58 37.79 23.85
CA THR A 1077 -31.98 39.08 23.23
C THR A 1077 -30.81 39.72 22.49
N GLY A 1078 -29.97 38.88 21.87
CA GLY A 1078 -28.66 39.27 21.37
C GLY A 1078 -27.55 38.78 22.31
N TRP A 1079 -26.31 38.85 21.82
CA TRP A 1079 -25.12 38.41 22.53
C TRP A 1079 -24.64 39.50 23.48
N LYS A 1080 -24.83 39.28 24.78
CA LYS A 1080 -24.52 40.26 25.83
C LYS A 1080 -23.60 39.68 26.88
N VAL A 1081 -22.62 40.48 27.30
CA VAL A 1081 -21.64 40.16 28.32
C VAL A 1081 -22.01 40.84 29.63
N HIS A 1082 -21.90 40.10 30.73
CA HIS A 1082 -21.99 40.60 32.09
C HIS A 1082 -21.16 39.69 33.01
N PHE A 1083 -21.03 40.06 34.27
CA PHE A 1083 -20.24 39.32 35.25
C PHE A 1083 -21.11 38.90 36.42
N GLU A 1084 -20.86 37.69 36.90
CA GLU A 1084 -21.53 37.13 38.07
C GLU A 1084 -20.49 36.95 39.18
N TYR A 1085 -20.84 37.28 40.41
CA TYR A 1085 -19.89 37.35 41.52
C TYR A 1085 -20.33 36.44 42.64
N THR A 1086 -19.39 35.71 43.23
CA THR A 1086 -19.65 34.93 44.45
C THR A 1086 -18.45 35.02 45.41
N LYS A 1087 -18.73 35.31 46.68
CA LYS A 1087 -17.70 35.42 47.75
C LYS A 1087 -17.57 34.16 48.60
N ASP A 1088 -18.48 33.21 48.40
CA ASP A 1088 -18.63 32.00 49.22
C ASP A 1088 -18.67 30.73 48.35
N TRP A 1089 -17.97 30.80 47.20
CA TRP A 1089 -17.75 29.67 46.29
C TRP A 1089 -19.05 29.08 45.73
N GLY A 1090 -19.97 29.97 45.36
CA GLY A 1090 -21.20 29.66 44.62
C GLY A 1090 -22.45 29.51 45.47
N LYS A 1091 -22.43 29.89 46.77
CA LYS A 1091 -23.64 29.83 47.62
C LYS A 1091 -24.50 31.09 47.47
N THR A 1092 -23.88 32.27 47.39
CA THR A 1092 -24.54 33.55 47.14
C THR A 1092 -23.97 34.24 45.90
N TRP A 1093 -24.83 34.94 45.18
CA TRP A 1093 -24.50 35.52 43.87
C TRP A 1093 -24.99 36.96 43.71
N THR A 1094 -24.21 37.79 43.02
CA THR A 1094 -24.64 39.08 42.47
C THR A 1094 -24.23 39.20 41.00
N LYS A 1095 -24.83 40.12 40.24
CA LYS A 1095 -24.61 40.25 38.79
C LYS A 1095 -24.42 41.72 38.40
N SER A 1096 -23.50 42.00 37.48
CA SER A 1096 -23.32 43.33 36.88
C SER A 1096 -24.42 43.65 35.87
N ILE A 1097 -24.51 44.92 35.46
CA ILE A 1097 -25.23 45.26 34.22
C ILE A 1097 -24.54 44.63 33.00
N ASP A 1098 -25.28 44.52 31.90
CA ASP A 1098 -24.71 44.17 30.59
C ASP A 1098 -23.74 45.28 30.13
N ILE A 1099 -22.56 44.91 29.64
CA ILE A 1099 -21.51 45.86 29.22
C ILE A 1099 -21.53 46.14 27.70
N ASN A 1100 -22.51 45.59 26.99
CA ASN A 1100 -22.79 45.84 25.58
C ASN A 1100 -24.30 45.69 25.27
N ASP A 1101 -24.76 46.30 24.18
CA ASP A 1101 -26.19 46.36 23.82
C ASP A 1101 -26.74 45.08 23.16
N GLY A 1102 -25.86 44.20 22.68
CA GLY A 1102 -26.19 43.00 21.91
C GLY A 1102 -26.68 43.27 20.48
N LYS A 1103 -26.59 44.52 20.01
CA LYS A 1103 -27.03 44.98 18.68
C LYS A 1103 -25.87 45.55 17.88
N THR A 1104 -25.21 46.59 18.40
CA THR A 1104 -24.06 47.25 17.78
C THR A 1104 -22.81 46.40 17.98
N ILE A 1105 -22.61 45.92 19.21
CA ILE A 1105 -21.58 44.95 19.55
C ILE A 1105 -22.28 43.69 20.07
N THR A 1106 -22.01 42.58 19.41
CA THR A 1106 -22.59 41.26 19.66
C THR A 1106 -21.45 40.35 20.08
N ALA A 1107 -21.20 40.31 21.39
CA ALA A 1107 -20.07 39.63 22.00
C ALA A 1107 -20.51 38.72 23.15
N ILE A 1108 -19.78 37.63 23.38
CA ILE A 1108 -20.03 36.66 24.47
C ILE A 1108 -18.75 35.97 24.91
N GLN A 1109 -18.85 35.19 26.00
CA GLN A 1109 -17.78 34.33 26.52
C GLN A 1109 -16.49 35.13 26.79
N PRO A 1110 -16.53 36.13 27.69
CA PRO A 1110 -15.36 36.96 27.98
C PRO A 1110 -14.25 36.13 28.65
N SER A 1111 -13.00 36.48 28.41
CA SER A 1111 -11.84 36.09 29.23
C SER A 1111 -11.44 37.29 30.07
N ILE A 1112 -11.11 37.10 31.35
CA ILE A 1112 -10.71 38.20 32.25
C ILE A 1112 -9.18 38.16 32.43
N LEU A 1113 -8.53 39.30 32.21
CA LEU A 1113 -7.09 39.51 32.38
C LEU A 1113 -6.85 40.54 33.49
N GLN A 1114 -5.82 40.31 34.30
CA GLN A 1114 -5.44 41.15 35.43
C GLN A 1114 -4.11 41.86 35.14
N PHE A 1115 -4.04 43.15 35.46
CA PHE A 1115 -2.83 43.96 35.29
C PHE A 1115 -2.24 44.35 36.64
N LYS A 1116 -0.91 44.57 36.67
CA LYS A 1116 -0.18 44.92 37.90
C LYS A 1116 -0.66 46.23 38.55
N ASP A 1117 -1.26 47.12 37.77
CA ASP A 1117 -1.84 48.38 38.23
C ASP A 1117 -3.29 48.24 38.75
N GLY A 1118 -3.80 47.01 38.87
CA GLY A 1118 -5.14 46.72 39.36
C GLY A 1118 -6.25 46.83 38.32
N ARG A 1119 -5.93 47.23 37.07
CA ARG A 1119 -6.92 47.22 35.98
C ARG A 1119 -7.26 45.78 35.56
N LEU A 1120 -8.48 45.62 35.08
CA LEU A 1120 -8.92 44.41 34.40
C LEU A 1120 -9.21 44.73 32.93
N GLN A 1121 -8.90 43.77 32.07
CA GLN A 1121 -9.34 43.76 30.68
C GLN A 1121 -10.21 42.52 30.46
N VAL A 1122 -11.25 42.67 29.65
CA VAL A 1122 -11.98 41.52 29.12
C VAL A 1122 -11.79 41.42 27.62
N LEU A 1123 -11.64 40.18 27.13
CA LEU A 1123 -11.56 39.85 25.71
C LEU A 1123 -12.69 38.91 25.36
N CYS A 1124 -13.51 39.28 24.39
CA CYS A 1124 -14.73 38.57 24.02
C CYS A 1124 -14.67 38.13 22.56
N ARG A 1125 -15.15 36.92 22.27
CA ARG A 1125 -15.51 36.57 20.89
C ARG A 1125 -16.73 37.35 20.45
N SER A 1126 -16.88 37.58 19.15
CA SER A 1126 -17.97 38.40 18.62
C SER A 1126 -18.45 37.97 17.24
N ARG A 1127 -19.63 38.47 16.84
CA ARG A 1127 -20.06 38.45 15.43
C ARG A 1127 -19.57 39.68 14.65
N ASN A 1128 -18.88 40.61 15.31
CA ASN A 1128 -18.34 41.83 14.72
C ASN A 1128 -17.02 41.60 13.95
N ARG A 1129 -16.61 40.35 13.74
CA ARG A 1129 -15.38 39.93 13.02
C ARG A 1129 -14.07 40.35 13.70
N THR A 1130 -14.13 40.81 14.95
CA THR A 1130 -12.99 41.24 15.77
C THR A 1130 -13.12 40.70 17.19
N ILE A 1131 -12.01 40.54 17.91
CA ILE A 1131 -12.08 40.37 19.36
C ILE A 1131 -12.53 41.70 19.94
N ASN A 1132 -13.57 41.68 20.77
CA ASN A 1132 -14.03 42.89 21.45
C ASN A 1132 -13.45 42.96 22.85
N GLU A 1133 -13.18 44.18 23.32
CA GLU A 1133 -12.57 44.42 24.61
C GLU A 1133 -13.30 45.49 25.43
N SER A 1134 -13.15 45.41 26.75
CA SER A 1134 -13.60 46.42 27.71
C SER A 1134 -12.66 46.41 28.93
N TRP A 1135 -12.61 47.52 29.65
CA TRP A 1135 -11.67 47.74 30.75
C TRP A 1135 -12.40 48.11 32.04
N SER A 1136 -11.92 47.60 33.17
CA SER A 1136 -12.34 47.99 34.51
C SER A 1136 -11.16 48.55 35.30
N LYS A 1137 -11.41 49.59 36.10
CA LYS A 1137 -10.42 50.25 36.98
C LYS A 1137 -10.70 50.03 38.47
N ASP A 1138 -11.80 49.36 38.81
CA ASP A 1138 -12.32 49.24 40.17
C ASP A 1138 -12.56 47.77 40.56
N GLY A 1139 -11.74 46.86 40.03
CA GLY A 1139 -11.81 45.43 40.37
C GLY A 1139 -13.00 44.70 39.74
N GLY A 1140 -13.54 45.21 38.63
CA GLY A 1140 -14.63 44.60 37.87
C GLY A 1140 -16.01 45.13 38.22
N VAL A 1141 -16.14 46.11 39.13
CA VAL A 1141 -17.43 46.66 39.53
C VAL A 1141 -18.08 47.44 38.39
N THR A 1142 -17.32 48.31 37.73
CA THR A 1142 -17.73 49.03 36.52
C THR A 1142 -16.80 48.74 35.35
N TRP A 1143 -17.36 48.81 34.14
CA TRP A 1143 -16.67 48.48 32.89
C TRP A 1143 -16.84 49.64 31.90
N SER A 1144 -15.79 49.93 31.13
CA SER A 1144 -15.87 50.86 30.02
C SER A 1144 -16.82 50.35 28.94
N GLU A 1145 -17.28 51.25 28.06
CA GLU A 1145 -17.94 50.85 26.83
C GLU A 1145 -17.06 49.83 26.06
N MET A 1146 -17.69 48.75 25.57
CA MET A 1146 -17.01 47.72 24.79
C MET A 1146 -16.61 48.26 23.42
N LYS A 1147 -15.41 47.91 22.95
CA LYS A 1147 -14.88 48.36 21.64
C LYS A 1147 -14.25 47.20 20.88
N ALA A 1148 -13.98 47.38 19.59
CA ALA A 1148 -13.21 46.42 18.80
C ALA A 1148 -11.71 46.56 19.12
N SER A 1149 -11.02 45.45 19.33
CA SER A 1149 -9.56 45.41 19.38
C SER A 1149 -8.96 45.33 17.97
N ALA A 1150 -7.63 45.38 17.87
CA ALA A 1150 -6.90 45.17 16.62
C ALA A 1150 -6.84 43.69 16.16
N LEU A 1151 -7.41 42.76 16.92
CA LEU A 1151 -7.36 41.33 16.61
C LEU A 1151 -8.62 40.85 15.91
N PRO A 1152 -8.50 40.03 14.85
CA PRO A 1152 -9.65 39.47 14.16
C PRO A 1152 -10.31 38.35 14.98
N ASN A 1153 -11.59 38.10 14.73
CA ASN A 1153 -12.30 36.94 15.26
C ASN A 1153 -13.25 36.36 14.21
N ASN A 1154 -13.28 35.04 14.12
CA ASN A 1154 -14.10 34.26 13.20
C ASN A 1154 -15.35 33.67 13.84
N ASN A 1155 -15.79 34.25 14.96
CA ASN A 1155 -16.85 33.71 15.80
C ASN A 1155 -16.49 32.36 16.46
N SER A 1156 -15.20 32.03 16.55
CA SER A 1156 -14.72 30.91 17.37
C SER A 1156 -14.51 31.34 18.82
N GLY A 1157 -14.68 30.39 19.74
CA GLY A 1157 -14.33 30.56 21.15
C GLY A 1157 -12.85 30.87 21.33
N THR A 1158 -12.54 31.74 22.29
CA THR A 1158 -11.18 32.10 22.70
C THR A 1158 -11.03 31.89 24.20
N ASP A 1159 -9.80 31.78 24.71
CA ASP A 1159 -9.48 31.89 26.13
C ASP A 1159 -8.16 32.64 26.30
N ALA A 1160 -8.02 33.33 27.41
CA ALA A 1160 -6.84 34.13 27.72
C ALA A 1160 -6.44 33.95 29.19
N VAL A 1161 -5.17 34.18 29.50
CA VAL A 1161 -4.64 34.07 30.87
C VAL A 1161 -3.57 35.13 31.11
N THR A 1162 -3.58 35.70 32.31
CA THR A 1162 -2.48 36.51 32.82
C THR A 1162 -1.39 35.58 33.33
N LEU A 1163 -0.19 35.71 32.77
CA LEU A 1163 0.99 34.93 33.15
C LEU A 1163 1.57 35.46 34.46
N ALA A 1164 2.35 34.61 35.15
CA ALA A 1164 2.99 34.93 36.43
C ALA A 1164 3.94 36.14 36.36
N ASP A 1165 4.50 36.44 35.19
CA ASP A 1165 5.35 37.63 34.96
C ASP A 1165 4.55 38.92 34.68
N GLY A 1166 3.22 38.80 34.51
CA GLY A 1166 2.28 39.88 34.24
C GLY A 1166 1.94 40.09 32.76
N ARG A 1167 2.55 39.33 31.84
CA ARG A 1167 2.15 39.36 30.42
C ARG A 1167 0.79 38.69 30.23
N GLN A 1168 0.08 39.09 29.19
CA GLN A 1168 -1.22 38.53 28.83
C GLN A 1168 -1.08 37.58 27.65
N LEU A 1169 -1.62 36.37 27.75
CA LEU A 1169 -1.59 35.36 26.70
C LEU A 1169 -3.01 35.08 26.21
N LEU A 1170 -3.19 35.04 24.89
CA LEU A 1170 -4.47 34.77 24.22
C LEU A 1170 -4.34 33.57 23.28
N VAL A 1171 -5.29 32.65 23.36
CA VAL A 1171 -5.46 31.54 22.41
C VAL A 1171 -6.74 31.75 21.60
N TYR A 1172 -6.60 31.86 20.27
CA TYR A 1172 -7.70 32.21 19.37
C TYR A 1172 -7.40 31.82 17.92
N ASN A 1173 -8.42 31.75 17.08
CA ASN A 1173 -8.22 31.62 15.64
C ASN A 1173 -7.99 33.01 15.02
N HIS A 1174 -6.78 33.26 14.52
CA HIS A 1174 -6.41 34.53 13.91
C HIS A 1174 -6.97 34.63 12.47
N VAL A 1175 -8.29 34.73 12.34
CA VAL A 1175 -8.98 34.70 11.04
C VAL A 1175 -9.99 35.83 11.00
N LYS A 1176 -9.91 36.68 9.97
CA LYS A 1176 -10.90 37.71 9.66
C LYS A 1176 -11.83 37.19 8.55
N PRO A 1177 -13.06 36.76 8.88
CA PRO A 1177 -14.01 36.26 7.89
C PRO A 1177 -14.35 37.34 6.86
N ALA A 1178 -14.74 36.97 5.65
CA ALA A 1178 -15.30 37.91 4.67
C ALA A 1178 -16.61 38.56 5.19
N ALA A 1179 -16.86 39.81 4.78
CA ALA A 1179 -17.98 40.62 5.31
C ALA A 1179 -19.37 40.05 4.96
N ASN A 1180 -19.46 39.24 3.91
CA ASN A 1180 -20.67 38.59 3.43
C ASN A 1180 -21.02 37.29 4.17
N LEU A 1181 -20.14 36.79 5.04
CA LEU A 1181 -20.42 35.58 5.82
C LEU A 1181 -21.39 35.89 6.97
N ALA A 1182 -22.47 35.11 7.04
CA ALA A 1182 -23.50 35.28 8.05
C ALA A 1182 -22.92 35.19 9.48
N ASN A 1183 -23.32 36.13 10.34
CA ASN A 1183 -22.90 36.18 11.76
C ASN A 1183 -21.38 36.21 11.99
N GLY A 1184 -20.60 36.65 10.99
CA GLY A 1184 -19.13 36.67 11.09
C GLY A 1184 -18.50 35.30 11.34
N LYS A 1185 -19.16 34.21 10.93
CA LYS A 1185 -18.65 32.84 11.12
C LYS A 1185 -17.66 32.50 10.00
N GLY A 1186 -16.38 32.27 10.35
CA GLY A 1186 -15.33 31.88 9.41
C GLY A 1186 -14.66 30.53 9.76
N SER A 1187 -13.65 30.16 8.98
CA SER A 1187 -12.85 28.95 9.18
C SER A 1187 -12.13 28.95 10.52
N ARG A 1188 -12.18 27.81 11.24
CA ARG A 1188 -11.59 27.61 12.58
C ARG A 1188 -10.18 27.04 12.50
N THR A 1189 -9.36 27.64 11.65
CA THR A 1189 -7.94 27.32 11.44
C THR A 1189 -7.27 28.55 10.80
N PRO A 1190 -6.03 28.90 11.17
CA PRO A 1190 -5.21 28.30 12.22
C PRO A 1190 -5.72 28.58 13.64
N LEU A 1191 -5.25 27.82 14.63
CA LEU A 1191 -5.39 28.11 16.06
C LEU A 1191 -4.06 28.68 16.58
N ASN A 1192 -4.09 29.90 17.09
CA ASN A 1192 -2.91 30.72 17.36
C ASN A 1192 -2.76 31.06 18.84
N VAL A 1193 -1.53 31.37 19.25
CA VAL A 1193 -1.18 31.88 20.58
C VAL A 1193 -0.47 33.21 20.43
N ALA A 1194 -1.03 34.27 21.00
CA ALA A 1194 -0.45 35.61 21.02
C ALA A 1194 -0.17 36.05 22.45
N ILE A 1195 0.79 36.97 22.62
CA ILE A 1195 1.15 37.56 23.91
C ILE A 1195 1.16 39.08 23.83
N SER A 1196 0.85 39.75 24.93
CA SER A 1196 0.88 41.20 25.03
C SER A 1196 1.39 41.64 26.41
N ASP A 1197 2.14 42.73 26.45
CA ASP A 1197 2.63 43.35 27.69
C ASP A 1197 1.57 44.31 28.28
N ASP A 1198 0.71 44.88 27.44
CA ASP A 1198 -0.25 45.94 27.80
C ASP A 1198 -1.72 45.61 27.47
N GLY A 1199 -1.99 44.44 26.88
CA GLY A 1199 -3.31 44.00 26.43
C GLY A 1199 -3.78 44.61 25.11
N ILE A 1200 -3.02 45.54 24.54
CA ILE A 1200 -3.39 46.31 23.34
C ILE A 1200 -2.52 45.88 22.16
N HIS A 1201 -1.20 45.83 22.35
CA HIS A 1201 -0.24 45.46 21.32
C HIS A 1201 0.10 43.96 21.45
N TRP A 1202 -0.37 43.16 20.50
CA TRP A 1202 -0.21 41.71 20.50
C TRP A 1202 0.91 41.24 19.58
N LYS A 1203 1.69 40.27 20.06
CA LYS A 1203 2.80 39.62 19.34
C LYS A 1203 2.48 38.13 19.15
N ALA A 1204 2.77 37.61 17.97
CA ALA A 1204 2.65 36.20 17.63
C ALA A 1204 3.68 35.35 18.41
N VAL A 1205 3.22 34.25 19.01
CA VAL A 1205 4.05 33.30 19.79
C VAL A 1205 4.10 31.94 19.11
N ALA A 1206 2.93 31.32 18.91
CA ALA A 1206 2.85 29.95 18.40
C ALA A 1206 1.60 29.73 17.56
N VAL A 1207 1.64 28.68 16.74
CA VAL A 1207 0.51 28.20 15.94
C VAL A 1207 0.29 26.76 16.36
N LEU A 1208 -0.82 26.47 17.05
CA LEU A 1208 -1.13 25.14 17.57
C LEU A 1208 -1.60 24.21 16.46
N GLU A 1209 -2.41 24.74 15.55
CA GLU A 1209 -2.97 24.02 14.40
C GLU A 1209 -3.03 24.94 13.19
N ASP A 1210 -2.65 24.44 12.03
CA ASP A 1210 -2.58 25.15 10.74
C ASP A 1210 -3.00 24.28 9.55
N SER A 1211 -3.58 23.12 9.83
CA SER A 1211 -4.17 22.27 8.80
C SER A 1211 -5.31 23.02 8.08
N PRO A 1212 -5.44 22.86 6.75
CA PRO A 1212 -6.56 23.43 6.00
C PRO A 1212 -7.91 22.81 6.39
N ILE A 1213 -7.90 21.62 7.00
CA ILE A 1213 -9.10 21.00 7.57
C ILE A 1213 -9.48 21.80 8.83
N SER A 1214 -10.65 22.44 8.80
CA SER A 1214 -11.15 23.37 9.82
C SER A 1214 -11.49 22.67 11.16
N GLN A 1215 -12.15 23.39 12.06
CA GLN A 1215 -12.71 22.90 13.35
C GLN A 1215 -11.73 22.76 14.54
N TYR A 1216 -10.70 23.61 14.65
CA TYR A 1216 -9.92 23.79 15.90
C TYR A 1216 -10.50 24.92 16.73
N SER A 1217 -11.09 24.63 17.89
CA SER A 1217 -11.87 25.65 18.61
C SER A 1217 -12.03 25.40 20.09
N TYR A 1218 -12.62 26.39 20.77
CA TYR A 1218 -12.85 26.39 22.23
C TYR A 1218 -11.61 26.01 23.04
N PRO A 1219 -10.50 26.76 22.88
CA PRO A 1219 -9.32 26.54 23.69
C PRO A 1219 -9.59 26.87 25.15
N SER A 1220 -8.93 26.23 26.09
CA SER A 1220 -8.81 26.64 27.47
C SER A 1220 -7.35 26.63 27.87
N VAL A 1221 -6.90 27.70 28.51
CA VAL A 1221 -5.48 27.94 28.79
C VAL A 1221 -5.25 28.28 30.26
N ILE A 1222 -4.22 27.67 30.84
CA ILE A 1222 -3.67 28.00 32.17
C ILE A 1222 -2.15 28.05 32.11
N GLN A 1223 -1.54 28.75 33.06
CA GLN A 1223 -0.13 28.58 33.37
C GLN A 1223 -0.02 27.79 34.68
N THR A 1224 0.75 26.72 34.68
CA THR A 1224 1.00 25.87 35.85
C THR A 1224 2.15 26.42 36.69
N LYS A 1225 2.29 25.92 37.93
CA LYS A 1225 3.33 26.38 38.88
C LYS A 1225 4.76 26.18 38.39
N ASP A 1226 4.99 25.25 37.47
CA ASP A 1226 6.28 25.01 36.82
C ASP A 1226 6.62 26.00 35.69
N GLY A 1227 5.73 26.97 35.44
CA GLY A 1227 5.90 28.01 34.43
C GLY A 1227 5.43 27.63 33.03
N LEU A 1228 5.03 26.38 32.80
CA LEU A 1228 4.53 25.93 31.50
C LEU A 1228 3.10 26.42 31.24
N VAL A 1229 2.79 26.68 29.96
CA VAL A 1229 1.44 27.04 29.53
C VAL A 1229 0.77 25.82 28.96
N HIS A 1230 -0.33 25.40 29.58
CA HIS A 1230 -1.13 24.24 29.18
C HIS A 1230 -2.39 24.71 28.47
N ILE A 1231 -2.62 24.18 27.26
CA ILE A 1231 -3.75 24.54 26.41
C ILE A 1231 -4.48 23.26 26.03
N VAL A 1232 -5.78 23.20 26.28
CA VAL A 1232 -6.65 22.15 25.75
C VAL A 1232 -7.65 22.73 24.77
N TYR A 1233 -7.97 22.05 23.69
CA TYR A 1233 -8.93 22.54 22.70
C TYR A 1233 -9.66 21.42 22.00
N THR A 1234 -10.83 21.74 21.43
CA THR A 1234 -11.54 20.83 20.55
C THR A 1234 -10.77 20.66 19.25
N TRP A 1235 -10.46 19.42 18.92
CA TRP A 1235 -9.88 19.01 17.64
C TRP A 1235 -10.96 18.34 16.79
N ARG A 1236 -11.38 19.03 15.73
CA ARG A 1236 -12.35 18.56 14.73
C ARG A 1236 -13.69 18.06 15.28
N ARG A 1237 -14.06 18.49 16.48
CA ARG A 1237 -15.19 17.96 17.28
C ARG A 1237 -15.14 16.47 17.60
N GLN A 1238 -14.04 15.78 17.30
CA GLN A 1238 -13.91 14.34 17.51
C GLN A 1238 -13.21 14.05 18.84
N THR A 1239 -12.15 14.80 19.14
CA THR A 1239 -11.35 14.62 20.36
C THR A 1239 -10.91 15.97 20.95
N ILE A 1240 -10.26 15.91 22.12
CA ILE A 1240 -9.62 17.03 22.78
C ILE A 1240 -8.10 16.86 22.68
N LYS A 1241 -7.40 17.91 22.24
CA LYS A 1241 -5.94 17.94 22.14
C LYS A 1241 -5.36 18.78 23.26
N HIS A 1242 -4.23 18.34 23.81
CA HIS A 1242 -3.46 19.00 24.85
C HIS A 1242 -2.11 19.45 24.29
N ALA A 1243 -1.87 20.75 24.33
CA ALA A 1243 -0.66 21.39 23.89
C ALA A 1243 0.04 22.06 25.07
N VAL A 1244 1.37 21.97 25.12
CA VAL A 1244 2.18 22.58 26.19
C VAL A 1244 3.22 23.50 25.56
N ILE A 1245 3.25 24.75 26.00
CA ILE A 1245 4.19 25.77 25.52
C ILE A 1245 5.14 26.14 26.66
N ARG A 1246 6.43 26.17 26.35
CA ARG A 1246 7.46 26.81 27.18
C ARG A 1246 7.77 28.17 26.60
N LEU A 1247 7.45 29.25 27.32
CA LEU A 1247 7.63 30.61 26.83
C LEU A 1247 9.08 31.11 26.90
N ASP A 1248 9.94 30.47 27.69
CA ASP A 1248 11.34 30.86 27.86
C ASP A 1248 12.11 30.75 26.55
N GLY A 1249 12.71 31.86 26.10
CA GLY A 1249 13.51 31.92 24.89
C GLY A 1249 12.71 31.84 23.58
N ILE A 1250 11.37 31.95 23.60
CA ILE A 1250 10.57 32.09 22.38
C ILE A 1250 10.77 33.49 21.78
N GLU A 1251 11.14 33.55 20.50
CA GLU A 1251 11.08 34.78 19.71
C GLU A 1251 9.63 35.13 19.38
N THR A 1252 9.21 36.34 19.72
CA THR A 1252 7.87 36.87 19.38
C THR A 1252 7.97 37.84 18.21
N LYS A 1253 6.98 37.84 17.30
CA LYS A 1253 6.90 38.78 16.17
C LYS A 1253 5.67 39.67 16.30
N ALA A 1254 5.77 40.95 15.91
CA ALA A 1254 4.61 41.84 15.92
C ALA A 1254 3.51 41.34 14.96
N ILE A 1255 2.25 41.51 15.35
CA ILE A 1255 1.09 41.30 14.47
C ILE A 1255 0.78 42.66 13.83
N GLU A 1256 1.03 42.78 12.53
CA GLU A 1256 0.90 44.04 11.80
C GLU A 1256 -0.29 44.00 10.84
N ASN A 1257 -1.12 45.05 10.87
CA ASN A 1257 -2.29 45.17 9.99
C ASN A 1257 -3.22 43.94 10.01
N GLU A 1258 -3.45 43.37 11.20
CA GLU A 1258 -4.25 42.15 11.39
C GLU A 1258 -3.70 40.89 10.69
N ASN A 1259 -2.42 40.87 10.29
CA ASN A 1259 -1.82 39.72 9.62
C ASN A 1259 -0.90 38.97 10.57
N TRP A 1260 -1.06 37.64 10.60
CA TRP A 1260 -0.12 36.77 11.29
C TRP A 1260 1.21 36.71 10.51
N PRO A 1261 2.37 36.96 11.15
CA PRO A 1261 3.65 36.97 10.45
C PRO A 1261 3.95 35.59 9.83
N GLY A 1262 4.36 35.55 8.57
CA GLY A 1262 4.78 34.32 7.87
C GLY A 1262 3.65 33.35 7.48
N ILE A 1263 2.38 33.69 7.74
CA ILE A 1263 1.22 32.89 7.32
C ILE A 1263 0.35 33.73 6.38
N LYS A 1264 0.20 33.28 5.14
CA LYS A 1264 -0.80 33.84 4.20
C LYS A 1264 -2.09 33.03 4.34
N LEU A 1265 -3.13 33.64 4.90
CA LEU A 1265 -4.46 33.04 5.00
C LEU A 1265 -5.26 33.34 3.73
N ASP A 1266 -6.06 32.38 3.26
CA ASP A 1266 -7.08 32.66 2.23
C ASP A 1266 -8.34 33.22 2.92
N PRO A 1267 -8.68 34.51 2.73
CA PRO A 1267 -9.86 35.13 3.34
C PRO A 1267 -11.19 34.59 2.78
N ASN A 1268 -11.16 33.87 1.65
CA ASN A 1268 -12.33 33.29 0.99
C ASN A 1268 -12.54 31.81 1.32
N ALA A 1269 -11.65 31.21 2.11
CA ALA A 1269 -11.79 29.82 2.55
C ALA A 1269 -13.14 29.66 3.28
N LYS A 1270 -14.07 28.95 2.66
CA LYS A 1270 -15.35 28.60 3.28
C LYS A 1270 -15.08 27.59 4.39
N PRO A 1271 -15.70 27.71 5.58
CA PRO A 1271 -15.67 26.63 6.55
C PRO A 1271 -16.25 25.37 5.89
N SER A 1272 -15.57 24.23 6.02
CA SER A 1272 -16.23 22.94 5.80
C SER A 1272 -17.43 22.88 6.73
N GLU A 1273 -18.62 22.71 6.17
CA GLU A 1273 -19.81 22.40 6.95
C GLU A 1273 -19.68 20.95 7.42
N ASP A 1274 -19.04 20.76 8.57
CA ASP A 1274 -19.14 19.54 9.39
C ASP A 1274 -20.36 19.64 10.34
#